data_AF-A0A8K1C471-F1
#
_entry.id   AF-A0A8K1C471-F1
#
_cell.length_a   1.000
_cell.length_b   1.000
_cell.length_c   1.000
_cell.angle_alpha   90.00
_cell.angle_beta   90.00
_cell.angle_gamma   90.00
#
_symmetry.space_group_name_H-M   'P 1'
#
loop_
_entity.id
_entity.type
_entity.pdbx_description
1 polymer ?
#
loop_
_entity_poly.entity_id
_entity_poly.type
_entity_poly.pdbx_seq_one_letter_code
_entity_poly.pdbx_strand_id
1 'polypeptide(L)'
;MTSMELTVVFAQQEYYVSAAVEPDKSISIELLQCQLMSILGLLPDEQILVTSQGDVVASPYASMALSSLSVDGNDRLRLFLFDAKEASNMESPVDWREICSRCVFGDTPVVQPAFRRIGSGDSPALICQACAQTCSSDSEMVTPLEWRASTQLPKRFISEIRVVAGEADVPVPAGGFEKVAGDLNYSASGDYVHLFVKRGGNRLITQLHVEHTSSQASTESSLANRVNVHCNAGNGSATGVFLGYQTASRFAPDALYTQAIADVRLCVGDEPVPSGYIKITRNLNEGAPGKAVSPLFLCYRLCPTGGFTCAMTHGAFGECLFQSRHASDNTVVASGTSPSRDAVAASLDEARQRADNTYFESFYRQNEPVMRRRLQGSLQRVGVYEDPQVQAEALKHIPVEKLHERAKANPTPWPSYQDELVMQLTHWFKREFFTWMNQPKCGSCGFNKTGLVHTEGPSTPEERAGDTSRVEVYQCPQCRNRTRFPRYNDPVKLLETRTGRCGEWANCFTLCCRAMGFEARYVLDVTDHVWTEVYSAHEQRWLHCDPCEDQLDCPLTYEVGWGKKLSYIFSFSHEEVVDTARRYTQDYDAMLGRRNDVSESWLAATIAAMNQTLLSALPADRRNILEARAVQEQAELTRGRVAKEGEVHGRVSGSDEWKSQRKEDGSHEADASQTSGATQEAKRATATRSKAEIAQMLCKNLLVGCDRSADCVNPYCLHQRARASPEMSPTDRAAQALQFVSSLQQAAFSAEGLSTLLCPVAGNVRDCVLHQKPRLYLPLQDGSDESSDLLVDCSGHEHHVTNPGCPLQKPFIIPSGDGKPERCAGLQLLGGQTLVIPLKSENTTPMAFSWLMRINGESHARKEQEILTISVASTLDLAVITAGDKLFRIVLRQNGSAVQWTSSFKLGMSYHVALTHSSEWRLVVNAKEEARLTRGEQLVGTTDVVFSGPKVVDSDQKILSPTPVITHFAVLPVESEQKLLQFCQTMKEKYVSAAPLQAIDHSGSPSDKTCELYVASLQSGFRVARVRMWGGEFFDGIQLVYEKESIDGSIEVVSGSLVGNRIAHRSANAPTTELTLLPNEYLTGLVGRKGAWMDCFRVETNFGRSLYCGGSGGNDFRVRVPAGSQIRAIAFDVGDHLADPVAFVAEAPGLNDDPTYAELKELLKNVDTSKCQAAISAACRYLENIASTPSDPKFQSVRATNKFFVTNIGNLAPATVTSFMAWCGFTNCEKRNEDDWYIFAVEKTNEQTAAKAYTRLYYLKQFK
;
A
#
# COMPACT_ATOMS: atom_id res chain seq x y z
N MET A 1 11.87 -25.35 -14.06
CA MET A 1 11.25 -24.16 -14.67
C MET A 1 11.84 -22.93 -14.02
N THR A 2 12.11 -21.91 -14.81
CA THR A 2 12.25 -20.52 -14.33
C THR A 2 10.89 -20.02 -13.82
N SER A 3 10.88 -19.04 -12.93
CA SER A 3 9.64 -18.40 -12.47
C SER A 3 9.76 -16.88 -12.52
N MET A 4 8.69 -16.21 -12.93
CA MET A 4 8.62 -14.77 -13.04
C MET A 4 7.56 -14.21 -12.10
N GLU A 5 7.92 -13.19 -11.33
CA GLU A 5 6.99 -12.44 -10.49
C GLU A 5 6.13 -11.51 -11.37
N LEU A 6 4.88 -11.92 -11.62
CA LEU A 6 3.88 -11.11 -12.31
C LEU A 6 3.21 -10.15 -11.32
N THR A 7 2.75 -8.99 -11.78
CA THR A 7 1.66 -8.29 -11.10
C THR A 7 0.35 -8.61 -11.81
N VAL A 8 -0.59 -9.25 -11.13
CA VAL A 8 -1.95 -9.48 -11.63
C VAL A 8 -2.91 -8.58 -10.86
N VAL A 9 -3.53 -7.63 -11.54
CA VAL A 9 -4.49 -6.69 -10.94
C VAL A 9 -5.89 -7.27 -11.07
N PHE A 10 -6.59 -7.51 -9.97
CA PHE A 10 -7.96 -8.04 -9.94
C PHE A 10 -8.75 -7.35 -8.81
N ALA A 11 -10.06 -7.13 -9.00
CA ALA A 11 -10.93 -6.53 -7.98
C ALA A 11 -10.37 -5.25 -7.29
N GLN A 12 -9.61 -4.43 -8.03
CA GLN A 12 -8.90 -3.21 -7.55
C GLN A 12 -7.74 -3.46 -6.56
N GLN A 13 -7.21 -4.68 -6.48
CA GLN A 13 -6.03 -5.07 -5.70
C GLN A 13 -4.90 -5.57 -6.63
N GLU A 14 -3.64 -5.33 -6.25
CA GLU A 14 -2.48 -5.92 -6.93
C GLU A 14 -2.09 -7.23 -6.25
N TYR A 15 -2.16 -8.35 -6.99
CA TYR A 15 -1.67 -9.65 -6.55
C TYR A 15 -0.33 -9.95 -7.22
N TYR A 16 0.70 -10.23 -6.42
CA TYR A 16 2.01 -10.62 -6.93
C TYR A 16 2.06 -12.14 -7.11
N VAL A 17 2.08 -12.59 -8.36
CA VAL A 17 1.87 -14.00 -8.75
C VAL A 17 3.13 -14.51 -9.43
N SER A 18 3.87 -15.38 -8.74
CA SER A 18 5.08 -16.01 -9.27
C SER A 18 4.68 -17.16 -10.22
N ALA A 19 4.71 -16.90 -11.53
CA ALA A 19 4.25 -17.82 -12.57
C ALA A 19 5.40 -18.63 -13.18
N ALA A 20 5.12 -19.85 -13.64
CA ALA A 20 6.11 -20.70 -14.30
C ALA A 20 6.44 -20.19 -15.72
N VAL A 21 7.73 -20.08 -16.01
CA VAL A 21 8.29 -19.73 -17.32
C VAL A 21 8.97 -20.96 -17.90
N GLU A 22 8.51 -21.38 -19.07
CA GLU A 22 9.03 -22.51 -19.84
C GLU A 22 10.42 -22.21 -20.46
N PRO A 23 11.18 -23.24 -20.92
CA PRO A 23 12.52 -23.05 -21.47
C PRO A 23 12.63 -22.14 -22.70
N ASP A 24 11.52 -21.87 -23.38
CA ASP A 24 11.41 -20.94 -24.52
C ASP A 24 11.12 -19.48 -24.10
N LYS A 25 11.10 -19.20 -22.79
CA LYS A 25 10.68 -17.94 -22.17
C LYS A 25 9.21 -17.56 -22.42
N SER A 26 8.32 -18.55 -22.47
CA SER A 26 6.88 -18.33 -22.43
C SER A 26 6.23 -18.79 -21.13
N ILE A 27 5.15 -18.13 -20.72
CA ILE A 27 4.30 -18.54 -19.58
C ILE A 27 3.09 -19.28 -20.14
N SER A 28 2.88 -20.53 -19.73
CA SER A 28 1.65 -21.27 -20.08
C SER A 28 0.42 -20.60 -19.45
N ILE A 29 -0.54 -20.24 -20.28
CA ILE A 29 -1.73 -19.49 -19.85
C ILE A 29 -2.72 -20.38 -19.11
N GLU A 30 -2.85 -21.65 -19.50
CA GLU A 30 -3.66 -22.65 -18.79
C GLU A 30 -3.16 -22.88 -17.35
N LEU A 31 -1.84 -22.97 -17.16
CA LEU A 31 -1.23 -23.07 -15.83
C LEU A 31 -1.41 -21.78 -15.01
N LEU A 32 -1.25 -20.61 -15.63
CA LEU A 32 -1.48 -19.33 -14.97
C LEU A 32 -2.96 -19.16 -14.55
N GLN A 33 -3.92 -19.54 -15.39
CA GLN A 33 -5.34 -19.47 -15.05
C GLN A 33 -5.70 -20.44 -13.91
N CYS A 34 -5.15 -21.66 -13.92
CA CYS A 34 -5.30 -22.60 -12.79
C CYS A 34 -4.68 -22.05 -11.50
N GLN A 35 -3.54 -21.37 -11.58
CA GLN A 35 -2.90 -20.72 -10.45
C GLN A 35 -3.74 -19.54 -9.91
N LEU A 36 -4.32 -18.73 -10.79
CA LEU A 36 -5.20 -17.62 -10.42
C LEU A 36 -6.54 -18.09 -9.85
N MET A 37 -7.10 -19.20 -10.33
CA MET A 37 -8.26 -19.85 -9.72
C MET A 37 -7.97 -20.23 -8.25
N SER A 38 -6.79 -20.79 -7.98
CA SER A 38 -6.36 -21.17 -6.63
C SER A 38 -6.12 -19.97 -5.70
N ILE A 39 -5.70 -18.82 -6.24
CA ILE A 39 -5.39 -17.60 -5.46
C ILE A 39 -6.64 -16.72 -5.26
N LEU A 40 -7.54 -16.66 -6.24
CA LEU A 40 -8.61 -15.65 -6.33
C LEU A 40 -10.03 -16.25 -6.37
N GLY A 41 -10.17 -17.58 -6.46
CA GLY A 41 -11.46 -18.28 -6.51
C GLY A 41 -12.19 -18.24 -7.86
N LEU A 42 -11.59 -17.65 -8.89
CA LEU A 42 -12.20 -17.44 -10.21
C LEU A 42 -11.89 -18.61 -11.17
N LEU A 43 -12.90 -19.29 -11.70
CA LEU A 43 -12.67 -20.45 -12.59
C LEU A 43 -11.95 -20.02 -13.90
N PRO A 44 -11.11 -20.85 -14.54
CA PRO A 44 -10.34 -20.46 -15.73
C PRO A 44 -11.19 -19.92 -16.89
N ASP A 45 -12.39 -20.45 -17.08
CA ASP A 45 -13.41 -20.02 -18.05
C ASP A 45 -14.14 -18.72 -17.63
N GLU A 46 -13.90 -18.22 -16.42
CA GLU A 46 -14.39 -16.93 -15.91
C GLU A 46 -13.29 -15.85 -15.95
N GLN A 47 -12.07 -16.18 -16.39
CA GLN A 47 -10.93 -15.26 -16.37
C GLN A 47 -10.70 -14.57 -17.71
N ILE A 48 -10.69 -13.23 -17.71
CA ILE A 48 -10.16 -12.40 -18.80
C ILE A 48 -8.83 -11.79 -18.36
N LEU A 49 -7.72 -12.22 -18.96
CA LEU A 49 -6.37 -11.69 -18.73
C LEU A 49 -5.95 -10.76 -19.86
N VAL A 50 -5.50 -9.56 -19.53
CA VAL A 50 -5.05 -8.53 -20.48
C VAL A 50 -3.65 -8.04 -20.09
N THR A 51 -2.75 -7.84 -21.05
CA THR A 51 -1.42 -7.24 -20.77
C THR A 51 -1.56 -5.78 -20.35
N SER A 52 -0.54 -5.22 -19.71
CA SER A 52 -0.44 -3.77 -19.52
C SER A 52 -0.43 -2.97 -20.82
N GLN A 53 -0.15 -3.57 -21.98
CA GLN A 53 -0.22 -2.90 -23.28
C GLN A 53 -1.62 -2.92 -23.91
N GLY A 54 -2.56 -3.69 -23.35
CA GLY A 54 -3.94 -3.81 -23.80
C GLY A 54 -4.25 -5.10 -24.60
N ASP A 55 -3.29 -6.00 -24.76
CA ASP A 55 -3.49 -7.26 -25.50
C ASP A 55 -4.25 -8.28 -24.65
N VAL A 56 -5.33 -8.85 -25.18
CA VAL A 56 -6.06 -9.94 -24.48
C VAL A 56 -5.25 -11.23 -24.60
N VAL A 57 -4.76 -11.70 -23.45
CA VAL A 57 -3.93 -12.92 -23.31
C VAL A 57 -4.82 -14.16 -23.21
N ALA A 58 -5.83 -14.09 -22.33
CA ALA A 58 -6.82 -15.14 -22.10
C ALA A 58 -8.21 -14.51 -22.02
N SER A 59 -9.22 -15.17 -22.58
CA SER A 59 -10.63 -14.79 -22.42
C SER A 59 -11.53 -15.91 -22.93
N PRO A 60 -12.64 -16.26 -22.25
CA PRO A 60 -13.64 -17.20 -22.76
C PRO A 60 -14.34 -16.72 -24.04
N TYR A 61 -14.26 -15.42 -24.37
CA TYR A 61 -14.92 -14.81 -25.53
C TYR A 61 -13.99 -14.62 -26.74
N ALA A 62 -12.68 -14.88 -26.62
CA ALA A 62 -11.70 -14.62 -27.67
C ALA A 62 -11.42 -15.85 -28.55
N SER A 63 -11.67 -15.74 -29.86
CA SER A 63 -11.40 -16.83 -30.82
C SER A 63 -9.92 -17.09 -31.12
N MET A 64 -9.00 -16.36 -30.47
CA MET A 64 -7.54 -16.47 -30.60
C MET A 64 -6.87 -16.16 -29.25
N ALA A 65 -7.25 -16.87 -28.18
CA ALA A 65 -6.52 -16.83 -26.92
C ALA A 65 -5.07 -17.34 -27.11
N LEU A 66 -4.12 -16.78 -26.37
CA LEU A 66 -2.72 -17.21 -26.41
C LEU A 66 -2.54 -18.46 -25.55
N SER A 67 -1.96 -19.53 -26.12
CA SER A 67 -1.59 -20.73 -25.35
C SER A 67 -0.44 -20.47 -24.38
N SER A 68 0.49 -19.59 -24.77
CA SER A 68 1.57 -19.10 -23.91
C SER A 68 1.91 -17.64 -24.24
N LEU A 69 2.41 -16.92 -23.22
CA LEU A 69 2.77 -15.50 -23.30
C LEU A 69 4.29 -15.35 -23.17
N SER A 70 4.94 -14.81 -24.21
CA SER A 70 6.38 -14.55 -24.19
C SER A 70 6.74 -13.42 -23.22
N VAL A 71 7.84 -13.60 -22.47
CA VAL A 71 8.35 -12.63 -21.49
C VAL A 71 9.79 -12.17 -21.79
N ASP A 72 10.22 -12.26 -23.05
CA ASP A 72 11.57 -11.84 -23.43
C ASP A 72 11.73 -10.31 -23.38
N GLY A 73 12.63 -9.82 -22.52
CA GLY A 73 12.99 -8.40 -22.41
C GLY A 73 12.11 -7.52 -21.51
N ASN A 74 11.26 -8.09 -20.65
CA ASN A 74 10.38 -7.30 -19.76
C ASN A 74 10.38 -7.86 -18.32
N ASP A 75 11.18 -7.28 -17.41
CA ASP A 75 11.39 -7.80 -16.05
C ASP A 75 10.18 -7.70 -15.10
N ARG A 76 9.11 -6.99 -15.48
CA ARG A 76 7.91 -6.78 -14.64
C ARG A 76 6.63 -6.83 -15.47
N LEU A 77 6.32 -8.02 -15.99
CA LEU A 77 5.07 -8.28 -16.68
C LEU A 77 3.88 -8.02 -15.74
N ARG A 78 3.03 -7.07 -16.15
CA ARG A 78 1.78 -6.73 -15.46
C ARG A 78 0.61 -7.16 -16.32
N LEU A 79 -0.30 -7.91 -15.71
CA LEU A 79 -1.56 -8.37 -16.28
C LEU A 79 -2.71 -7.77 -15.49
N PHE A 80 -3.82 -7.53 -16.16
CA PHE A 80 -5.10 -7.19 -15.56
C PHE A 80 -6.00 -8.39 -15.73
N LEU A 81 -6.45 -8.96 -14.61
CA LEU A 81 -7.46 -9.99 -14.58
C LEU A 81 -8.82 -9.32 -14.33
N PHE A 82 -9.81 -9.71 -15.11
CA PHE A 82 -11.20 -9.34 -14.92
C PHE A 82 -12.07 -10.60 -14.85
N ASP A 83 -13.13 -10.55 -14.06
CA ASP A 83 -14.21 -11.54 -14.12
C ASP A 83 -14.98 -11.35 -15.43
N ALA A 84 -15.04 -12.40 -16.25
CA ALA A 84 -15.81 -12.45 -17.49
C ALA A 84 -17.30 -12.13 -17.26
N LYS A 85 -17.81 -12.43 -16.06
CA LYS A 85 -19.17 -12.09 -15.62
C LYS A 85 -19.34 -10.60 -15.26
N GLU A 86 -18.27 -9.82 -15.13
CA GLU A 86 -18.32 -8.37 -14.83
C GLU A 86 -17.85 -7.49 -16.00
N ALA A 87 -16.96 -7.99 -16.86
CA ALA A 87 -16.24 -7.23 -17.88
C ALA A 87 -16.98 -7.07 -19.22
N SER A 88 -18.31 -6.87 -19.21
CA SER A 88 -19.16 -7.10 -20.38
C SER A 88 -19.03 -6.10 -21.56
N ASN A 89 -18.23 -5.04 -21.45
CA ASN A 89 -17.92 -4.07 -22.52
C ASN A 89 -16.69 -3.23 -22.13
N MET A 90 -15.53 -3.48 -22.76
CA MET A 90 -14.37 -2.57 -22.71
C MET A 90 -13.86 -2.29 -24.13
N GLU A 91 -13.93 -1.02 -24.54
CA GLU A 91 -13.03 -0.47 -25.57
C GLU A 91 -11.76 0.04 -24.86
N SER A 92 -10.59 -0.18 -25.45
CA SER A 92 -9.29 0.09 -24.81
C SER A 92 -8.75 1.50 -25.14
N PRO A 93 -8.54 2.40 -24.16
CA PRO A 93 -7.92 3.71 -24.39
C PRO A 93 -6.41 3.59 -24.65
N VAL A 94 -5.90 4.35 -25.62
CA VAL A 94 -4.53 4.22 -26.15
C VAL A 94 -3.49 5.04 -25.34
N ASP A 95 -3.96 5.88 -24.42
CA ASP A 95 -3.26 6.98 -23.76
C ASP A 95 -2.97 6.77 -22.26
N TRP A 96 -3.12 5.54 -21.75
CA TRP A 96 -2.86 5.16 -20.34
C TRP A 96 -1.41 5.43 -19.84
N ARG A 97 -0.49 5.78 -20.74
CA ARG A 97 0.96 5.97 -20.47
C ARG A 97 1.28 7.19 -19.60
N GLU A 98 0.38 8.16 -19.48
CA GLU A 98 0.65 9.45 -18.81
C GLU A 98 -0.01 9.59 -17.42
N ILE A 99 -0.68 8.52 -16.93
CA ILE A 99 -1.27 8.53 -15.58
C ILE A 99 -0.16 8.56 -14.53
N CYS A 100 0.01 9.69 -13.85
CA CYS A 100 0.94 9.85 -12.73
C CYS A 100 0.42 9.10 -11.48
N SER A 101 0.60 7.79 -11.45
CA SER A 101 0.11 6.86 -10.43
C SER A 101 0.89 6.89 -9.09
N ARG A 102 1.74 7.90 -8.86
CA ARG A 102 2.55 8.04 -7.63
C ARG A 102 1.80 8.72 -6.49
N CYS A 103 0.58 8.26 -6.20
CA CYS A 103 -0.18 8.62 -5.00
C CYS A 103 -0.64 7.34 -4.29
N VAL A 104 0.00 7.06 -3.14
CA VAL A 104 -0.31 5.92 -2.26
C VAL A 104 -0.28 6.41 -0.82
N PHE A 105 -1.26 6.03 -0.01
CA PHE A 105 -1.28 6.24 1.44
C PHE A 105 -1.14 4.88 2.11
N GLY A 106 0.08 4.51 2.49
CA GLY A 106 0.39 3.12 2.87
C GLY A 106 -0.02 2.11 1.79
N ASP A 107 -0.55 0.96 2.23
CA ASP A 107 -0.84 -0.21 1.40
C ASP A 107 -2.19 -0.14 0.64
N THR A 108 -2.84 1.05 0.57
CA THR A 108 -4.09 1.24 -0.18
C THR A 108 -3.88 2.15 -1.40
N PRO A 109 -4.20 1.71 -2.63
CA PRO A 109 -4.06 2.53 -3.82
C PRO A 109 -5.07 3.68 -3.82
N VAL A 110 -4.61 4.90 -4.11
CA VAL A 110 -5.48 6.09 -4.13
C VAL A 110 -6.16 6.22 -5.49
N VAL A 111 -7.45 5.93 -5.55
CA VAL A 111 -8.29 6.31 -6.71
C VAL A 111 -8.52 7.82 -6.67
N GLN A 112 -7.59 8.57 -7.24
CA GLN A 112 -7.78 9.99 -7.55
C GLN A 112 -8.87 10.13 -8.63
N PRO A 113 -9.83 11.07 -8.51
CA PRO A 113 -10.63 11.49 -9.64
C PRO A 113 -9.68 12.04 -10.73
N ALA A 114 -9.74 11.41 -11.91
CA ALA A 114 -8.98 11.87 -13.07
C ALA A 114 -9.76 12.97 -13.80
N PHE A 115 -9.07 13.99 -14.29
CA PHE A 115 -9.63 15.12 -15.02
C PHE A 115 -9.03 15.19 -16.42
N ARG A 116 -9.84 15.51 -17.44
CA ARG A 116 -9.41 15.72 -18.83
C ARG A 116 -9.18 17.20 -19.09
N ARG A 117 -8.03 17.57 -19.65
CA ARG A 117 -7.77 18.93 -20.18
C ARG A 117 -8.49 19.17 -21.50
N ILE A 118 -8.99 20.39 -21.69
CA ILE A 118 -9.72 20.85 -22.87
C ILE A 118 -9.12 22.20 -23.29
N GLY A 119 -8.41 22.25 -24.44
CA GLY A 119 -7.90 23.50 -25.01
C GLY A 119 -6.83 23.36 -26.09
N SER A 120 -5.88 22.41 -25.95
CA SER A 120 -4.73 22.26 -26.86
C SER A 120 -4.97 21.21 -27.95
N GLY A 121 -4.83 21.61 -29.22
CA GLY A 121 -4.91 20.70 -30.36
C GLY A 121 -3.66 19.84 -30.51
N ASP A 122 -3.75 18.59 -30.04
CA ASP A 122 -3.28 17.34 -30.71
C ASP A 122 -3.18 16.12 -29.76
N SER A 123 -3.62 16.23 -28.49
CA SER A 123 -4.21 15.11 -27.70
C SER A 123 -4.88 15.61 -26.40
N PRO A 124 -6.00 14.98 -25.94
CA PRO A 124 -6.73 15.41 -24.74
C PRO A 124 -6.15 14.81 -23.44
N ALA A 125 -5.06 15.38 -22.94
CA ALA A 125 -4.33 14.87 -21.77
C ALA A 125 -5.20 14.71 -20.49
N LEU A 126 -4.99 13.61 -19.76
CA LEU A 126 -5.59 13.35 -18.45
C LEU A 126 -4.63 13.70 -17.31
N ILE A 127 -5.15 14.25 -16.21
CA ILE A 127 -4.40 14.69 -15.04
C ILE A 127 -5.12 14.27 -13.74
N CYS A 128 -4.40 14.13 -12.62
CA CYS A 128 -5.02 13.91 -11.31
C CYS A 128 -5.64 15.20 -10.73
N GLN A 129 -6.52 15.06 -9.73
CA GLN A 129 -7.15 16.18 -9.03
C GLN A 129 -6.16 17.24 -8.55
N ALA A 130 -5.03 16.83 -7.98
CA ALA A 130 -3.97 17.78 -7.56
C ALA A 130 -3.44 18.60 -8.74
N CYS A 131 -3.05 17.97 -9.85
CA CYS A 131 -2.60 18.67 -11.05
C CYS A 131 -3.69 19.55 -11.70
N ALA A 132 -4.96 19.18 -11.57
CA ALA A 132 -6.09 20.02 -12.00
C ALA A 132 -6.27 21.28 -11.15
N GLN A 133 -5.88 21.23 -9.87
CA GLN A 133 -6.00 22.31 -8.89
C GLN A 133 -4.72 23.17 -8.76
N THR A 134 -3.55 22.67 -9.14
CA THR A 134 -2.26 23.38 -8.94
C THR A 134 -1.43 23.60 -10.22
N CYS A 135 -1.72 22.90 -11.31
CA CYS A 135 -0.87 22.89 -12.51
C CYS A 135 -1.61 23.28 -13.81
N SER A 136 -2.87 23.67 -13.71
CA SER A 136 -3.64 24.28 -14.80
C SER A 136 -3.50 25.81 -14.74
N SER A 137 -3.41 26.47 -15.89
CA SER A 137 -3.55 27.93 -15.97
C SER A 137 -5.02 28.31 -16.20
N ASP A 138 -5.39 29.58 -15.93
CA ASP A 138 -6.77 30.09 -16.11
C ASP A 138 -7.32 29.95 -17.56
N SER A 139 -6.48 29.60 -18.52
CA SER A 139 -6.81 29.35 -19.93
C SER A 139 -7.11 27.88 -20.28
N GLU A 140 -6.93 26.92 -19.38
CA GLU A 140 -7.15 25.48 -19.65
C GLU A 140 -8.34 24.93 -18.87
N MET A 141 -9.40 24.48 -19.58
CA MET A 141 -10.55 23.83 -18.95
C MET A 141 -10.24 22.38 -18.54
N VAL A 142 -10.83 21.92 -17.44
CA VAL A 142 -10.64 20.56 -16.90
C VAL A 142 -11.95 19.93 -16.42
N THR A 143 -12.22 18.68 -16.79
CA THR A 143 -13.48 17.96 -16.46
C THR A 143 -13.24 16.55 -15.89
N PRO A 144 -13.89 16.14 -14.79
CA PRO A 144 -13.66 14.84 -14.14
C PRO A 144 -14.18 13.61 -14.93
N LEU A 145 -13.65 12.44 -14.59
CA LEU A 145 -14.03 11.10 -15.08
C LEU A 145 -14.77 10.30 -13.99
N GLU A 146 -15.81 9.55 -14.39
CA GLU A 146 -16.62 8.74 -13.47
C GLU A 146 -16.13 7.29 -13.34
N TRP A 147 -16.15 6.73 -12.12
CA TRP A 147 -15.67 5.38 -11.82
C TRP A 147 -16.76 4.53 -11.14
N ARG A 148 -17.05 3.32 -11.66
CA ARG A 148 -18.21 2.50 -11.25
C ARG A 148 -18.02 1.63 -9.99
N ALA A 149 -17.01 1.86 -9.17
CA ALA A 149 -16.70 1.06 -7.96
C ALA A 149 -17.69 1.27 -6.77
N SER A 150 -18.69 2.13 -6.93
CA SER A 150 -19.38 2.82 -5.83
C SER A 150 -20.63 2.14 -5.24
N THR A 151 -21.00 0.93 -5.66
CA THR A 151 -22.30 0.30 -5.28
C THR A 151 -22.25 -0.60 -4.03
N GLN A 152 -21.08 -1.15 -3.67
CA GLN A 152 -20.91 -1.95 -2.46
C GLN A 152 -20.59 -1.10 -1.22
N LEU A 153 -19.80 -0.04 -1.38
CA LEU A 153 -19.33 0.79 -0.25
C LEU A 153 -20.48 1.38 0.60
N PRO A 154 -21.53 2.00 0.01
CA PRO A 154 -22.61 2.61 0.79
C PRO A 154 -23.38 1.63 1.67
N LYS A 155 -23.40 0.33 1.33
CA LYS A 155 -24.13 -0.72 2.07
C LYS A 155 -23.52 -1.05 3.44
N ARG A 156 -22.31 -0.57 3.75
CA ARG A 156 -21.68 -0.80 5.07
C ARG A 156 -22.17 0.17 6.15
N PHE A 157 -22.64 1.35 5.72
CA PHE A 157 -22.97 2.47 6.60
C PHE A 157 -24.44 2.51 6.99
N ILE A 158 -24.72 3.02 8.18
CA ILE A 158 -26.07 3.23 8.70
C ILE A 158 -26.67 4.49 8.08
N SER A 159 -27.84 4.36 7.46
CA SER A 159 -28.55 5.41 6.73
C SER A 159 -29.79 5.93 7.45
N GLU A 160 -30.43 5.08 8.26
CA GLU A 160 -31.64 5.39 9.03
C GLU A 160 -31.59 4.68 10.39
N ILE A 161 -32.22 5.28 11.41
CA ILE A 161 -32.48 4.68 12.72
C ILE A 161 -33.96 4.78 13.07
N ARG A 162 -34.50 3.79 13.79
CA ARG A 162 -35.84 3.82 14.36
C ARG A 162 -35.84 3.25 15.78
N VAL A 163 -36.62 3.85 16.67
CA VAL A 163 -36.86 3.35 18.03
C VAL A 163 -38.33 2.94 18.12
N VAL A 164 -38.61 1.78 18.70
CA VAL A 164 -39.98 1.29 18.91
C VAL A 164 -40.12 0.78 20.34
N ALA A 165 -41.15 1.25 21.05
CA ALA A 165 -41.53 0.79 22.38
C ALA A 165 -42.71 -0.19 22.30
N GLY A 166 -42.74 -1.22 23.14
CA GLY A 166 -43.84 -2.19 23.20
C GLY A 166 -43.52 -3.48 23.99
N GLU A 167 -44.08 -4.59 23.53
CA GLU A 167 -43.82 -5.94 24.06
C GLU A 167 -42.43 -6.46 23.66
N ALA A 168 -41.90 -7.49 24.32
CA ALA A 168 -40.52 -7.97 24.10
C ALA A 168 -40.21 -8.38 22.64
N ASP A 169 -41.21 -8.92 21.94
CA ASP A 169 -41.10 -9.47 20.59
C ASP A 169 -41.62 -8.51 19.50
N VAL A 170 -41.32 -7.20 19.60
CA VAL A 170 -41.62 -6.24 18.52
C VAL A 170 -41.07 -6.73 17.18
N PRO A 171 -41.90 -6.86 16.12
CA PRO A 171 -41.46 -7.28 14.80
C PRO A 171 -40.55 -6.23 14.15
N VAL A 172 -39.58 -6.70 13.37
CA VAL A 172 -38.61 -5.84 12.68
C VAL A 172 -39.34 -4.92 11.67
N PRO A 173 -39.08 -3.59 11.67
CA PRO A 173 -39.69 -2.68 10.71
C PRO A 173 -39.37 -3.05 9.25
N ALA A 174 -40.38 -3.00 8.38
CA ALA A 174 -40.22 -3.23 6.96
C ALA A 174 -39.26 -2.22 6.31
N GLY A 175 -38.53 -2.65 5.28
CA GLY A 175 -37.60 -1.80 4.52
C GLY A 175 -36.11 -2.01 4.81
N GLY A 176 -35.69 -3.18 5.32
CA GLY A 176 -34.29 -3.56 5.45
C GLY A 176 -33.61 -3.14 6.76
N PHE A 177 -34.36 -3.09 7.86
CA PHE A 177 -33.82 -2.83 9.19
C PHE A 177 -33.23 -4.09 9.85
N GLU A 178 -32.19 -3.91 10.67
CA GLU A 178 -31.68 -4.90 11.62
C GLU A 178 -31.96 -4.41 13.06
N LYS A 179 -32.25 -5.34 13.99
CA LYS A 179 -32.46 -5.06 15.42
C LYS A 179 -31.11 -4.96 16.13
N VAL A 180 -30.80 -3.82 16.73
CA VAL A 180 -29.61 -3.68 17.59
C VAL A 180 -29.82 -4.52 18.84
N ALA A 181 -28.81 -5.27 19.26
CA ALA A 181 -28.92 -6.17 20.41
C ALA A 181 -29.08 -5.39 21.73
N GLY A 182 -30.12 -5.77 22.49
CA GLY A 182 -30.46 -5.20 23.80
C GLY A 182 -31.75 -4.38 23.81
N ASP A 183 -31.93 -3.63 24.89
CA ASP A 183 -33.12 -2.85 25.24
C ASP A 183 -32.67 -1.47 25.75
N LEU A 184 -33.26 -0.37 25.24
CA LEU A 184 -32.93 0.99 25.66
C LEU A 184 -33.44 1.32 27.07
N ASN A 185 -34.35 0.51 27.60
CA ASN A 185 -34.86 0.58 28.98
C ASN A 185 -34.20 -0.46 29.91
N TYR A 186 -33.11 -1.13 29.48
CA TYR A 186 -32.51 -2.26 30.22
C TYR A 186 -32.32 -1.94 31.70
N SER A 187 -32.85 -2.79 32.59
CA SER A 187 -32.89 -2.66 34.06
C SER A 187 -33.72 -1.51 34.66
N ALA A 188 -34.33 -0.65 33.84
CA ALA A 188 -35.41 0.24 34.26
C ALA A 188 -36.76 -0.51 34.19
N SER A 189 -37.72 -0.10 35.02
CA SER A 189 -39.10 -0.61 34.95
C SER A 189 -39.91 0.20 33.93
N GLY A 190 -40.24 -0.36 32.76
CA GLY A 190 -41.00 0.34 31.71
C GLY A 190 -41.43 -0.60 30.58
N ASP A 191 -41.74 -0.04 29.41
CA ASP A 191 -41.95 -0.82 28.18
C ASP A 191 -40.61 -1.34 27.65
N TYR A 192 -40.60 -2.43 26.85
CA TYR A 192 -39.38 -2.79 26.11
C TYR A 192 -39.15 -1.80 24.98
N VAL A 193 -37.93 -1.27 24.84
CA VAL A 193 -37.62 -0.25 23.84
C VAL A 193 -36.47 -0.71 22.95
N HIS A 194 -36.77 -1.00 21.69
CA HIS A 194 -35.81 -1.54 20.74
C HIS A 194 -35.31 -0.49 19.75
N LEU A 195 -34.00 -0.50 19.51
CA LEU A 195 -33.35 0.27 18.45
C LEU A 195 -33.18 -0.59 17.20
N PHE A 196 -33.55 -0.04 16.06
CA PHE A 196 -33.36 -0.62 14.74
C PHE A 196 -32.53 0.32 13.87
N VAL A 197 -31.64 -0.24 13.05
CA VAL A 197 -30.80 0.52 12.11
C VAL A 197 -31.00 -0.02 10.70
N LYS A 198 -30.91 0.83 9.67
CA LYS A 198 -30.93 0.43 8.24
C LYS A 198 -29.56 0.72 7.64
N ARG A 199 -29.05 -0.19 6.81
CA ARG A 199 -27.75 -0.05 6.14
C ARG A 199 -27.92 0.17 4.64
N GLY A 200 -27.14 1.10 4.08
CA GLY A 200 -27.31 1.57 2.71
C GLY A 200 -28.47 2.55 2.54
N GLY A 201 -28.26 3.58 1.71
CA GLY A 201 -29.20 4.69 1.51
C GLY A 201 -28.47 5.92 0.97
N ASN A 202 -29.16 7.05 0.85
CA ASN A 202 -28.58 8.28 0.28
C ASN A 202 -28.07 9.26 1.32
N ARG A 203 -28.58 9.12 2.53
CA ARG A 203 -28.11 9.82 3.70
C ARG A 203 -27.31 8.82 4.52
N LEU A 204 -26.21 9.31 5.07
CA LEU A 204 -25.32 8.57 5.94
C LEU A 204 -25.43 9.23 7.30
N ILE A 205 -25.70 8.46 8.35
CA ILE A 205 -25.72 9.01 9.69
C ILE A 205 -24.25 9.24 10.09
N THR A 206 -23.92 10.49 10.41
CA THR A 206 -22.55 10.94 10.72
C THR A 206 -22.31 11.10 12.22
N GLN A 207 -23.37 11.35 12.99
CA GLN A 207 -23.32 11.47 14.44
C GLN A 207 -24.62 10.94 15.08
N LEU A 208 -24.49 10.36 16.27
CA LEU A 208 -25.60 10.05 17.18
C LEU A 208 -25.41 10.82 18.49
N HIS A 209 -26.51 11.29 19.08
CA HIS A 209 -26.51 11.98 20.37
C HIS A 209 -27.79 11.66 21.17
N VAL A 210 -27.71 11.77 22.50
CA VAL A 210 -28.87 11.56 23.40
C VAL A 210 -29.32 12.90 23.96
N GLU A 211 -30.59 13.25 23.74
CA GLU A 211 -31.24 14.44 24.27
C GLU A 211 -31.94 14.10 25.60
N HIS A 212 -31.75 14.94 26.61
CA HIS A 212 -32.48 14.89 27.88
C HIS A 212 -33.36 16.13 27.96
N THR A 213 -34.66 15.93 28.06
CA THR A 213 -35.68 17.00 28.10
C THR A 213 -36.33 17.07 29.47
N SER A 214 -36.51 18.28 30.00
CA SER A 214 -37.29 18.50 31.23
C SER A 214 -38.74 18.83 30.90
N SER A 215 -39.65 18.47 31.81
CA SER A 215 -41.12 18.56 31.65
C SER A 215 -41.71 19.97 31.54
N GLN A 216 -40.89 21.00 31.30
CA GLN A 216 -41.31 22.40 31.07
C GLN A 216 -40.70 23.03 29.80
N ALA A 217 -39.91 22.28 29.01
CA ALA A 217 -39.35 22.77 27.75
C ALA A 217 -40.35 22.64 26.58
N SER A 218 -40.38 23.64 25.70
CA SER A 218 -41.23 23.67 24.50
C SER A 218 -40.84 22.60 23.47
N THR A 219 -41.82 22.13 22.68
CA THR A 219 -41.66 21.02 21.71
C THR A 219 -40.78 21.29 20.49
N GLU A 220 -40.21 22.49 20.35
CA GLU A 220 -39.30 22.86 19.26
C GLU A 220 -37.84 22.61 19.68
N SER A 221 -37.24 21.52 19.19
CA SER A 221 -35.79 21.29 19.32
C SER A 221 -35.05 22.00 18.18
N SER A 222 -33.92 22.62 18.50
CA SER A 222 -33.10 23.40 17.56
C SER A 222 -32.18 22.54 16.68
N LEU A 223 -32.24 21.21 16.81
CA LEU A 223 -31.43 20.26 16.04
C LEU A 223 -32.31 19.48 15.06
N ALA A 224 -31.95 19.53 13.78
CA ALA A 224 -32.63 18.73 12.77
C ALA A 224 -32.33 17.23 12.97
N ASN A 225 -33.37 16.39 12.79
CA ASN A 225 -33.36 14.93 12.91
C ASN A 225 -33.27 14.38 14.35
N ARG A 226 -34.43 14.29 15.02
CA ARG A 226 -34.64 13.57 16.28
C ARG A 226 -35.69 12.46 16.10
N VAL A 227 -35.45 11.29 16.70
CA VAL A 227 -36.45 10.22 16.79
C VAL A 227 -37.51 10.60 17.84
N ASN A 228 -38.75 10.82 17.41
CA ASN A 228 -39.85 11.22 18.29
C ASN A 228 -40.51 10.02 19.01
N VAL A 229 -39.68 9.17 19.62
CA VAL A 229 -40.09 8.07 20.51
C VAL A 229 -39.18 8.14 21.74
N HIS A 230 -39.76 8.05 22.94
CA HIS A 230 -39.01 8.02 24.18
C HIS A 230 -38.12 6.77 24.23
N CYS A 231 -36.81 6.95 24.38
CA CYS A 231 -35.89 5.85 24.69
C CYS A 231 -36.20 5.23 26.07
N ASN A 232 -36.88 5.98 26.93
CA ASN A 232 -37.26 5.63 28.29
C ASN A 232 -38.79 5.42 28.47
N ALA A 233 -39.46 4.88 27.44
CA ALA A 233 -40.92 4.72 27.41
C ALA A 233 -41.48 3.92 28.60
N GLY A 234 -42.68 4.27 29.07
CA GLY A 234 -43.34 3.61 30.20
C GLY A 234 -42.68 3.80 31.58
N ASN A 235 -41.45 4.34 31.68
CA ASN A 235 -40.63 4.17 32.88
C ASN A 235 -40.84 5.19 34.02
N GLY A 236 -41.73 6.17 33.85
CA GLY A 236 -42.12 7.11 34.90
C GLY A 236 -41.05 8.14 35.29
N SER A 237 -39.90 8.22 34.61
CA SER A 237 -38.94 9.31 34.78
C SER A 237 -39.57 10.66 34.45
N ALA A 238 -39.21 11.70 35.22
CA ALA A 238 -39.58 13.09 34.93
C ALA A 238 -38.74 13.72 33.80
N THR A 239 -37.71 13.00 33.31
CA THR A 239 -36.85 13.39 32.19
C THR A 239 -37.25 12.59 30.95
N GLY A 240 -37.56 13.28 29.85
CA GLY A 240 -37.78 12.64 28.56
C GLY A 240 -36.45 12.40 27.84
N VAL A 241 -36.13 11.14 27.53
CA VAL A 241 -34.89 10.75 26.85
C VAL A 241 -35.18 10.44 25.39
N PHE A 242 -34.47 11.08 24.46
CA PHE A 242 -34.62 10.89 23.01
C PHE A 242 -33.28 10.64 22.33
N LEU A 243 -33.32 9.94 21.19
CA LEU A 243 -32.17 9.74 20.31
C LEU A 243 -32.22 10.72 19.14
N GLY A 244 -31.17 11.52 18.98
CA GLY A 244 -30.98 12.45 17.87
C GLY A 244 -29.78 12.09 17.01
N TYR A 245 -29.76 12.58 15.78
CA TYR A 245 -28.74 12.19 14.80
C TYR A 245 -28.43 13.30 13.79
N GLN A 246 -27.27 13.22 13.15
CA GLN A 246 -26.91 14.07 12.00
C GLN A 246 -26.79 13.22 10.74
N THR A 247 -27.08 13.81 9.58
CA THR A 247 -26.95 13.12 8.28
C THR A 247 -26.22 13.95 7.25
N ALA A 248 -25.28 13.34 6.55
CA ALA A 248 -24.70 13.88 5.32
C ALA A 248 -25.25 13.17 4.07
N SER A 249 -25.12 13.81 2.90
CA SER A 249 -25.37 13.17 1.61
C SER A 249 -24.27 12.15 1.29
N ARG A 250 -24.60 10.95 0.78
CA ARG A 250 -23.60 9.96 0.34
C ARG A 250 -22.76 10.42 -0.85
N PHE A 251 -23.14 11.52 -1.48
CA PHE A 251 -22.38 12.14 -2.55
C PHE A 251 -21.24 13.02 -2.03
N ALA A 252 -21.37 13.63 -0.85
CA ALA A 252 -20.30 14.37 -0.20
C ALA A 252 -19.15 13.38 0.10
N PRO A 253 -18.02 13.42 -0.64
CA PRO A 253 -17.00 12.38 -0.55
C PRO A 253 -16.47 12.38 0.89
N ASP A 254 -16.06 13.56 1.36
CA ASP A 254 -15.58 13.82 2.70
C ASP A 254 -16.48 13.28 3.81
N ALA A 255 -17.81 13.24 3.68
CA ALA A 255 -18.68 12.73 4.74
C ALA A 255 -18.86 11.21 4.69
N LEU A 256 -19.03 10.63 3.49
CA LEU A 256 -18.93 9.18 3.25
C LEU A 256 -17.59 8.63 3.72
N TYR A 257 -16.55 9.46 3.64
CA TYR A 257 -15.17 9.08 3.84
C TYR A 257 -14.60 9.42 5.23
N THR A 258 -15.05 10.45 5.94
CA THR A 258 -14.51 10.79 7.28
C THR A 258 -15.44 10.46 8.45
N GLN A 259 -16.76 10.42 8.23
CA GLN A 259 -17.75 10.59 9.30
C GLN A 259 -18.87 9.54 9.35
N ALA A 260 -19.04 8.69 8.33
CA ALA A 260 -20.18 7.79 8.27
C ALA A 260 -20.11 6.66 9.33
N ILE A 261 -21.19 6.50 10.10
CA ILE A 261 -21.33 5.44 11.12
C ILE A 261 -21.56 4.09 10.43
N ALA A 262 -20.82 3.08 10.88
CA ALA A 262 -20.84 1.71 10.35
C ALA A 262 -21.09 0.62 11.42
N ASP A 263 -21.26 0.95 12.70
CA ASP A 263 -21.95 0.05 13.65
C ASP A 263 -22.49 0.79 14.87
N VAL A 264 -23.50 0.22 15.55
CA VAL A 264 -24.11 0.75 16.79
C VAL A 264 -24.39 -0.38 17.77
N ARG A 265 -24.07 -0.16 19.06
CA ARG A 265 -24.22 -1.12 20.16
C ARG A 265 -24.67 -0.41 21.44
N LEU A 266 -25.20 -1.19 22.38
CA LEU A 266 -25.45 -0.75 23.75
C LEU A 266 -24.30 -1.20 24.65
N CYS A 267 -24.08 -0.43 25.72
CA CYS A 267 -23.01 -0.62 26.70
C CYS A 267 -23.64 -0.42 28.10
N VAL A 268 -23.76 -1.49 28.88
CA VAL A 268 -24.45 -1.52 30.18
C VAL A 268 -23.49 -1.20 31.32
N GLY A 269 -23.85 -0.26 32.20
CA GLY A 269 -23.05 0.09 33.37
C GLY A 269 -21.63 0.52 33.00
N ASP A 270 -20.67 -0.15 33.62
CA ASP A 270 -19.23 0.02 33.43
C ASP A 270 -18.63 -0.95 32.40
N GLU A 271 -19.45 -1.56 31.52
CA GLU A 271 -18.96 -2.40 30.42
C GLU A 271 -17.93 -1.63 29.56
N PRO A 272 -16.79 -2.26 29.21
CA PRO A 272 -15.75 -1.63 28.43
C PRO A 272 -16.23 -1.37 26.99
N VAL A 273 -15.96 -0.16 26.49
CA VAL A 273 -16.33 0.24 25.14
C VAL A 273 -15.61 -0.65 24.12
N PRO A 274 -16.32 -1.29 23.17
CA PRO A 274 -15.67 -2.12 22.16
C PRO A 274 -14.65 -1.34 21.33
N SER A 275 -13.56 -2.00 20.94
CA SER A 275 -12.46 -1.34 20.21
C SER A 275 -12.94 -0.71 18.89
N GLY A 276 -12.61 0.56 18.69
CA GLY A 276 -13.07 1.36 17.54
C GLY A 276 -14.46 2.00 17.68
N TYR A 277 -15.08 1.99 18.87
CA TYR A 277 -16.39 2.61 19.13
C TYR A 277 -16.26 3.86 20.01
N ILE A 278 -17.13 4.83 19.76
CA ILE A 278 -17.29 6.08 20.49
C ILE A 278 -18.50 5.91 21.42
N LYS A 279 -18.29 5.99 22.74
CA LYS A 279 -19.37 5.95 23.75
C LYS A 279 -20.03 7.33 23.85
N ILE A 280 -21.33 7.42 23.64
CA ILE A 280 -22.12 8.60 24.00
C ILE A 280 -22.15 8.68 25.52
N THR A 281 -21.73 9.82 26.08
CA THR A 281 -21.51 10.01 27.52
C THR A 281 -22.80 10.22 28.33
N ARG A 282 -23.95 10.32 27.68
CA ARG A 282 -25.27 10.47 28.32
C ARG A 282 -25.96 9.13 28.52
N ASN A 283 -26.41 8.91 29.75
CA ASN A 283 -27.20 7.77 30.20
C ASN A 283 -28.60 7.77 29.53
N LEU A 284 -29.05 6.61 29.04
CA LEU A 284 -30.39 6.39 28.51
C LEU A 284 -31.44 6.18 29.62
N ASN A 285 -31.02 5.63 30.77
CA ASN A 285 -31.85 5.38 31.96
C ASN A 285 -31.93 6.60 32.91
N GLU A 286 -31.71 7.82 32.41
CA GLU A 286 -31.58 9.00 33.28
C GLU A 286 -32.90 9.37 33.96
N GLY A 287 -32.87 9.48 35.29
CA GLY A 287 -34.05 9.74 36.13
C GLY A 287 -35.00 8.55 36.31
N ALA A 288 -34.65 7.34 35.85
CA ALA A 288 -35.48 6.15 36.03
C ALA A 288 -35.67 5.81 37.54
N PRO A 289 -36.91 5.53 38.01
CA PRO A 289 -37.21 5.37 39.42
C PRO A 289 -36.86 3.98 39.97
N GLY A 290 -35.64 3.79 40.44
CA GLY A 290 -35.27 2.57 41.18
C GLY A 290 -33.86 2.59 41.77
N LYS A 291 -33.65 1.90 42.91
CA LYS A 291 -32.33 1.77 43.55
C LYS A 291 -31.38 0.74 42.89
N ALA A 292 -31.81 0.11 41.80
CA ALA A 292 -31.10 -1.00 41.14
C ALA A 292 -31.07 -0.88 39.61
N VAL A 293 -31.35 0.32 39.07
CA VAL A 293 -31.26 0.59 37.63
C VAL A 293 -29.78 0.83 37.26
N SER A 294 -29.23 0.01 36.37
CA SER A 294 -27.90 0.26 35.80
C SER A 294 -27.96 1.42 34.80
N PRO A 295 -26.95 2.32 34.76
CA PRO A 295 -26.88 3.29 33.69
C PRO A 295 -26.63 2.57 32.36
N LEU A 296 -27.17 3.09 31.27
CA LEU A 296 -27.10 2.48 29.94
C LEU A 296 -26.61 3.51 28.93
N PHE A 297 -25.68 3.13 28.07
CA PHE A 297 -25.07 4.03 27.10
C PHE A 297 -25.12 3.43 25.69
N LEU A 298 -25.12 4.30 24.68
CA LEU A 298 -25.03 3.92 23.27
C LEU A 298 -23.61 4.16 22.76
N CYS A 299 -23.07 3.18 22.04
CA CYS A 299 -21.69 3.13 21.57
C CYS A 299 -21.70 2.93 20.04
N TYR A 300 -21.07 3.83 19.26
CA TYR A 300 -21.12 3.77 17.78
C TYR A 300 -19.74 3.82 17.14
N ARG A 301 -19.56 3.13 16.01
CA ARG A 301 -18.29 3.02 15.27
C ARG A 301 -18.37 3.78 13.94
N LEU A 302 -17.39 4.64 13.68
CA LEU A 302 -17.17 5.23 12.36
C LEU A 302 -16.41 4.25 11.45
N CYS A 303 -16.60 4.34 10.13
CA CYS A 303 -15.72 3.67 9.17
C CYS A 303 -15.19 4.72 8.18
N PRO A 304 -13.95 5.22 8.36
CA PRO A 304 -13.40 6.17 7.43
C PRO A 304 -12.93 5.47 6.14
N THR A 305 -13.27 6.06 5.00
CA THR A 305 -12.73 5.75 3.66
C THR A 305 -12.04 6.95 3.01
N GLY A 306 -11.63 7.93 3.81
CA GLY A 306 -10.78 9.06 3.41
C GLY A 306 -10.59 10.04 4.58
N GLY A 307 -9.52 10.83 4.53
CA GLY A 307 -8.98 11.42 5.77
C GLY A 307 -8.36 10.33 6.65
N PHE A 308 -7.38 9.60 6.12
CA PHE A 308 -6.59 8.66 6.91
C PHE A 308 -5.68 9.42 7.89
N THR A 309 -5.81 9.09 9.19
CA THR A 309 -4.67 9.11 10.10
C THR A 309 -3.66 8.05 9.67
N CYS A 310 -2.37 8.36 9.74
CA CYS A 310 -1.30 7.44 9.30
C CYS A 310 -1.29 6.12 10.09
N ALA A 311 -1.44 4.99 9.40
CA ALA A 311 -1.35 3.65 9.96
C ALA A 311 0.03 3.00 9.68
N MET A 312 1.09 3.72 10.06
CA MET A 312 2.53 3.35 10.04
C MET A 312 3.21 2.98 8.70
N THR A 313 4.35 3.65 8.49
CA THR A 313 5.56 3.20 7.75
C THR A 313 5.43 2.83 6.26
N HIS A 314 5.61 3.84 5.39
CA HIS A 314 6.13 3.62 4.04
C HIS A 314 7.56 3.02 4.09
N GLY A 315 7.84 2.06 3.21
CA GLY A 315 9.15 1.40 3.10
C GLY A 315 9.97 1.85 1.89
N ALA A 316 11.29 1.97 2.09
CA ALA A 316 12.39 1.96 1.11
C ALA A 316 12.43 2.97 -0.08
N PHE A 317 11.33 3.59 -0.51
CA PHE A 317 11.28 4.37 -1.76
C PHE A 317 10.79 5.83 -1.61
N GLY A 318 11.60 6.67 -0.97
CA GLY A 318 11.51 8.14 -1.09
C GLY A 318 10.64 8.89 -0.08
N GLU A 319 10.73 10.22 -0.12
CA GLU A 319 9.99 11.14 0.75
C GLU A 319 8.55 11.40 0.27
N CYS A 320 7.69 11.87 1.18
CA CYS A 320 6.36 12.33 0.83
C CYS A 320 6.43 13.72 0.17
N LEU A 321 5.91 13.83 -1.06
CA LEU A 321 5.85 15.07 -1.85
C LEU A 321 5.03 16.23 -1.24
N PHE A 322 4.42 16.02 -0.06
CA PHE A 322 3.65 17.02 0.69
C PHE A 322 4.22 17.37 2.07
N GLN A 323 5.44 16.92 2.40
CA GLN A 323 6.11 17.20 3.68
C GLN A 323 6.22 18.71 4.01
N SER A 324 6.23 19.57 2.98
CA SER A 324 6.22 21.03 3.10
C SER A 324 4.88 21.67 3.52
N ARG A 325 3.78 20.89 3.64
CA ARG A 325 2.45 21.42 4.05
C ARG A 325 2.01 21.01 5.46
N HIS A 326 2.77 20.15 6.13
CA HIS A 326 2.53 19.72 7.51
C HIS A 326 3.74 20.00 8.41
N ALA A 327 4.43 21.13 8.18
CA ALA A 327 5.51 21.58 9.04
C ALA A 327 4.99 21.86 10.45
N SER A 328 5.66 21.30 11.46
CA SER A 328 5.29 21.41 12.88
C SER A 328 5.35 22.84 13.43
N ASP A 329 6.12 23.71 12.78
CA ASP A 329 6.30 25.12 13.16
C ASP A 329 5.24 26.04 12.53
N ASN A 330 4.04 26.00 13.10
CA ASN A 330 3.15 27.16 13.13
C ASN A 330 2.87 27.52 14.60
N THR A 331 3.77 28.30 15.19
CA THR A 331 3.49 29.04 16.42
C THR A 331 2.46 30.14 16.14
N VAL A 332 1.62 30.49 17.13
CA VAL A 332 0.47 31.42 17.02
C VAL A 332 -0.71 30.76 16.27
N VAL A 333 -1.94 30.65 16.80
CA VAL A 333 -2.71 31.61 17.62
C VAL A 333 -3.29 31.00 18.92
N ALA A 334 -3.14 31.75 20.01
CA ALA A 334 -3.92 31.79 21.28
C ALA A 334 -4.33 30.51 22.03
N SER A 335 -4.02 30.49 23.32
CA SER A 335 -4.72 29.70 24.33
C SER A 335 -6.13 30.25 24.61
N GLY A 336 -7.12 29.35 24.72
CA GLY A 336 -8.51 29.68 25.06
C GLY A 336 -9.16 28.54 25.85
N THR A 337 -10.02 28.86 26.82
CA THR A 337 -10.70 27.87 27.66
C THR A 337 -11.86 27.17 26.92
N SER A 338 -12.32 26.04 27.47
CA SER A 338 -13.21 25.08 26.79
C SER A 338 -14.37 25.66 25.97
N PRO A 339 -15.11 26.71 26.38
CA PRO A 339 -16.23 27.26 25.59
C PRO A 339 -15.86 27.72 24.17
N SER A 340 -14.60 28.04 23.88
CA SER A 340 -14.19 28.40 22.52
C SER A 340 -13.97 27.18 21.61
N ARG A 341 -13.82 25.97 22.15
CA ARG A 341 -13.60 24.76 21.33
C ARG A 341 -14.85 24.35 20.57
N ASP A 342 -16.00 24.36 21.24
CA ASP A 342 -17.27 23.98 20.60
C ASP A 342 -17.69 25.01 19.54
N ALA A 343 -17.46 26.30 19.80
CA ALA A 343 -17.66 27.36 18.82
C ALA A 343 -16.70 27.27 17.61
N VAL A 344 -15.44 26.90 17.82
CA VAL A 344 -14.48 26.66 16.72
C VAL A 344 -14.81 25.38 15.96
N ALA A 345 -15.25 24.31 16.63
CA ALA A 345 -15.70 23.08 15.98
C ALA A 345 -16.94 23.32 15.10
N ALA A 346 -17.95 24.03 15.62
CA ALA A 346 -19.11 24.45 14.83
C ALA A 346 -18.72 25.35 13.66
N SER A 347 -17.85 26.35 13.88
CA SER A 347 -17.39 27.23 12.79
C SER A 347 -16.52 26.52 11.75
N LEU A 348 -15.86 25.40 12.09
CA LEU A 348 -15.12 24.55 11.16
C LEU A 348 -16.05 23.60 10.38
N ASP A 349 -17.07 23.05 11.03
CA ASP A 349 -18.13 22.27 10.39
C ASP A 349 -18.92 23.14 9.41
N GLU A 350 -19.40 24.32 9.82
CA GLU A 350 -20.00 25.31 8.92
C GLU A 350 -19.07 25.71 7.77
N ALA A 351 -17.75 25.76 7.98
CA ALA A 351 -16.80 26.07 6.92
C ALA A 351 -16.63 24.89 5.94
N ARG A 352 -16.61 23.64 6.44
CA ARG A 352 -16.59 22.42 5.61
C ARG A 352 -17.88 22.31 4.78
N GLN A 353 -19.04 22.42 5.42
CA GLN A 353 -20.34 22.38 4.75
C GLN A 353 -20.48 23.49 3.70
N ARG A 354 -19.96 24.70 3.95
CA ARG A 354 -19.90 25.77 2.94
C ARG A 354 -18.97 25.44 1.77
N ALA A 355 -17.79 24.85 2.03
CA ALA A 355 -16.87 24.43 0.98
C ALA A 355 -17.46 23.31 0.11
N ASP A 356 -18.03 22.28 0.74
CA ASP A 356 -18.67 21.14 0.08
C ASP A 356 -19.87 21.60 -0.76
N ASN A 357 -20.77 22.41 -0.19
CA ASN A 357 -21.91 22.97 -0.93
C ASN A 357 -21.46 23.86 -2.10
N THR A 358 -20.39 24.65 -1.94
CA THR A 358 -19.81 25.46 -3.03
C THR A 358 -19.26 24.57 -4.15
N TYR A 359 -18.59 23.47 -3.80
CA TYR A 359 -18.12 22.49 -4.77
C TYR A 359 -19.29 21.83 -5.52
N PHE A 360 -20.32 21.35 -4.81
CA PHE A 360 -21.50 20.74 -5.43
C PHE A 360 -22.27 21.70 -6.33
N GLU A 361 -22.52 22.94 -5.88
CA GLU A 361 -23.12 23.95 -6.75
C GLU A 361 -22.28 24.21 -8.00
N SER A 362 -20.95 24.21 -7.91
CA SER A 362 -20.09 24.38 -9.09
C SER A 362 -20.15 23.17 -10.03
N PHE A 363 -20.18 21.94 -9.50
CA PHE A 363 -20.23 20.71 -10.28
C PHE A 363 -21.59 20.54 -10.96
N TYR A 364 -22.69 20.71 -10.23
CA TYR A 364 -24.03 20.67 -10.80
C TYR A 364 -24.18 21.71 -11.93
N ARG A 365 -23.78 22.98 -11.69
CA ARG A 365 -23.84 24.05 -12.72
C ARG A 365 -23.04 23.76 -13.99
N GLN A 366 -21.97 22.97 -13.92
CA GLN A 366 -21.21 22.54 -15.11
C GLN A 366 -21.96 21.47 -15.93
N ASN A 367 -22.75 20.62 -15.28
CA ASN A 367 -23.53 19.55 -15.91
C ASN A 367 -24.96 19.96 -16.29
N GLU A 368 -25.51 21.01 -15.68
CA GLU A 368 -26.80 21.62 -16.04
C GLU A 368 -27.01 21.76 -17.57
N PRO A 369 -26.04 22.26 -18.38
CA PRO A 369 -26.23 22.41 -19.82
C PRO A 369 -26.31 21.07 -20.56
N VAL A 370 -25.65 20.03 -20.04
CA VAL A 370 -25.66 18.67 -20.62
C VAL A 370 -26.99 17.99 -20.33
N MET A 371 -27.47 18.04 -19.08
CA MET A 371 -28.78 17.51 -18.72
C MET A 371 -29.90 18.29 -19.42
N ARG A 372 -29.82 19.63 -19.48
CA ARG A 372 -30.79 20.47 -20.22
C ARG A 372 -30.83 20.11 -21.70
N ARG A 373 -29.68 19.88 -22.35
CA ARG A 373 -29.62 19.43 -23.75
C ARG A 373 -30.20 18.02 -23.93
N ARG A 374 -29.98 17.09 -22.98
CA ARG A 374 -30.57 15.74 -22.98
C ARG A 374 -32.12 15.80 -22.92
N LEU A 375 -32.66 16.62 -22.01
CA LEU A 375 -34.11 16.85 -21.89
C LEU A 375 -34.69 17.53 -23.15
N GLN A 376 -34.04 18.58 -23.65
CA GLN A 376 -34.49 19.32 -24.83
C GLN A 376 -34.44 18.47 -26.12
N GLY A 377 -33.37 17.69 -26.33
CA GLY A 377 -33.25 16.83 -27.51
C GLY A 377 -34.27 15.68 -27.53
N SER A 378 -34.58 15.12 -26.36
CA SER A 378 -35.65 14.10 -26.24
C SER A 378 -37.04 14.71 -26.47
N LEU A 379 -37.30 15.92 -25.96
CA LEU A 379 -38.55 16.65 -26.22
C LEU A 379 -38.69 17.04 -27.71
N GLN A 380 -37.60 17.43 -28.37
CA GLN A 380 -37.59 17.67 -29.83
C GLN A 380 -37.89 16.41 -30.64
N ARG A 381 -37.33 15.25 -30.24
CA ARG A 381 -37.60 13.96 -30.88
C ARG A 381 -39.08 13.58 -30.83
N VAL A 382 -39.73 13.67 -29.66
CA VAL A 382 -41.14 13.26 -29.55
C VAL A 382 -42.10 14.18 -30.29
N GLY A 383 -41.73 15.44 -30.54
CA GLY A 383 -42.48 16.35 -31.41
C GLY A 383 -42.62 15.85 -32.86
N VAL A 384 -41.69 15.01 -33.35
CA VAL A 384 -41.78 14.40 -34.70
C VAL A 384 -42.94 13.41 -34.80
N TYR A 385 -43.34 12.78 -33.68
CA TYR A 385 -44.46 11.83 -33.67
C TYR A 385 -45.83 12.49 -33.84
N GLU A 386 -45.91 13.82 -33.78
CA GLU A 386 -47.14 14.60 -33.92
C GLU A 386 -47.35 15.17 -35.33
N ASP A 387 -46.41 14.96 -36.26
CA ASP A 387 -46.62 15.31 -37.67
C ASP A 387 -47.67 14.36 -38.29
N PRO A 388 -48.81 14.89 -38.80
CA PRO A 388 -49.86 14.06 -39.39
C PRO A 388 -49.40 13.23 -40.61
N GLN A 389 -48.37 13.66 -41.34
CA GLN A 389 -47.80 12.89 -42.44
C GLN A 389 -47.02 11.68 -41.93
N VAL A 390 -46.25 11.86 -40.86
CA VAL A 390 -45.47 10.80 -40.20
C VAL A 390 -46.39 9.76 -39.55
N GLN A 391 -47.47 10.20 -38.90
CA GLN A 391 -48.53 9.31 -38.40
C GLN A 391 -49.26 8.58 -39.54
N ALA A 392 -49.59 9.27 -40.64
CA ALA A 392 -50.23 8.65 -41.80
C ALA A 392 -49.34 7.63 -42.52
N GLU A 393 -48.01 7.78 -42.48
CA GLU A 393 -47.09 6.76 -43.01
C GLU A 393 -47.07 5.52 -42.12
N ALA A 394 -47.02 5.67 -40.79
CA ALA A 394 -47.09 4.56 -39.85
C ALA A 394 -48.38 3.74 -40.00
N LEU A 395 -49.53 4.40 -40.19
CA LEU A 395 -50.83 3.75 -40.40
C LEU A 395 -50.91 2.89 -41.68
N LYS A 396 -50.07 3.12 -42.70
CA LYS A 396 -49.98 2.23 -43.88
C LYS A 396 -49.31 0.89 -43.59
N HIS A 397 -48.63 0.78 -42.45
CA HIS A 397 -47.86 -0.41 -42.07
C HIS A 397 -48.48 -1.19 -40.92
N ILE A 398 -49.23 -0.53 -40.04
CA ILE A 398 -49.96 -1.16 -38.94
C ILE A 398 -51.23 -1.85 -39.51
N PRO A 399 -51.47 -3.15 -39.26
CA PRO A 399 -52.67 -3.85 -39.74
C PRO A 399 -53.84 -3.60 -38.81
N VAL A 400 -54.31 -2.34 -38.76
CA VAL A 400 -55.25 -1.79 -37.76
C VAL A 400 -56.46 -2.70 -37.51
N GLU A 401 -57.14 -3.13 -38.58
CA GLU A 401 -58.33 -3.99 -38.51
C GLU A 401 -58.01 -5.35 -37.87
N LYS A 402 -56.88 -5.97 -38.24
CA LYS A 402 -56.42 -7.25 -37.70
C LYS A 402 -56.11 -7.17 -36.21
N LEU A 403 -55.58 -6.03 -35.74
CA LEU A 403 -55.36 -5.79 -34.30
C LEU A 403 -56.69 -5.64 -33.56
N HIS A 404 -57.65 -4.90 -34.13
CA HIS A 404 -58.99 -4.79 -33.58
C HIS A 404 -59.76 -6.12 -33.54
N GLU A 405 -59.59 -6.99 -34.55
CA GLU A 405 -60.13 -8.36 -34.57
C GLU A 405 -59.52 -9.22 -33.47
N ARG A 406 -58.18 -9.25 -33.35
CA ARG A 406 -57.48 -9.98 -32.29
C ARG A 406 -57.90 -9.54 -30.88
N ALA A 407 -57.97 -8.22 -30.65
CA ALA A 407 -58.41 -7.66 -29.37
C ALA A 407 -59.87 -8.05 -29.00
N LYS A 408 -60.72 -8.33 -30.00
CA LYS A 408 -62.10 -8.84 -29.80
C LYS A 408 -62.17 -10.36 -29.67
N ALA A 409 -61.17 -11.08 -30.15
CA ALA A 409 -61.11 -12.55 -30.19
C ALA A 409 -60.24 -13.17 -29.09
N ASN A 410 -59.46 -12.38 -28.35
CA ASN A 410 -58.69 -12.83 -27.20
C ASN A 410 -59.64 -13.37 -26.10
N PRO A 411 -59.52 -14.65 -25.67
CA PRO A 411 -60.36 -15.21 -24.61
C PRO A 411 -60.02 -14.69 -23.21
N THR A 412 -58.85 -14.07 -23.03
CA THR A 412 -58.37 -13.46 -21.79
C THR A 412 -57.78 -12.06 -22.09
N PRO A 413 -58.64 -11.08 -22.44
CA PRO A 413 -58.20 -9.73 -22.76
C PRO A 413 -57.87 -8.91 -21.51
N TRP A 414 -57.12 -7.82 -21.69
CA TRP A 414 -57.01 -6.79 -20.66
C TRP A 414 -58.40 -6.18 -20.31
N PRO A 415 -58.59 -5.65 -19.07
CA PRO A 415 -59.90 -5.13 -18.63
C PRO A 415 -60.48 -4.00 -19.49
N SER A 416 -59.61 -3.25 -20.17
CA SER A 416 -59.96 -2.21 -21.12
C SER A 416 -59.69 -2.67 -22.55
N TYR A 417 -60.65 -2.45 -23.46
CA TYR A 417 -60.44 -2.70 -24.89
C TYR A 417 -59.30 -1.86 -25.50
N GLN A 418 -59.03 -0.67 -24.94
CA GLN A 418 -57.90 0.15 -25.39
C GLN A 418 -56.56 -0.46 -24.95
N ASP A 419 -56.48 -0.94 -23.70
CA ASP A 419 -55.24 -1.52 -23.15
C ASP A 419 -54.94 -2.89 -23.80
N GLU A 420 -55.98 -3.66 -24.11
CA GLU A 420 -55.87 -4.87 -24.93
C GLU A 420 -55.37 -4.55 -26.35
N LEU A 421 -55.84 -3.47 -26.97
CA LEU A 421 -55.39 -3.05 -28.30
C LEU A 421 -53.92 -2.57 -28.28
N VAL A 422 -53.46 -1.94 -27.19
CA VAL A 422 -52.04 -1.66 -26.95
C VAL A 422 -51.26 -2.98 -26.87
N MET A 423 -51.73 -3.96 -26.10
CA MET A 423 -51.08 -5.27 -25.99
C MET A 423 -50.99 -5.99 -27.36
N GLN A 424 -52.05 -5.95 -28.17
CA GLN A 424 -52.03 -6.52 -29.53
C GLN A 424 -51.07 -5.77 -30.47
N LEU A 425 -50.94 -4.45 -30.33
CA LEU A 425 -49.96 -3.64 -31.06
C LEU A 425 -48.52 -4.01 -30.65
N THR A 426 -48.24 -4.14 -29.36
CA THR A 426 -46.95 -4.61 -28.81
C THR A 426 -46.57 -5.99 -29.38
N HIS A 427 -47.51 -6.93 -29.33
CA HIS A 427 -47.31 -8.30 -29.78
C HIS A 427 -47.05 -8.40 -31.29
N TRP A 428 -47.82 -7.67 -32.10
CA TRP A 428 -47.58 -7.54 -33.54
C TRP A 428 -46.23 -6.89 -33.84
N PHE A 429 -45.87 -5.82 -33.12
CA PHE A 429 -44.61 -5.09 -33.35
C PHE A 429 -43.41 -6.02 -33.17
N LYS A 430 -43.38 -6.81 -32.09
CA LYS A 430 -42.28 -7.74 -31.80
C LYS A 430 -42.25 -8.99 -32.69
N ARG A 431 -43.41 -9.52 -33.08
CA ARG A 431 -43.50 -10.88 -33.69
C ARG A 431 -43.80 -10.90 -35.19
N GLU A 432 -44.29 -9.79 -35.75
CA GLU A 432 -44.67 -9.69 -37.17
C GLU A 432 -44.05 -8.50 -37.90
N PHE A 433 -43.71 -7.40 -37.20
CA PHE A 433 -43.24 -6.18 -37.86
C PHE A 433 -41.74 -5.93 -37.78
N PHE A 434 -41.19 -5.86 -36.56
CA PHE A 434 -39.86 -5.33 -36.28
C PHE A 434 -38.90 -6.44 -35.79
N THR A 435 -37.61 -6.29 -36.08
CA THR A 435 -36.60 -7.35 -35.85
C THR A 435 -35.42 -6.86 -35.04
N TRP A 436 -34.84 -7.73 -34.21
CA TRP A 436 -33.67 -7.38 -33.39
C TRP A 436 -32.38 -7.50 -34.19
N MET A 437 -31.62 -6.41 -34.27
CA MET A 437 -30.33 -6.36 -34.96
C MET A 437 -29.18 -6.36 -33.95
N ASN A 438 -28.67 -7.55 -33.62
CA ASN A 438 -27.39 -7.64 -32.91
C ASN A 438 -26.25 -7.20 -33.86
N GLN A 439 -26.21 -7.78 -35.06
CA GLN A 439 -25.21 -7.52 -36.09
C GLN A 439 -25.76 -7.86 -37.50
N PRO A 440 -25.38 -7.11 -38.55
CA PRO A 440 -25.87 -7.35 -39.90
C PRO A 440 -25.28 -8.62 -40.53
N LYS A 441 -26.05 -9.26 -41.40
CA LYS A 441 -25.54 -10.32 -42.30
C LYS A 441 -24.64 -9.69 -43.36
N CYS A 442 -23.62 -10.40 -43.82
CA CYS A 442 -22.75 -9.89 -44.87
C CYS A 442 -23.52 -9.66 -46.19
N GLY A 443 -23.53 -8.41 -46.67
CA GLY A 443 -24.25 -8.02 -47.89
C GLY A 443 -23.75 -8.66 -49.20
N SER A 444 -22.61 -9.37 -49.20
CA SER A 444 -22.06 -10.04 -50.39
C SER A 444 -22.15 -11.56 -50.40
N CYS A 445 -22.17 -12.22 -49.23
CA CYS A 445 -22.21 -13.69 -49.15
C CYS A 445 -23.23 -14.25 -48.16
N GLY A 446 -24.08 -13.40 -47.56
CA GLY A 446 -25.14 -13.80 -46.63
C GLY A 446 -24.68 -14.33 -45.28
N PHE A 447 -23.37 -14.36 -45.00
CA PHE A 447 -22.82 -14.94 -43.78
C PHE A 447 -23.30 -14.17 -42.53
N ASN A 448 -23.81 -14.91 -41.54
CA ASN A 448 -24.49 -14.33 -40.37
C ASN A 448 -23.53 -13.83 -39.27
N LYS A 449 -22.28 -14.33 -39.21
CA LYS A 449 -21.31 -13.96 -38.16
C LYS A 449 -20.27 -12.93 -38.65
N THR A 450 -20.70 -11.68 -38.85
CA THR A 450 -19.80 -10.54 -39.13
C THR A 450 -19.30 -9.93 -37.83
N GLY A 451 -18.06 -9.42 -37.80
CA GLY A 451 -17.51 -8.71 -36.64
C GLY A 451 -17.54 -7.20 -36.83
N LEU A 452 -17.83 -6.43 -35.79
CA LEU A 452 -17.70 -4.96 -35.81
C LEU A 452 -16.22 -4.58 -35.98
N VAL A 453 -15.94 -3.53 -36.75
CA VAL A 453 -14.57 -3.03 -36.99
C VAL A 453 -14.36 -1.61 -36.48
N HIS A 454 -15.34 -0.72 -36.70
CA HIS A 454 -15.34 0.66 -36.22
C HIS A 454 -16.75 1.27 -36.37
N THR A 455 -16.90 2.49 -35.85
CA THR A 455 -18.08 3.34 -36.09
C THR A 455 -17.63 4.59 -36.85
N GLU A 456 -18.45 5.07 -37.79
CA GLU A 456 -18.20 6.29 -38.57
C GLU A 456 -19.44 7.21 -38.62
N GLY A 457 -19.28 8.41 -39.19
CA GLY A 457 -20.39 9.34 -39.41
C GLY A 457 -21.22 9.01 -40.67
N PRO A 458 -22.39 9.64 -40.85
CA PRO A 458 -23.24 9.43 -42.03
C PRO A 458 -22.59 9.97 -43.31
N SER A 459 -22.11 9.07 -44.17
CA SER A 459 -21.35 9.37 -45.38
C SER A 459 -22.25 9.45 -46.62
N THR A 460 -23.30 8.63 -46.70
CA THR A 460 -24.23 8.62 -47.84
C THR A 460 -25.33 9.69 -47.69
N PRO A 461 -26.01 10.10 -48.78
CA PRO A 461 -27.19 10.96 -48.70
C PRO A 461 -28.35 10.31 -47.93
N GLU A 462 -28.52 9.00 -48.03
CA GLU A 462 -29.56 8.24 -47.33
C GLU A 462 -29.31 8.20 -45.81
N GLU A 463 -28.06 7.96 -45.40
CA GLU A 463 -27.65 7.99 -43.98
C GLU A 463 -27.94 9.37 -43.37
N ARG A 464 -27.65 10.46 -44.09
CA ARG A 464 -27.98 11.83 -43.64
C ARG A 464 -29.48 12.13 -43.66
N ALA A 465 -30.25 11.54 -44.58
CA ALA A 465 -31.70 11.78 -44.66
C ALA A 465 -32.46 11.14 -43.49
N GLY A 466 -32.11 9.91 -43.09
CA GLY A 466 -32.75 9.20 -41.96
C GLY A 466 -32.25 9.61 -40.56
N ASP A 467 -31.73 10.83 -40.41
CA ASP A 467 -31.12 11.36 -39.17
C ASP A 467 -30.15 10.37 -38.49
N THR A 468 -29.22 9.78 -39.26
CA THR A 468 -28.27 8.81 -38.71
C THR A 468 -27.20 9.52 -37.86
N SER A 469 -27.21 9.29 -36.55
CA SER A 469 -26.19 9.86 -35.66
C SER A 469 -24.84 9.12 -35.73
N ARG A 470 -24.85 7.82 -36.10
CA ARG A 470 -23.63 7.00 -36.30
C ARG A 470 -23.87 5.78 -37.18
N VAL A 471 -22.86 5.31 -37.89
CA VAL A 471 -22.90 4.10 -38.73
C VAL A 471 -21.92 3.07 -38.19
N GLU A 472 -22.41 1.88 -37.82
CA GLU A 472 -21.61 0.78 -37.30
C GLU A 472 -21.10 -0.09 -38.47
N VAL A 473 -19.79 -0.29 -38.60
CA VAL A 473 -19.16 -0.92 -39.78
C VAL A 473 -18.66 -2.31 -39.45
N TYR A 474 -19.28 -3.32 -40.04
CA TYR A 474 -18.98 -4.73 -39.84
C TYR A 474 -18.16 -5.30 -40.99
N GLN A 475 -17.31 -6.29 -40.73
CA GLN A 475 -16.58 -7.06 -41.73
C GLN A 475 -16.90 -8.54 -41.64
N CYS A 476 -17.08 -9.18 -42.80
CA CYS A 476 -17.29 -10.60 -42.90
C CYS A 476 -15.96 -11.37 -42.82
N PRO A 477 -15.80 -12.36 -41.92
CA PRO A 477 -14.58 -13.18 -41.89
C PRO A 477 -14.43 -14.04 -43.16
N GLN A 478 -15.54 -14.55 -43.72
CA GLN A 478 -15.55 -15.45 -44.87
C GLN A 478 -15.11 -14.78 -46.20
N CYS A 479 -15.72 -13.65 -46.59
CA CYS A 479 -15.44 -12.99 -47.88
C CYS A 479 -14.67 -11.66 -47.75
N ARG A 480 -14.31 -11.25 -46.52
CA ARG A 480 -13.62 -9.99 -46.17
C ARG A 480 -14.32 -8.69 -46.57
N ASN A 481 -15.47 -8.71 -47.26
CA ASN A 481 -16.21 -7.48 -47.54
C ASN A 481 -16.79 -6.84 -46.26
N ARG A 482 -16.98 -5.51 -46.31
CA ARG A 482 -17.61 -4.71 -45.25
C ARG A 482 -19.11 -4.55 -45.48
N THR A 483 -19.86 -4.34 -44.41
CA THR A 483 -21.31 -4.09 -44.41
C THR A 483 -21.59 -2.99 -43.39
N ARG A 484 -22.34 -1.97 -43.80
CA ARG A 484 -22.67 -0.80 -42.97
C ARG A 484 -24.01 -1.04 -42.26
N PHE A 485 -24.13 -0.60 -41.02
CA PHE A 485 -25.38 -0.57 -40.27
C PHE A 485 -25.62 0.84 -39.69
N PRO A 486 -26.36 1.70 -40.41
CA PRO A 486 -26.73 3.03 -39.93
C PRO A 486 -27.68 2.95 -38.73
N ARG A 487 -27.38 3.70 -37.67
CA ARG A 487 -28.28 3.90 -36.52
C ARG A 487 -29.19 5.11 -36.80
N TYR A 488 -30.25 4.84 -37.57
CA TYR A 488 -31.25 5.84 -37.98
C TYR A 488 -32.07 6.36 -36.78
N ASN A 489 -32.26 7.68 -36.68
CA ASN A 489 -33.16 8.29 -35.69
C ASN A 489 -34.49 8.78 -36.28
N ASP A 490 -34.61 8.90 -37.61
CA ASP A 490 -35.88 9.15 -38.28
C ASP A 490 -36.84 7.95 -38.11
N PRO A 491 -37.99 8.11 -37.43
CA PRO A 491 -38.93 7.02 -37.24
C PRO A 491 -39.59 6.57 -38.55
N VAL A 492 -39.67 7.41 -39.59
CA VAL A 492 -40.18 7.00 -40.92
C VAL A 492 -39.24 6.00 -41.55
N LYS A 493 -37.92 6.27 -41.56
CA LYS A 493 -36.91 5.30 -42.04
C LYS A 493 -36.92 3.98 -41.26
N LEU A 494 -37.35 3.98 -40.00
CA LEU A 494 -37.51 2.76 -39.21
C LEU A 494 -38.73 1.92 -39.62
N LEU A 495 -39.77 2.51 -40.22
CA LEU A 495 -40.90 1.78 -40.82
C LEU A 495 -40.49 1.02 -42.10
N GLU A 496 -39.49 1.52 -42.83
CA GLU A 496 -38.87 0.82 -43.96
C GLU A 496 -37.92 -0.30 -43.52
N THR A 497 -36.96 0.05 -42.64
CA THR A 497 -35.85 -0.85 -42.27
C THR A 497 -36.27 -1.96 -41.30
N ARG A 498 -37.27 -1.70 -40.44
CA ARG A 498 -37.90 -2.65 -39.52
C ARG A 498 -36.92 -3.46 -38.67
N THR A 499 -35.78 -2.86 -38.34
CA THR A 499 -34.70 -3.56 -37.65
C THR A 499 -33.85 -2.61 -36.83
N GLY A 500 -33.36 -3.08 -35.68
CA GLY A 500 -32.55 -2.27 -34.78
C GLY A 500 -32.45 -2.85 -33.37
N ARG A 501 -32.04 -2.01 -32.41
CA ARG A 501 -31.96 -2.32 -30.98
C ARG A 501 -32.98 -1.44 -30.23
N CYS A 502 -32.99 -1.47 -28.89
CA CYS A 502 -33.99 -0.74 -28.08
C CYS A 502 -34.22 0.73 -28.52
N GLY A 503 -33.15 1.45 -28.86
CA GLY A 503 -33.20 2.80 -29.45
C GLY A 503 -34.17 2.93 -30.63
N GLU A 504 -33.99 2.12 -31.67
CA GLU A 504 -34.84 2.10 -32.85
C GLU A 504 -36.25 1.53 -32.57
N TRP A 505 -36.32 0.48 -31.75
CA TRP A 505 -37.57 -0.18 -31.38
C TRP A 505 -38.53 0.79 -30.67
N ALA A 506 -38.09 1.44 -29.59
CA ALA A 506 -38.92 2.37 -28.83
C ALA A 506 -39.26 3.63 -29.65
N ASN A 507 -38.36 4.10 -30.51
CA ASN A 507 -38.59 5.24 -31.38
C ASN A 507 -39.73 4.97 -32.39
N CYS A 508 -39.64 3.85 -33.13
CA CYS A 508 -40.65 3.45 -34.10
C CYS A 508 -41.97 3.01 -33.43
N PHE A 509 -41.91 2.30 -32.30
CA PHE A 509 -43.11 1.89 -31.56
C PHE A 509 -43.86 3.06 -30.94
N THR A 510 -43.17 4.07 -30.39
CA THR A 510 -43.84 5.27 -29.86
C THR A 510 -44.59 6.04 -30.96
N LEU A 511 -44.02 6.13 -32.17
CA LEU A 511 -44.76 6.62 -33.34
C LEU A 511 -45.99 5.76 -33.63
N CYS A 512 -45.86 4.43 -33.68
CA CYS A 512 -47.01 3.53 -33.90
C CYS A 512 -48.12 3.74 -32.86
N CYS A 513 -47.79 3.95 -31.58
CA CYS A 513 -48.76 4.29 -30.54
C CYS A 513 -49.47 5.64 -30.81
N ARG A 514 -48.71 6.70 -31.13
CA ARG A 514 -49.27 8.01 -31.45
C ARG A 514 -50.16 7.99 -32.70
N ALA A 515 -49.73 7.29 -33.74
CA ALA A 515 -50.47 7.11 -35.00
C ALA A 515 -51.78 6.30 -34.81
N MET A 516 -51.80 5.34 -33.89
CA MET A 516 -53.02 4.64 -33.44
C MET A 516 -53.92 5.49 -32.52
N GLY A 517 -53.55 6.75 -32.24
CA GLY A 517 -54.30 7.68 -31.41
C GLY A 517 -54.08 7.53 -29.89
N PHE A 518 -53.20 6.63 -29.44
CA PHE A 518 -52.91 6.48 -28.02
C PHE A 518 -52.06 7.63 -27.49
N GLU A 519 -52.41 8.17 -26.33
CA GLU A 519 -51.54 9.08 -25.59
C GLU A 519 -50.29 8.30 -25.14
N ALA A 520 -49.12 8.68 -25.68
CA ALA A 520 -47.88 7.94 -25.48
C ALA A 520 -46.70 8.87 -25.17
N ARG A 521 -45.81 8.41 -24.30
CA ARG A 521 -44.54 9.05 -23.93
C ARG A 521 -43.38 8.15 -24.37
N TYR A 522 -42.31 8.74 -24.91
CA TYR A 522 -41.02 8.08 -25.05
C TYR A 522 -40.28 8.14 -23.71
N VAL A 523 -39.76 7.02 -23.22
CA VAL A 523 -39.08 6.96 -21.92
C VAL A 523 -37.59 6.69 -22.10
N LEU A 524 -36.78 7.54 -21.49
CA LEU A 524 -35.31 7.47 -21.50
C LEU A 524 -34.78 7.13 -20.11
N ASP A 525 -34.27 5.91 -19.96
CA ASP A 525 -33.34 5.55 -18.89
C ASP A 525 -31.91 5.89 -19.32
N VAL A 526 -31.25 6.77 -18.57
CA VAL A 526 -29.89 7.20 -18.91
C VAL A 526 -28.84 6.08 -18.76
N THR A 527 -29.21 4.93 -18.19
CA THR A 527 -28.38 3.73 -18.10
C THR A 527 -28.51 2.80 -19.33
N ASP A 528 -28.61 3.39 -20.53
CA ASP A 528 -28.62 2.72 -21.84
C ASP A 528 -29.81 1.75 -22.03
N HIS A 529 -31.04 2.22 -21.79
CA HIS A 529 -32.27 1.59 -22.29
C HIS A 529 -33.37 2.62 -22.54
N VAL A 530 -34.32 2.29 -23.42
CA VAL A 530 -35.47 3.15 -23.77
C VAL A 530 -36.71 2.30 -24.07
N TRP A 531 -37.89 2.84 -23.77
CA TRP A 531 -39.19 2.17 -23.94
C TRP A 531 -40.32 3.20 -24.10
N THR A 532 -41.58 2.77 -24.00
CA THR A 532 -42.76 3.63 -24.15
C THR A 532 -43.62 3.60 -22.89
N GLU A 533 -44.26 4.72 -22.55
CA GLU A 533 -45.34 4.82 -21.57
C GLU A 533 -46.64 5.13 -22.32
N VAL A 534 -47.75 4.48 -21.98
CA VAL A 534 -49.07 4.71 -22.61
C VAL A 534 -50.13 4.99 -21.54
N TYR A 535 -50.95 6.02 -21.72
CA TYR A 535 -51.97 6.38 -20.71
C TYR A 535 -53.22 5.50 -20.86
N SER A 536 -53.56 4.72 -19.83
CA SER A 536 -54.82 3.98 -19.78
C SER A 536 -55.93 4.86 -19.20
N ALA A 537 -56.99 5.04 -19.97
CA ALA A 537 -58.22 5.70 -19.52
C ALA A 537 -59.04 4.85 -18.53
N HIS A 538 -58.77 3.55 -18.41
CA HIS A 538 -59.37 2.68 -17.40
C HIS A 538 -58.65 2.82 -16.06
N GLU A 539 -57.32 2.68 -16.08
CA GLU A 539 -56.47 2.75 -14.89
C GLU A 539 -56.22 4.19 -14.40
N GLN A 540 -56.59 5.19 -15.22
CA GLN A 540 -56.37 6.63 -14.98
C GLN A 540 -54.89 6.99 -14.71
N ARG A 541 -53.96 6.24 -15.32
CA ARG A 541 -52.51 6.38 -15.10
C ARG A 541 -51.72 5.94 -16.33
N TRP A 542 -50.43 6.26 -16.32
CA TRP A 542 -49.47 5.75 -17.29
C TRP A 542 -49.13 4.28 -17.01
N LEU A 543 -49.13 3.48 -18.08
CA LEU A 543 -48.68 2.09 -18.11
C LEU A 543 -47.31 2.05 -18.80
N HIS A 544 -46.36 1.36 -18.18
CA HIS A 544 -45.10 0.98 -18.84
C HIS A 544 -45.39 0.01 -20.00
N CYS A 545 -44.75 0.20 -21.15
CA CYS A 545 -44.85 -0.70 -22.30
C CYS A 545 -43.47 -0.88 -22.97
N ASP A 546 -42.95 -2.11 -22.97
CA ASP A 546 -41.69 -2.44 -23.65
C ASP A 546 -41.94 -3.36 -24.86
N PRO A 547 -41.81 -2.83 -26.10
CA PRO A 547 -42.01 -3.62 -27.31
C PRO A 547 -40.87 -4.60 -27.57
N CYS A 548 -39.65 -4.39 -27.05
CA CYS A 548 -38.59 -5.38 -27.13
C CYS A 548 -38.91 -6.62 -26.30
N GLU A 549 -39.64 -6.47 -25.19
CA GLU A 549 -39.93 -7.56 -24.26
C GLU A 549 -41.30 -8.23 -24.44
N ASP A 550 -42.27 -7.61 -25.13
CA ASP A 550 -43.68 -8.08 -25.22
C ASP A 550 -44.46 -7.84 -23.90
N GLN A 551 -44.24 -6.70 -23.25
CA GLN A 551 -44.72 -6.42 -21.88
C GLN A 551 -45.51 -5.12 -21.76
N LEU A 552 -46.56 -5.14 -20.92
CA LEU A 552 -47.42 -4.01 -20.55
C LEU A 552 -47.66 -4.00 -19.02
N ASP A 553 -47.55 -2.83 -18.40
CA ASP A 553 -47.55 -2.56 -16.95
C ASP A 553 -46.60 -3.43 -16.09
N CYS A 554 -45.45 -3.81 -16.64
CA CYS A 554 -44.35 -4.49 -15.93
C CYS A 554 -43.11 -3.59 -15.66
N PRO A 555 -43.23 -2.40 -15.02
CA PRO A 555 -42.10 -1.47 -14.89
C PRO A 555 -40.92 -1.98 -14.06
N LEU A 556 -41.10 -2.96 -13.17
CA LEU A 556 -40.01 -3.47 -12.32
C LEU A 556 -39.16 -4.56 -13.00
N THR A 557 -39.50 -4.97 -14.23
CA THR A 557 -38.68 -5.88 -15.05
C THR A 557 -37.22 -5.43 -15.14
N TYR A 558 -36.95 -4.12 -15.17
CA TYR A 558 -35.58 -3.61 -15.31
C TYR A 558 -34.75 -3.71 -14.02
N GLU A 559 -35.30 -3.32 -12.85
CA GLU A 559 -34.54 -3.36 -11.59
C GLU A 559 -34.54 -4.75 -10.94
N VAL A 560 -35.64 -5.50 -11.09
CA VAL A 560 -35.85 -6.81 -10.45
C VAL A 560 -35.46 -7.94 -11.39
N GLY A 561 -36.11 -8.09 -12.54
CA GLY A 561 -35.84 -9.17 -13.49
C GLY A 561 -34.46 -9.11 -14.17
N TRP A 562 -34.03 -7.92 -14.62
CA TRP A 562 -32.72 -7.71 -15.22
C TRP A 562 -31.64 -7.23 -14.24
N GLY A 563 -32.00 -6.92 -12.99
CA GLY A 563 -31.07 -6.45 -11.98
C GLY A 563 -30.42 -5.07 -12.25
N LYS A 564 -30.91 -4.25 -13.20
CA LYS A 564 -30.27 -2.96 -13.57
C LYS A 564 -30.16 -2.00 -12.39
N LYS A 565 -29.09 -1.18 -12.37
CA LYS A 565 -28.85 -0.14 -11.35
C LYS A 565 -29.18 1.25 -11.91
N LEU A 566 -30.48 1.47 -12.14
CA LEU A 566 -31.10 2.66 -12.72
C LEU A 566 -30.71 3.96 -11.97
N SER A 567 -30.72 5.14 -12.62
CA SER A 567 -30.42 6.43 -11.97
C SER A 567 -31.44 7.53 -12.31
N TYR A 568 -31.46 8.01 -13.55
CA TYR A 568 -32.47 8.94 -14.05
C TYR A 568 -33.33 8.28 -15.12
N ILE A 569 -34.64 8.46 -15.03
CA ILE A 569 -35.60 7.99 -16.03
C ILE A 569 -36.57 9.14 -16.30
N PHE A 570 -36.59 9.60 -17.55
CA PHE A 570 -37.41 10.72 -17.98
C PHE A 570 -38.39 10.26 -19.06
N SER A 571 -39.68 10.53 -18.85
CA SER A 571 -40.72 10.32 -19.86
C SER A 571 -41.03 11.64 -20.58
N PHE A 572 -41.18 11.59 -21.91
CA PHE A 572 -41.42 12.75 -22.77
C PHE A 572 -42.63 12.51 -23.67
N SER A 573 -43.61 13.41 -23.67
CA SER A 573 -44.60 13.56 -24.73
C SER A 573 -44.46 14.96 -25.37
N HIS A 574 -45.32 15.29 -26.34
CA HIS A 574 -45.37 16.64 -26.89
C HIS A 574 -45.98 17.69 -25.94
N GLU A 575 -46.57 17.27 -24.82
CA GLU A 575 -47.26 18.15 -23.85
C GLU A 575 -46.53 18.26 -22.51
N GLU A 576 -45.66 17.30 -22.18
CA GLU A 576 -45.06 17.17 -20.85
C GLU A 576 -43.73 16.40 -20.85
N VAL A 577 -42.89 16.73 -19.86
CA VAL A 577 -41.70 16.00 -19.46
C VAL A 577 -41.84 15.63 -17.98
N VAL A 578 -41.61 14.37 -17.61
CA VAL A 578 -41.77 13.89 -16.22
C VAL A 578 -40.59 13.01 -15.81
N ASP A 579 -40.08 13.22 -14.60
CA ASP A 579 -39.13 12.30 -13.95
C ASP A 579 -39.88 11.10 -13.36
N THR A 580 -39.99 10.04 -14.16
CA THR A 580 -40.77 8.84 -13.81
C THR A 580 -39.95 7.78 -13.08
N ALA A 581 -38.69 8.08 -12.71
CA ALA A 581 -37.77 7.22 -11.95
C ALA A 581 -38.43 6.36 -10.86
N ARG A 582 -39.29 6.96 -10.04
CA ARG A 582 -40.01 6.29 -8.92
C ARG A 582 -40.97 5.16 -9.35
N ARG A 583 -41.39 5.09 -10.61
CA ARG A 583 -42.23 4.00 -11.16
C ARG A 583 -41.45 2.71 -11.40
N TYR A 584 -40.13 2.82 -11.59
CA TYR A 584 -39.25 1.76 -12.09
C TYR A 584 -38.28 1.20 -11.03
N THR A 585 -38.44 1.59 -9.77
CA THR A 585 -37.59 1.14 -8.65
C THR A 585 -38.42 0.80 -7.42
N GLN A 586 -38.00 -0.21 -6.67
CA GLN A 586 -38.49 -0.49 -5.31
C GLN A 586 -37.69 0.30 -4.27
N ASP A 587 -36.38 0.50 -4.52
CA ASP A 587 -35.46 1.21 -3.62
C ASP A 587 -35.08 2.57 -4.21
N TYR A 588 -36.06 3.48 -4.25
CA TYR A 588 -35.84 4.85 -4.70
C TYR A 588 -34.79 5.58 -3.87
N ASP A 589 -34.57 5.19 -2.60
CA ASP A 589 -33.39 5.64 -1.88
C ASP A 589 -32.14 5.17 -2.64
N ALA A 590 -31.85 3.87 -2.76
CA ALA A 590 -30.65 3.43 -3.48
C ALA A 590 -30.51 4.01 -4.90
N MET A 591 -31.62 4.30 -5.61
CA MET A 591 -31.64 5.01 -6.91
C MET A 591 -31.29 6.49 -6.84
N LEU A 592 -31.87 7.27 -5.92
CA LEU A 592 -31.64 8.71 -5.83
C LEU A 592 -30.17 9.04 -5.52
N GLY A 593 -29.47 8.21 -4.75
CA GLY A 593 -28.02 8.34 -4.55
C GLY A 593 -27.17 7.81 -5.72
N ARG A 594 -27.76 7.58 -6.89
CA ARG A 594 -27.07 7.40 -8.18
C ARG A 594 -27.36 8.58 -9.14
N ARG A 595 -28.19 9.54 -8.72
CA ARG A 595 -28.53 10.77 -9.45
C ARG A 595 -27.57 11.88 -9.04
N ASN A 596 -26.45 11.94 -9.74
CA ASN A 596 -25.33 12.81 -9.39
C ASN A 596 -25.08 13.93 -10.42
N ASP A 597 -25.51 13.76 -11.68
CA ASP A 597 -25.34 14.75 -12.77
C ASP A 597 -25.71 16.19 -12.35
N VAL A 598 -26.86 16.39 -11.71
CA VAL A 598 -27.42 17.72 -11.38
C VAL A 598 -28.15 17.73 -10.04
N SER A 599 -28.37 18.91 -9.45
CA SER A 599 -29.24 19.05 -8.28
C SER A 599 -30.70 18.71 -8.62
N GLU A 600 -31.35 17.90 -7.77
CA GLU A 600 -32.79 17.61 -7.85
C GLU A 600 -33.66 18.87 -7.83
N SER A 601 -33.27 19.90 -7.06
CA SER A 601 -34.04 21.15 -7.01
C SER A 601 -33.98 21.92 -8.33
N TRP A 602 -32.84 21.91 -9.00
CA TRP A 602 -32.67 22.46 -10.35
C TRP A 602 -33.40 21.63 -11.39
N LEU A 603 -33.36 20.30 -11.27
CA LEU A 603 -33.97 19.38 -12.21
C LEU A 603 -35.50 19.51 -12.18
N ALA A 604 -36.08 19.50 -10.98
CA ALA A 604 -37.50 19.76 -10.77
C ALA A 604 -37.92 21.15 -11.29
N ALA A 605 -37.13 22.21 -11.01
CA ALA A 605 -37.41 23.55 -11.52
C ALA A 605 -37.29 23.66 -13.05
N THR A 606 -36.33 22.97 -13.66
CA THR A 606 -36.12 22.95 -15.12
C THR A 606 -37.24 22.19 -15.83
N ILE A 607 -37.64 21.02 -15.30
CA ILE A 607 -38.78 20.27 -15.81
C ILE A 607 -40.08 21.07 -15.64
N ALA A 608 -40.29 21.72 -14.49
CA ALA A 608 -41.44 22.59 -14.26
C ALA A 608 -41.49 23.77 -15.25
N ALA A 609 -40.35 24.42 -15.54
CA ALA A 609 -40.29 25.50 -16.53
C ALA A 609 -40.54 25.02 -17.98
N MET A 610 -40.05 23.83 -18.33
CA MET A 610 -40.35 23.19 -19.62
C MET A 610 -41.85 22.87 -19.72
N ASN A 611 -42.45 22.27 -18.69
CA ASN A 611 -43.88 21.96 -18.66
C ASN A 611 -44.75 23.21 -18.65
N GLN A 612 -44.39 24.26 -17.91
CA GLN A 612 -45.08 25.56 -17.99
C GLN A 612 -45.08 26.13 -19.41
N THR A 613 -43.97 25.99 -20.13
CA THR A 613 -43.88 26.42 -21.54
C THR A 613 -44.83 25.62 -22.43
N LEU A 614 -44.83 24.28 -22.32
CA LEU A 614 -45.72 23.39 -23.08
C LEU A 614 -47.20 23.64 -22.75
N LEU A 615 -47.57 23.59 -21.46
CA LEU A 615 -48.93 23.84 -20.97
C LEU A 615 -49.45 25.23 -21.35
N SER A 616 -48.59 26.25 -21.48
CA SER A 616 -49.01 27.59 -21.91
C SER A 616 -49.54 27.64 -23.34
N ALA A 617 -49.06 26.76 -24.23
CA ALA A 617 -49.51 26.65 -25.61
C ALA A 617 -50.81 25.83 -25.77
N LEU A 618 -51.20 25.06 -24.75
CA LEU A 618 -52.38 24.19 -24.80
C LEU A 618 -53.69 24.91 -24.41
N PRO A 619 -54.85 24.46 -24.95
CA PRO A 619 -56.17 24.93 -24.49
C PRO A 619 -56.41 24.67 -23.00
N ALA A 620 -57.21 25.54 -22.36
CA ALA A 620 -57.47 25.49 -20.92
C ALA A 620 -58.02 24.13 -20.46
N ASP A 621 -58.94 23.53 -21.20
CA ASP A 621 -59.54 22.23 -20.83
C ASP A 621 -58.53 21.09 -20.84
N ARG A 622 -57.61 21.07 -21.82
CA ARG A 622 -56.52 20.07 -21.87
C ARG A 622 -55.49 20.31 -20.77
N ARG A 623 -55.16 21.58 -20.47
CA ARG A 623 -54.30 21.95 -19.35
C ARG A 623 -54.88 21.45 -18.01
N ASN A 624 -56.16 21.68 -17.75
CA ASN A 624 -56.85 21.22 -16.53
C ASN A 624 -56.77 19.68 -16.37
N ILE A 625 -56.89 18.93 -17.48
CA ILE A 625 -56.75 17.47 -17.49
C ILE A 625 -55.31 17.04 -17.16
N LEU A 626 -54.31 17.68 -17.77
CA LEU A 626 -52.90 17.36 -17.52
C LEU A 626 -52.46 17.72 -16.10
N GLU A 627 -52.88 18.87 -15.57
CA GLU A 627 -52.61 19.27 -14.18
C GLU A 627 -53.24 18.29 -13.17
N ALA A 628 -54.48 17.85 -13.39
CA ALA A 628 -55.12 16.83 -12.55
C ALA A 628 -54.40 15.47 -12.61
N ARG A 629 -54.00 15.02 -13.82
CA ARG A 629 -53.21 13.80 -14.00
C ARG A 629 -51.83 13.88 -13.36
N ALA A 630 -51.14 15.03 -13.44
CA ALA A 630 -49.83 15.22 -12.83
C ALA A 630 -49.91 15.12 -11.29
N VAL A 631 -50.97 15.62 -10.66
CA VAL A 631 -51.22 15.42 -9.22
C VAL A 631 -51.45 13.94 -8.89
N GLN A 632 -52.21 13.22 -9.71
CA GLN A 632 -52.45 11.78 -9.53
C GLN A 632 -51.18 10.94 -9.75
N GLU A 633 -50.38 11.25 -10.76
CA GLU A 633 -49.09 10.60 -11.03
C GLU A 633 -48.07 10.89 -9.92
N GLN A 634 -47.96 12.13 -9.44
CA GLN A 634 -47.10 12.45 -8.30
C GLN A 634 -47.51 11.66 -7.05
N ALA A 635 -48.82 11.44 -6.83
CA ALA A 635 -49.32 10.59 -5.77
C ALA A 635 -49.05 9.09 -5.99
N GLU A 636 -49.03 8.59 -7.24
CA GLU A 636 -48.59 7.24 -7.59
C GLU A 636 -47.09 7.06 -7.27
N LEU A 637 -46.24 7.92 -7.86
CA LEU A 637 -44.78 7.88 -7.73
C LEU A 637 -44.31 8.00 -6.27
N THR A 638 -45.08 8.64 -5.40
CA THR A 638 -44.74 8.79 -3.97
C THR A 638 -45.05 7.54 -3.14
N ARG A 639 -45.92 6.62 -3.61
CA ARG A 639 -46.32 5.40 -2.86
C ARG A 639 -45.33 4.25 -2.97
N GLY A 640 -44.51 4.21 -4.02
CA GLY A 640 -43.67 3.06 -4.36
C GLY A 640 -44.45 1.89 -4.99
N ARG A 641 -43.72 0.84 -5.40
CA ARG A 641 -44.27 -0.38 -6.01
C ARG A 641 -43.57 -1.64 -5.46
N VAL A 642 -44.21 -2.79 -5.62
CA VAL A 642 -43.69 -4.13 -5.34
C VAL A 642 -43.83 -4.98 -6.61
N ALA A 643 -42.91 -5.90 -6.85
CA ALA A 643 -42.89 -6.71 -8.08
C ALA A 643 -44.04 -7.71 -8.16
N LYS A 644 -44.60 -7.84 -9.37
CA LYS A 644 -45.51 -8.90 -9.82
C LYS A 644 -44.68 -10.11 -10.29
N GLU A 645 -45.27 -11.30 -10.29
CA GLU A 645 -44.62 -12.54 -10.77
C GLU A 645 -44.07 -12.41 -12.21
N GLY A 646 -44.75 -11.66 -13.09
CA GLY A 646 -44.29 -11.39 -14.44
C GLY A 646 -42.99 -10.58 -14.54
N GLU A 647 -42.65 -9.78 -13.53
CA GLU A 647 -41.52 -8.82 -13.53
C GLU A 647 -40.18 -9.43 -13.04
N VAL A 648 -40.20 -10.69 -12.60
CA VAL A 648 -39.02 -11.40 -12.05
C VAL A 648 -38.20 -12.09 -13.16
N HIS A 649 -38.73 -12.20 -14.38
CA HIS A 649 -38.11 -12.92 -15.49
C HIS A 649 -36.90 -12.19 -16.08
N GLY A 650 -35.90 -12.97 -16.49
CA GLY A 650 -34.79 -12.50 -17.32
C GLY A 650 -35.23 -11.98 -18.69
N ARG A 651 -34.33 -11.26 -19.35
CA ARG A 651 -34.55 -10.56 -20.61
C ARG A 651 -34.84 -11.52 -21.77
N VAL A 652 -35.77 -11.13 -22.64
CA VAL A 652 -36.18 -11.89 -23.83
C VAL A 652 -35.50 -11.35 -25.09
N SER A 653 -35.24 -10.04 -25.20
CA SER A 653 -34.53 -9.46 -26.36
C SER A 653 -33.01 -9.67 -26.32
N GLY A 654 -32.37 -9.82 -27.49
CA GLY A 654 -30.93 -10.12 -27.62
C GLY A 654 -30.64 -11.57 -27.99
N SER A 655 -29.41 -11.89 -28.39
CA SER A 655 -28.97 -13.29 -28.47
C SER A 655 -28.57 -13.81 -27.08
N ASP A 656 -28.54 -15.12 -26.90
CA ASP A 656 -28.29 -15.71 -25.59
C ASP A 656 -26.89 -15.37 -25.06
N GLU A 657 -25.88 -15.31 -25.94
CA GLU A 657 -24.53 -14.87 -25.56
C GLU A 657 -24.51 -13.41 -25.08
N TRP A 658 -25.32 -12.54 -25.68
CA TRP A 658 -25.40 -11.12 -25.34
C TRP A 658 -26.15 -10.86 -24.02
N LYS A 659 -27.17 -11.66 -23.72
CA LYS A 659 -27.93 -11.57 -22.45
C LYS A 659 -27.08 -12.05 -21.27
N SER A 660 -26.42 -13.21 -21.40
CA SER A 660 -25.56 -13.76 -20.34
C SER A 660 -24.32 -12.89 -20.10
N GLN A 661 -23.71 -12.32 -21.15
CA GLN A 661 -22.64 -11.31 -20.97
C GLN A 661 -23.07 -10.14 -20.09
N ARG A 662 -24.34 -9.70 -20.17
CA ARG A 662 -24.86 -8.58 -19.38
C ARG A 662 -25.42 -8.97 -18.01
N LYS A 663 -25.41 -10.27 -17.63
CA LYS A 663 -26.15 -10.82 -16.47
C LYS A 663 -27.66 -10.56 -16.51
N GLU A 664 -28.24 -10.35 -17.69
CA GLU A 664 -29.67 -10.02 -17.87
C GLU A 664 -30.53 -11.28 -18.14
N ASP A 665 -30.03 -12.50 -17.93
CA ASP A 665 -30.67 -13.77 -18.34
C ASP A 665 -31.58 -14.44 -17.28
N GLY A 666 -31.59 -13.96 -16.03
CA GLY A 666 -32.47 -14.45 -14.96
C GLY A 666 -31.95 -15.66 -14.17
N SER A 667 -30.67 -16.01 -14.30
CA SER A 667 -30.02 -17.20 -13.70
C SER A 667 -29.91 -17.26 -12.15
N HIS A 668 -30.69 -16.48 -11.40
CA HIS A 668 -30.50 -16.26 -9.96
C HIS A 668 -31.19 -17.26 -8.99
N GLU A 669 -31.98 -18.24 -9.46
CA GLU A 669 -32.82 -19.09 -8.59
C GLU A 669 -32.21 -20.44 -8.13
N ALA A 670 -31.06 -20.88 -8.66
CA ALA A 670 -30.66 -22.29 -8.61
C ALA A 670 -29.65 -22.72 -7.50
N ASP A 671 -28.93 -21.80 -6.88
CA ASP A 671 -27.61 -22.09 -6.27
C ASP A 671 -27.65 -22.56 -4.79
N ALA A 672 -28.75 -23.20 -4.37
CA ALA A 672 -29.08 -23.41 -2.95
C ALA A 672 -28.98 -24.88 -2.44
N SER A 673 -28.38 -25.82 -3.19
CA SER A 673 -28.30 -27.23 -2.73
C SER A 673 -27.23 -28.11 -3.40
N GLN A 674 -26.50 -28.84 -2.55
CA GLN A 674 -25.56 -29.95 -2.86
C GLN A 674 -24.23 -29.50 -3.52
N THR A 675 -23.08 -30.17 -3.34
CA THR A 675 -22.82 -31.55 -2.85
C THR A 675 -21.51 -31.64 -2.03
N SER A 676 -21.24 -32.78 -1.39
CA SER A 676 -20.16 -32.99 -0.40
C SER A 676 -19.14 -34.10 -0.75
N GLY A 677 -17.88 -33.93 -0.34
CA GLY A 677 -16.86 -35.01 -0.23
C GLY A 677 -15.60 -34.78 -1.09
N ALA A 678 -14.42 -35.36 -0.79
CA ALA A 678 -13.97 -36.10 0.41
C ALA A 678 -12.42 -36.05 0.55
N THR A 679 -11.89 -36.35 1.74
CA THR A 679 -10.47 -36.13 2.11
C THR A 679 -9.58 -37.38 2.01
N GLN A 680 -8.27 -37.20 1.82
CA GLN A 680 -7.23 -38.17 2.25
C GLN A 680 -6.04 -37.46 2.93
N GLU A 681 -5.46 -38.11 3.95
CA GLU A 681 -4.31 -37.63 4.73
C GLU A 681 -2.99 -38.27 4.30
N ALA A 682 -1.85 -37.61 4.59
CA ALA A 682 -0.54 -38.25 4.65
C ALA A 682 0.21 -37.81 5.92
N LYS A 683 0.76 -38.75 6.69
CA LYS A 683 1.37 -38.51 8.01
C LYS A 683 2.89 -38.46 7.95
N ARG A 684 3.50 -37.48 8.62
CA ARG A 684 4.88 -37.54 9.12
C ARG A 684 4.95 -36.78 10.45
N ALA A 685 5.49 -37.39 11.49
CA ALA A 685 5.53 -36.82 12.82
C ALA A 685 6.83 -36.03 13.08
N THR A 686 6.76 -35.03 13.95
CA THR A 686 7.92 -34.26 14.45
C THR A 686 7.74 -34.06 15.96
N ALA A 687 8.84 -34.01 16.72
CA ALA A 687 8.77 -34.00 18.19
C ALA A 687 8.17 -32.70 18.73
N THR A 688 7.22 -32.82 19.66
CA THR A 688 6.49 -31.69 20.26
C THR A 688 7.40 -30.87 21.17
N ARG A 689 7.66 -29.62 20.80
CA ARG A 689 8.40 -28.63 21.60
C ARG A 689 7.45 -27.88 22.54
N SER A 690 7.93 -27.44 23.70
CA SER A 690 7.09 -26.71 24.65
C SER A 690 6.87 -25.25 24.24
N LYS A 691 5.75 -24.68 24.71
CA LYS A 691 5.36 -23.30 24.45
C LYS A 691 6.41 -22.27 24.93
N ALA A 692 7.08 -22.57 26.04
CA ALA A 692 8.11 -21.71 26.64
C ALA A 692 9.40 -21.68 25.82
N GLU A 693 9.86 -22.82 25.30
CA GLU A 693 11.04 -22.89 24.42
C GLU A 693 10.82 -22.09 23.12
N ILE A 694 9.63 -22.21 22.53
CA ILE A 694 9.23 -21.46 21.33
C ILE A 694 9.22 -19.95 21.62
N ALA A 695 8.59 -19.52 22.73
CA ALA A 695 8.54 -18.11 23.14
C ALA A 695 9.94 -17.52 23.39
N GLN A 696 10.82 -18.23 24.10
CA GLN A 696 12.18 -17.76 24.37
C GLN A 696 13.04 -17.66 23.10
N MET A 697 12.88 -18.60 22.14
CA MET A 697 13.58 -18.53 20.86
C MET A 697 13.06 -17.41 19.97
N LEU A 698 11.76 -17.07 20.05
CA LEU A 698 11.20 -15.86 19.44
C LEU A 698 11.76 -14.58 20.10
N CYS A 699 11.94 -14.53 21.43
CA CYS A 699 12.61 -13.40 22.09
C CYS A 699 14.07 -13.21 21.65
N LYS A 700 14.83 -14.30 21.44
CA LYS A 700 16.17 -14.21 20.84
C LYS A 700 16.12 -13.60 19.45
N ASN A 701 15.14 -14.00 18.62
CA ASN A 701 14.93 -13.43 17.29
C ASN A 701 14.54 -11.94 17.32
N LEU A 702 13.89 -11.44 18.37
CA LEU A 702 13.62 -10.00 18.55
C LEU A 702 14.88 -9.19 18.89
N LEU A 703 15.89 -9.80 19.53
CA LEU A 703 17.13 -9.14 19.93
C LEU A 703 18.23 -9.12 18.85
N VAL A 704 18.33 -10.17 18.03
CA VAL A 704 19.39 -10.30 16.99
C VAL A 704 18.88 -10.58 15.58
N GLY A 705 17.57 -10.75 15.37
CA GLY A 705 17.02 -11.34 14.15
C GLY A 705 17.27 -12.85 14.06
N CYS A 706 16.57 -13.53 13.15
CA CYS A 706 16.79 -14.96 12.90
C CYS A 706 18.01 -15.20 11.98
N ASP A 707 18.72 -16.29 12.24
CA ASP A 707 19.93 -16.75 11.53
C ASP A 707 19.64 -17.56 10.24
N ARG A 708 18.36 -17.69 9.87
CA ARG A 708 17.84 -18.56 8.80
C ARG A 708 18.10 -20.08 8.98
N SER A 709 18.62 -20.54 10.12
CA SER A 709 18.84 -21.98 10.43
C SER A 709 17.55 -22.80 10.41
N ALA A 710 17.61 -24.08 10.04
CA ALA A 710 16.42 -24.92 9.83
C ALA A 710 15.45 -24.96 11.04
N ASP A 711 15.99 -24.92 12.26
CA ASP A 711 15.23 -24.96 13.52
C ASP A 711 14.58 -23.63 13.95
N CYS A 712 14.94 -22.50 13.34
CA CYS A 712 14.42 -21.20 13.75
C CYS A 712 12.90 -21.10 13.53
N VAL A 713 12.16 -21.01 14.64
CA VAL A 713 10.68 -20.95 14.76
C VAL A 713 10.06 -19.61 14.32
N ASN A 714 10.81 -18.70 13.70
CA ASN A 714 10.26 -17.46 13.16
C ASN A 714 9.45 -17.78 11.88
N PRO A 715 8.12 -17.56 11.84
CA PRO A 715 7.27 -17.89 10.69
C PRO A 715 7.73 -17.19 9.40
N TYR A 716 8.16 -15.93 9.50
CA TYR A 716 8.63 -15.15 8.34
C TYR A 716 9.90 -15.74 7.70
N CYS A 717 10.70 -16.50 8.43
CA CYS A 717 11.94 -17.06 7.93
C CYS A 717 11.74 -18.38 7.17
N LEU A 718 10.69 -19.15 7.46
CA LEU A 718 10.26 -20.28 6.63
C LEU A 718 9.91 -19.82 5.20
N HIS A 719 9.19 -18.70 5.09
CA HIS A 719 8.83 -18.11 3.80
C HIS A 719 10.06 -17.65 2.97
N GLN A 720 11.16 -17.27 3.64
CA GLN A 720 12.44 -16.98 2.96
C GLN A 720 13.22 -18.26 2.60
N ARG A 721 13.20 -19.32 3.43
CA ARG A 721 13.82 -20.63 3.09
C ARG A 721 13.18 -21.27 1.86
N ALA A 722 11.87 -21.12 1.68
CA ALA A 722 11.13 -21.64 0.53
C ALA A 722 11.54 -21.02 -0.83
N ARG A 723 12.29 -19.91 -0.81
CA ARG A 723 12.97 -19.30 -1.98
C ARG A 723 14.45 -19.71 -2.13
N ALA A 724 15.06 -20.36 -1.14
CA ALA A 724 16.50 -20.65 -1.09
C ALA A 724 16.90 -22.07 -1.53
N SER A 725 15.96 -23.03 -1.61
CA SER A 725 16.19 -24.37 -2.18
C SER A 725 15.33 -24.58 -3.42
N PRO A 726 15.88 -24.42 -4.64
CA PRO A 726 15.10 -24.48 -5.88
C PRO A 726 14.61 -25.90 -6.26
N GLU A 727 15.10 -26.95 -5.60
CA GLU A 727 14.73 -28.34 -5.85
C GLU A 727 13.49 -28.81 -5.08
N MET A 728 12.96 -28.01 -4.13
CA MET A 728 11.85 -28.43 -3.27
C MET A 728 10.50 -28.33 -4.01
N SER A 729 9.76 -29.44 -4.09
CA SER A 729 8.48 -29.45 -4.83
C SER A 729 7.44 -28.49 -4.20
N PRO A 730 6.45 -28.01 -4.97
CA PRO A 730 5.33 -27.25 -4.41
C PRO A 730 4.57 -28.03 -3.32
N THR A 731 4.42 -29.34 -3.52
CA THR A 731 3.76 -30.27 -2.58
C THR A 731 4.52 -30.38 -1.26
N ASP A 732 5.85 -30.50 -1.30
CA ASP A 732 6.68 -30.56 -0.09
C ASP A 732 6.67 -29.23 0.68
N ARG A 733 6.62 -28.10 -0.03
CA ARG A 733 6.50 -26.76 0.58
C ARG A 733 5.15 -26.58 1.26
N ALA A 734 4.06 -27.00 0.63
CA ALA A 734 2.73 -27.01 1.25
C ALA A 734 2.67 -27.95 2.48
N ALA A 735 3.24 -29.16 2.37
CA ALA A 735 3.30 -30.11 3.47
C ALA A 735 4.10 -29.59 4.68
N GLN A 736 5.23 -28.91 4.44
CA GLN A 736 6.03 -28.29 5.51
C GLN A 736 5.32 -27.10 6.16
N ALA A 737 4.63 -26.25 5.39
CA ALA A 737 3.82 -25.17 5.94
C ALA A 737 2.69 -25.70 6.84
N LEU A 738 1.98 -26.74 6.39
CA LEU A 738 0.93 -27.41 7.17
C LEU A 738 1.49 -28.10 8.44
N GLN A 739 2.66 -28.75 8.35
CA GLN A 739 3.35 -29.33 9.51
C GLN A 739 3.78 -28.26 10.53
N PHE A 740 4.24 -27.09 10.07
CA PHE A 740 4.60 -25.98 10.95
C PHE A 740 3.37 -25.36 11.65
N VAL A 741 2.29 -25.10 10.91
CA VAL A 741 1.01 -24.64 11.50
C VAL A 741 0.49 -25.66 12.52
N SER A 742 0.50 -26.95 12.18
CA SER A 742 0.12 -28.02 13.11
C SER A 742 1.02 -28.07 14.34
N SER A 743 2.33 -27.84 14.21
CA SER A 743 3.27 -27.80 15.34
C SER A 743 2.98 -26.64 16.30
N LEU A 744 2.61 -25.46 15.78
CA LEU A 744 2.21 -24.31 16.61
C LEU A 744 0.85 -24.53 17.28
N GLN A 745 -0.11 -25.14 16.57
CA GLN A 745 -1.41 -25.53 17.15
C GLN A 745 -1.26 -26.58 18.25
N GLN A 746 -0.38 -27.59 18.06
CA GLN A 746 -0.03 -28.58 19.08
C GLN A 746 0.64 -27.97 20.32
N ALA A 747 1.35 -26.84 20.16
CA ALA A 747 1.92 -26.06 21.27
C ALA A 747 0.91 -25.09 21.93
N ALA A 748 -0.39 -25.23 21.64
CA ALA A 748 -1.49 -24.44 22.20
C ALA A 748 -1.36 -22.91 21.98
N PHE A 749 -0.97 -22.50 20.78
CA PHE A 749 -1.25 -21.17 20.25
C PHE A 749 -2.63 -21.15 19.61
N SER A 750 -3.47 -20.16 19.93
CA SER A 750 -4.84 -20.04 19.38
C SER A 750 -4.83 -19.64 17.92
N ALA A 751 -5.89 -19.97 17.17
CA ALA A 751 -6.01 -19.57 15.76
C ALA A 751 -5.92 -18.04 15.57
N GLU A 752 -6.51 -17.27 16.49
CA GLU A 752 -6.41 -15.81 16.49
C GLU A 752 -4.98 -15.34 16.77
N GLY A 753 -4.29 -15.91 17.76
CA GLY A 753 -2.87 -15.65 18.04
C GLY A 753 -1.89 -16.19 16.99
N LEU A 754 -2.37 -16.91 15.98
CA LEU A 754 -1.64 -17.28 14.76
C LEU A 754 -2.03 -16.39 13.57
N SER A 755 -3.24 -15.82 13.55
CA SER A 755 -3.65 -14.83 12.53
C SER A 755 -2.89 -13.50 12.65
N THR A 756 -2.44 -13.13 13.87
CA THR A 756 -1.53 -12.01 14.10
C THR A 756 -0.14 -12.20 13.49
N LEU A 757 0.21 -13.41 13.01
CA LEU A 757 1.43 -13.65 12.22
C LEU A 757 1.31 -13.17 10.76
N LEU A 758 0.14 -12.68 10.34
CA LEU A 758 -0.20 -12.34 8.95
C LEU A 758 -0.64 -10.87 8.75
N CYS A 759 -0.59 -10.02 9.78
CA CYS A 759 -1.10 -8.65 9.74
C CYS A 759 -0.04 -7.60 10.15
N PRO A 760 0.04 -6.40 9.52
CA PRO A 760 1.08 -5.41 9.83
C PRO A 760 0.82 -4.53 11.07
N VAL A 761 -0.41 -4.52 11.59
CA VAL A 761 -0.85 -3.56 12.64
C VAL A 761 -0.36 -4.00 14.03
N ALA A 762 -0.19 -3.04 14.94
CA ALA A 762 0.35 -3.23 16.29
C ALA A 762 -0.56 -4.04 17.25
N GLY A 763 -0.64 -5.35 17.01
CA GLY A 763 -1.04 -6.41 17.94
C GLY A 763 -0.10 -7.58 17.69
N ASN A 764 1.14 -7.42 18.16
CA ASN A 764 2.32 -7.96 17.51
C ASN A 764 2.62 -9.40 17.98
N VAL A 765 3.44 -10.15 17.22
CA VAL A 765 3.99 -11.45 17.66
C VAL A 765 4.67 -11.32 19.03
N ARG A 766 5.30 -10.15 19.26
CA ARG A 766 5.84 -9.69 20.55
C ARG A 766 4.82 -9.85 21.68
N ASP A 767 3.56 -9.48 21.51
CA ASP A 767 2.55 -9.48 22.59
C ASP A 767 2.09 -10.90 22.94
N CYS A 768 1.83 -11.75 21.94
CA CYS A 768 1.52 -13.18 22.16
C CYS A 768 2.69 -13.92 22.83
N VAL A 769 3.94 -13.55 22.50
CA VAL A 769 5.16 -14.07 23.12
C VAL A 769 5.33 -13.56 24.55
N LEU A 770 5.12 -12.27 24.80
CA LEU A 770 5.17 -11.65 26.13
C LEU A 770 4.12 -12.23 27.09
N HIS A 771 2.92 -12.57 26.60
CA HIS A 771 1.91 -13.30 27.37
C HIS A 771 2.39 -14.69 27.87
N GLN A 772 3.50 -15.24 27.35
CA GLN A 772 4.12 -16.47 27.88
C GLN A 772 5.23 -16.20 28.92
N LYS A 773 5.35 -14.95 29.41
CA LYS A 773 6.30 -14.47 30.42
C LYS A 773 7.80 -14.80 30.18
N PRO A 774 8.35 -14.56 28.98
CA PRO A 774 9.79 -14.69 28.70
C PRO A 774 10.59 -13.61 29.46
N ARG A 775 11.84 -13.92 29.81
CA ARG A 775 12.65 -13.07 30.71
C ARG A 775 13.40 -11.96 29.94
N LEU A 776 12.68 -10.93 29.49
CA LEU A 776 13.25 -9.79 28.76
C LEU A 776 12.75 -8.46 29.33
N TYR A 777 13.68 -7.55 29.68
CA TYR A 777 13.37 -6.20 30.11
C TYR A 777 13.76 -5.16 29.06
N LEU A 778 12.86 -4.19 28.88
CA LEU A 778 13.04 -2.98 28.11
C LEU A 778 12.50 -1.83 29.00
N PRO A 779 13.19 -0.67 29.14
CA PRO A 779 12.63 0.60 29.66
C PRO A 779 12.12 1.49 28.48
N LEU A 780 11.11 2.39 28.52
CA LEU A 780 10.11 2.93 29.48
C LEU A 780 8.73 3.05 28.76
N GLN A 781 7.61 3.64 29.21
CA GLN A 781 7.15 4.21 30.49
C GLN A 781 5.77 3.59 30.80
N ASP A 782 5.61 2.88 31.92
CA ASP A 782 4.48 3.06 32.86
C ASP A 782 4.61 2.11 34.07
N GLY A 783 4.13 2.57 35.22
CA GLY A 783 4.08 1.79 36.46
C GLY A 783 2.78 2.06 37.19
N SER A 784 2.02 0.99 37.45
CA SER A 784 0.77 1.01 38.22
C SER A 784 0.86 -0.03 39.32
N ASP A 785 0.42 0.30 40.54
CA ASP A 785 0.67 -0.49 41.75
C ASP A 785 0.03 -1.91 41.79
N GLU A 786 -0.73 -2.31 40.76
CA GLU A 786 -1.44 -3.59 40.71
C GLU A 786 -0.80 -4.68 39.81
N SER A 787 0.24 -4.35 39.01
CA SER A 787 0.86 -5.32 38.08
C SER A 787 2.34 -5.61 38.40
N SER A 788 2.67 -6.88 38.72
CA SER A 788 4.04 -7.30 39.06
C SER A 788 4.96 -7.53 37.86
N ASP A 789 4.54 -7.12 36.67
CA ASP A 789 5.03 -7.62 35.38
C ASP A 789 5.42 -6.42 34.50
N LEU A 790 6.71 -6.08 34.50
CA LEU A 790 7.26 -4.87 33.88
C LEU A 790 7.19 -4.92 32.33
N LEU A 791 6.61 -3.90 31.69
CA LEU A 791 6.54 -3.79 30.22
C LEU A 791 6.52 -2.34 29.70
N VAL A 792 6.78 -2.20 28.40
CA VAL A 792 7.38 -1.00 27.79
C VAL A 792 7.26 -0.93 26.27
N ASP A 793 7.25 0.30 25.74
CA ASP A 793 7.40 0.64 24.32
C ASP A 793 8.68 1.46 24.05
N CYS A 794 9.19 1.39 22.82
CA CYS A 794 10.36 2.13 22.34
C CYS A 794 10.12 2.82 20.99
N SER A 795 8.86 3.06 20.60
CA SER A 795 8.47 3.62 19.29
C SER A 795 8.86 5.07 19.05
N GLY A 796 9.07 5.88 20.10
CA GLY A 796 9.51 7.27 20.00
C GLY A 796 8.47 8.28 19.44
N HIS A 797 7.18 7.95 19.42
CA HIS A 797 6.12 8.76 18.80
C HIS A 797 5.68 10.01 19.61
N GLU A 798 6.65 10.79 20.13
CA GLU A 798 6.52 12.10 20.82
C GLU A 798 5.58 12.23 22.03
N HIS A 799 4.76 11.22 22.35
CA HIS A 799 3.85 11.23 23.50
C HIS A 799 4.62 11.07 24.82
N HIS A 800 4.91 12.19 25.47
CA HIS A 800 5.66 12.22 26.73
C HIS A 800 4.84 12.78 27.89
N VAL A 801 4.49 11.92 28.85
CA VAL A 801 4.17 12.35 30.21
C VAL A 801 5.47 12.45 31.01
N THR A 802 5.81 13.63 31.52
CA THR A 802 6.92 13.78 32.47
C THR A 802 6.51 13.26 33.85
N ASN A 803 6.86 12.01 34.16
CA ASN A 803 6.75 11.47 35.53
C ASN A 803 8.05 11.79 36.32
N PRO A 804 8.03 12.76 37.26
CA PRO A 804 9.23 13.16 38.00
C PRO A 804 9.69 12.13 39.05
N GLY A 805 8.92 11.06 39.30
CA GLY A 805 9.31 9.95 40.17
C GLY A 805 10.04 8.81 39.46
N CYS A 806 10.18 8.85 38.13
CA CYS A 806 10.85 7.80 37.38
C CYS A 806 12.38 7.84 37.58
N PRO A 807 13.07 6.71 37.90
CA PRO A 807 14.52 6.68 38.04
C PRO A 807 15.28 6.81 36.69
N LEU A 808 14.55 6.79 35.58
CA LEU A 808 15.05 6.93 34.21
C LEU A 808 14.43 8.17 33.54
N GLN A 809 15.25 8.97 32.86
CA GLN A 809 14.79 10.11 32.07
C GLN A 809 14.30 9.69 30.66
N LYS A 810 13.80 10.67 29.87
CA LYS A 810 13.28 10.46 28.51
C LYS A 810 14.21 9.60 27.63
N PRO A 811 13.67 8.89 26.61
CA PRO A 811 14.46 8.26 25.56
C PRO A 811 15.41 9.29 24.93
N PHE A 812 16.69 9.16 25.24
CA PHE A 812 17.77 9.98 24.72
C PHE A 812 18.11 9.44 23.34
N ILE A 813 17.83 10.23 22.30
CA ILE A 813 18.25 9.92 20.94
C ILE A 813 19.76 9.72 20.96
N ILE A 814 20.21 8.53 20.62
CA ILE A 814 21.63 8.26 20.41
C ILE A 814 22.00 8.97 19.09
N PRO A 815 22.92 9.95 19.08
CA PRO A 815 23.34 10.57 17.83
C PRO A 815 24.23 9.56 17.09
N SER A 816 23.81 9.12 15.90
CA SER A 816 24.64 8.27 15.05
C SER A 816 25.82 9.07 14.50
N GLY A 817 26.87 8.37 14.06
CA GLY A 817 28.14 8.97 13.63
C GLY A 817 28.08 9.83 12.35
N ASP A 818 26.90 10.01 11.78
CA ASP A 818 26.56 10.80 10.58
C ASP A 818 25.74 12.07 10.91
N GLY A 819 25.54 12.38 12.19
CA GLY A 819 24.77 13.55 12.64
C GLY A 819 23.25 13.40 12.60
N LYS A 820 22.74 12.22 12.22
CA LYS A 820 21.30 11.93 12.20
C LYS A 820 20.84 11.37 13.55
N PRO A 821 19.53 11.46 13.87
CA PRO A 821 18.97 10.74 15.01
C PRO A 821 18.97 9.23 14.71
N GLU A 822 19.75 8.46 15.47
CA GLU A 822 19.69 7.00 15.38
C GLU A 822 18.32 6.54 15.88
N ARG A 823 17.65 5.60 15.18
CA ARG A 823 16.35 5.06 15.64
C ARG A 823 16.44 4.32 16.99
N CYS A 824 17.65 4.04 17.46
CA CYS A 824 17.94 3.54 18.80
C CYS A 824 17.88 4.67 19.83
N ALA A 825 16.69 4.93 20.39
CA ALA A 825 16.61 5.73 21.60
C ALA A 825 17.10 4.89 22.80
N GLY A 826 18.07 5.41 23.56
CA GLY A 826 18.58 4.79 24.78
C GLY A 826 18.13 5.56 26.01
N LEU A 827 18.21 4.97 27.20
CA LEU A 827 17.64 5.58 28.41
C LEU A 827 18.68 5.90 29.47
N GLN A 828 18.58 7.12 29.99
CA GLN A 828 19.47 7.72 30.97
C GLN A 828 19.01 7.38 32.38
N LEU A 829 19.88 6.75 33.16
CA LEU A 829 19.68 6.52 34.59
C LEU A 829 20.04 7.77 35.39
N LEU A 830 19.12 8.23 36.24
CA LEU A 830 19.28 9.49 36.99
C LEU A 830 20.29 9.37 38.14
N GLY A 831 20.99 10.48 38.41
CA GLY A 831 21.87 10.59 39.58
C GLY A 831 21.10 10.39 40.89
N GLY A 832 21.67 9.59 41.80
CA GLY A 832 21.06 9.21 43.07
C GLY A 832 19.84 8.29 43.00
N GLN A 833 19.38 7.90 41.80
CA GLN A 833 18.20 7.05 41.61
C GLN A 833 18.56 5.58 41.37
N THR A 834 17.61 4.70 41.67
CA THR A 834 17.73 3.24 41.47
C THR A 834 16.54 2.66 40.72
N LEU A 835 16.80 1.72 39.82
CA LEU A 835 15.82 0.91 39.11
C LEU A 835 15.96 -0.55 39.56
N VAL A 836 14.86 -1.16 40.01
CA VAL A 836 14.81 -2.56 40.46
C VAL A 836 14.06 -3.42 39.45
N ILE A 837 14.66 -4.54 39.04
CA ILE A 837 14.06 -5.53 38.12
C ILE A 837 13.95 -6.86 38.88
N PRO A 838 12.74 -7.27 39.32
CA PRO A 838 12.55 -8.49 40.10
C PRO A 838 12.47 -9.75 39.23
N LEU A 839 13.33 -10.74 39.49
CA LEU A 839 13.34 -12.01 38.76
C LEU A 839 12.71 -13.12 39.61
N LYS A 840 11.47 -13.50 39.27
CA LYS A 840 10.81 -14.70 39.82
C LYS A 840 11.47 -15.96 39.29
N SER A 841 12.34 -16.58 40.10
CA SER A 841 13.11 -17.76 39.69
C SER A 841 12.45 -19.07 40.14
N GLU A 842 11.70 -19.71 39.23
CA GLU A 842 11.11 -21.04 39.45
C GLU A 842 12.01 -22.22 39.01
N ASN A 843 13.15 -21.98 38.35
CA ASN A 843 14.02 -23.04 37.82
C ASN A 843 15.51 -22.67 37.82
N THR A 844 16.36 -23.67 38.08
CA THR A 844 17.81 -23.55 38.34
C THR A 844 18.68 -23.59 37.08
N THR A 845 18.24 -22.95 35.99
CA THR A 845 18.96 -22.98 34.69
C THR A 845 20.09 -21.95 34.61
N PRO A 846 21.18 -22.20 33.84
CA PRO A 846 22.19 -21.19 33.54
C PRO A 846 21.62 -19.99 32.78
N MET A 847 22.07 -18.77 33.09
CA MET A 847 21.52 -17.52 32.55
C MET A 847 22.60 -16.51 32.14
N ALA A 848 22.29 -15.70 31.14
CA ALA A 848 23.09 -14.59 30.64
C ALA A 848 22.28 -13.29 30.70
N PHE A 849 22.81 -12.30 31.39
CA PHE A 849 22.34 -10.92 31.40
C PHE A 849 23.04 -10.16 30.27
N SER A 850 22.31 -9.42 29.43
CA SER A 850 22.91 -8.75 28.27
C SER A 850 22.27 -7.41 27.96
N TRP A 851 23.10 -6.40 27.66
CA TRP A 851 22.67 -5.03 27.36
C TRP A 851 23.60 -4.33 26.36
N LEU A 852 23.09 -3.27 25.73
CA LEU A 852 23.91 -2.26 25.04
C LEU A 852 23.98 -1.00 25.90
N MET A 853 25.17 -0.40 25.97
CA MET A 853 25.47 0.80 26.74
C MET A 853 26.30 1.80 25.93
N ARG A 854 26.03 3.09 26.06
CA ARG A 854 26.83 4.22 25.57
C ARG A 854 27.06 5.21 26.71
N ILE A 855 28.15 5.97 26.68
CA ILE A 855 28.44 7.00 27.67
C ILE A 855 28.54 8.36 26.95
N ASN A 856 27.78 9.35 27.39
CA ASN A 856 27.67 10.69 26.79
C ASN A 856 27.99 11.80 27.81
N GLY A 857 28.42 12.98 27.35
CA GLY A 857 28.81 14.11 28.21
C GLY A 857 30.25 14.03 28.74
N GLU A 858 30.95 15.17 28.84
CA GLU A 858 32.37 15.16 29.21
C GLU A 858 32.60 14.88 30.71
N SER A 859 33.79 14.36 31.03
CA SER A 859 34.23 14.15 32.41
C SER A 859 35.20 15.24 32.83
N HIS A 860 34.80 16.07 33.80
CA HIS A 860 35.69 17.03 34.47
C HIS A 860 36.20 16.51 35.83
N ALA A 861 35.90 15.25 36.18
CA ALA A 861 36.22 14.64 37.46
C ALA A 861 37.72 14.27 37.58
N ARG A 862 38.43 14.90 38.52
CA ARG A 862 39.86 14.63 38.83
C ARG A 862 40.10 13.38 39.70
N LYS A 863 39.09 12.53 39.88
CA LYS A 863 39.13 11.28 40.67
C LYS A 863 38.25 10.24 39.99
N GLU A 864 38.54 8.95 40.22
CA GLU A 864 37.66 7.86 39.81
C GLU A 864 36.30 7.99 40.53
N GLN A 865 35.22 7.88 39.77
CA GLN A 865 33.82 7.99 40.23
C GLN A 865 32.97 6.91 39.57
N GLU A 866 32.06 6.30 40.34
CA GLU A 866 31.05 5.36 39.82
C GLU A 866 29.96 6.13 39.08
N ILE A 867 29.76 5.82 37.80
CA ILE A 867 28.72 6.44 36.96
C ILE A 867 27.51 5.53 36.74
N LEU A 868 27.71 4.22 36.85
CA LEU A 868 26.66 3.19 36.81
C LEU A 868 27.08 2.06 37.76
N THR A 869 26.16 1.51 38.55
CA THR A 869 26.35 0.24 39.26
C THR A 869 25.18 -0.70 38.98
N ILE A 870 25.46 -1.96 38.70
CA ILE A 870 24.46 -3.02 38.48
C ILE A 870 24.70 -4.10 39.54
N SER A 871 23.83 -4.18 40.53
CA SER A 871 23.87 -5.17 41.60
C SER A 871 22.93 -6.34 41.27
N VAL A 872 23.42 -7.57 41.40
CA VAL A 872 22.63 -8.80 41.20
C VAL A 872 22.59 -9.58 42.51
N ALA A 873 21.39 -9.93 42.97
CA ALA A 873 21.16 -10.76 44.17
C ALA A 873 21.80 -10.25 45.47
N SER A 874 22.23 -8.98 45.54
CA SER A 874 23.08 -8.38 46.59
C SER A 874 24.46 -9.06 46.82
N THR A 875 24.86 -10.03 46.00
CA THR A 875 26.15 -10.75 46.12
C THR A 875 27.18 -10.31 45.08
N LEU A 876 26.76 -9.64 44.00
CA LEU A 876 27.62 -9.26 42.88
C LEU A 876 27.31 -7.84 42.38
N ASP A 877 28.30 -6.95 42.36
CA ASP A 877 28.19 -5.57 41.86
C ASP A 877 29.09 -5.34 40.64
N LEU A 878 28.53 -4.88 39.52
CA LEU A 878 29.28 -4.38 38.36
C LEU A 878 29.20 -2.85 38.33
N ALA A 879 30.32 -2.17 38.58
CA ALA A 879 30.43 -0.71 38.59
C ALA A 879 31.24 -0.19 37.39
N VAL A 880 30.69 0.78 36.64
CA VAL A 880 31.40 1.53 35.60
C VAL A 880 32.03 2.77 36.24
N ILE A 881 33.35 2.96 36.07
CA ILE A 881 34.12 4.06 36.68
C ILE A 881 34.84 4.94 35.67
N THR A 882 34.98 6.24 35.97
CA THR A 882 35.86 7.17 35.24
C THR A 882 37.34 6.77 35.41
N ALA A 883 38.15 6.91 34.35
CA ALA A 883 39.50 6.33 34.29
C ALA A 883 40.53 7.21 33.52
N GLY A 884 40.40 8.53 33.62
CA GLY A 884 41.20 9.53 32.88
C GLY A 884 40.41 10.26 31.81
N ASP A 885 41.08 11.12 31.02
CA ASP A 885 40.42 11.95 30.00
C ASP A 885 39.65 11.10 28.98
N LYS A 886 38.32 11.22 29.03
CA LYS A 886 37.34 10.58 28.12
C LYS A 886 37.41 9.04 28.09
N LEU A 887 37.97 8.41 29.14
CA LEU A 887 38.08 6.96 29.31
C LEU A 887 37.34 6.46 30.56
N PHE A 888 36.74 5.27 30.45
CA PHE A 888 36.05 4.56 31.55
C PHE A 888 36.45 3.07 31.61
N ARG A 889 36.20 2.42 32.74
CA ARG A 889 36.51 1.00 33.02
C ARG A 889 35.34 0.31 33.74
N ILE A 890 35.33 -1.02 33.79
CA ILE A 890 34.41 -1.82 34.62
C ILE A 890 35.16 -2.45 35.80
N VAL A 891 34.65 -2.25 37.02
CA VAL A 891 35.04 -3.00 38.22
C VAL A 891 33.91 -3.96 38.55
N LEU A 892 34.22 -5.23 38.85
CA LEU A 892 33.22 -6.23 39.23
C LEU A 892 33.60 -6.78 40.62
N ARG A 893 32.66 -6.73 41.56
CA ARG A 893 32.87 -7.05 42.98
C ARG A 893 31.97 -8.20 43.38
N GLN A 894 32.47 -9.11 44.21
CA GLN A 894 31.68 -10.19 44.78
C GLN A 894 31.79 -10.16 46.31
N ASN A 895 30.65 -10.11 47.01
CA ASN A 895 30.57 -10.00 48.47
C ASN A 895 31.52 -8.91 49.04
N GLY A 896 31.52 -7.73 48.40
CA GLY A 896 32.38 -6.58 48.74
C GLY A 896 33.85 -6.68 48.29
N SER A 897 34.35 -7.86 47.91
CA SER A 897 35.70 -8.04 47.38
C SER A 897 35.76 -7.56 45.93
N ALA A 898 36.45 -6.44 45.69
CA ALA A 898 36.60 -5.89 44.35
C ALA A 898 37.71 -6.60 43.56
N VAL A 899 37.41 -6.96 42.31
CA VAL A 899 38.39 -7.42 41.33
C VAL A 899 38.31 -6.50 40.11
N GLN A 900 39.47 -6.08 39.60
CA GLN A 900 39.58 -5.03 38.59
C GLN A 900 39.97 -5.61 37.24
N TRP A 901 39.18 -5.31 36.21
CA TRP A 901 39.40 -5.68 34.82
C TRP A 901 39.27 -4.44 33.94
N THR A 902 39.90 -4.40 32.76
CA THR A 902 40.02 -3.14 32.00
C THR A 902 39.88 -3.29 30.50
N SER A 903 38.64 -3.43 30.04
CA SER A 903 38.21 -2.83 28.78
C SER A 903 38.17 -1.32 28.96
N SER A 904 38.69 -0.55 27.99
CA SER A 904 38.61 0.91 28.01
C SER A 904 37.44 1.40 27.14
N PHE A 905 36.46 2.01 27.79
CA PHE A 905 35.29 2.59 27.14
C PHE A 905 35.61 4.04 26.77
N LYS A 906 35.28 4.45 25.55
CA LYS A 906 35.44 5.82 25.04
C LYS A 906 34.10 6.54 25.06
N LEU A 907 34.14 7.86 25.30
CA LEU A 907 32.96 8.71 25.20
C LEU A 907 32.35 8.67 23.79
N GLY A 908 31.01 8.65 23.70
CA GLY A 908 30.26 8.68 22.45
C GLY A 908 30.19 7.35 21.68
N MET A 909 30.88 6.30 22.12
CA MET A 909 30.82 4.97 21.49
C MET A 909 29.80 4.06 22.16
N SER A 910 29.11 3.24 21.37
CA SER A 910 28.23 2.16 21.85
C SER A 910 29.01 0.88 22.14
N TYR A 911 28.58 0.12 23.14
CA TYR A 911 29.21 -1.11 23.62
C TYR A 911 28.17 -2.17 23.94
N HIS A 912 28.41 -3.41 23.51
CA HIS A 912 27.70 -4.59 23.99
C HIS A 912 28.37 -5.13 25.25
N VAL A 913 27.60 -5.39 26.29
CA VAL A 913 28.07 -5.99 27.54
C VAL A 913 27.17 -7.18 27.88
N ALA A 914 27.78 -8.29 28.30
CA ALA A 914 27.07 -9.44 28.83
C ALA A 914 27.77 -9.97 30.08
N LEU A 915 26.98 -10.36 31.07
CA LEU A 915 27.39 -10.97 32.33
C LEU A 915 26.68 -12.31 32.46
N THR A 916 27.39 -13.41 32.67
CA THR A 916 26.78 -14.75 32.62
C THR A 916 27.10 -15.60 33.82
N HIS A 917 26.17 -16.49 34.16
CA HIS A 917 26.21 -17.37 35.32
C HIS A 917 25.79 -18.80 34.95
N SER A 918 26.68 -19.76 35.23
CA SER A 918 26.41 -21.21 35.10
C SER A 918 26.92 -21.96 36.32
N SER A 919 28.23 -21.91 36.53
CA SER A 919 28.96 -22.26 37.77
C SER A 919 30.01 -21.21 38.15
N GLU A 920 30.40 -20.40 37.17
CA GLU A 920 31.29 -19.24 37.27
C GLU A 920 30.52 -17.99 36.83
N TRP A 921 30.96 -16.81 37.28
CA TRP A 921 30.52 -15.53 36.70
C TRP A 921 31.52 -15.06 35.65
N ARG A 922 31.06 -14.61 34.48
CA ARG A 922 31.93 -14.11 33.40
C ARG A 922 31.42 -12.82 32.78
N LEU A 923 32.34 -11.90 32.46
CA LEU A 923 32.07 -10.63 31.78
C LEU A 923 32.59 -10.69 30.34
N VAL A 924 31.72 -10.34 29.39
CA VAL A 924 32.03 -10.23 27.96
C VAL A 924 31.69 -8.81 27.50
N VAL A 925 32.61 -8.16 26.79
CA VAL A 925 32.42 -6.81 26.21
C VAL A 925 32.78 -6.85 24.72
N ASN A 926 31.89 -6.36 23.85
CA ASN A 926 32.06 -6.39 22.38
C ASN A 926 32.57 -7.76 21.86
N ALA A 927 31.94 -8.83 22.35
CA ALA A 927 32.24 -10.25 22.08
C ALA A 927 33.59 -10.81 22.60
N LYS A 928 34.36 -10.04 23.35
CA LYS A 928 35.62 -10.48 23.99
C LYS A 928 35.38 -10.79 25.48
N GLU A 929 35.92 -11.90 25.99
CA GLU A 929 35.92 -12.15 27.44
C GLU A 929 36.91 -11.21 28.14
N GLU A 930 36.46 -10.60 29.23
CA GLU A 930 37.18 -9.57 29.99
C GLU A 930 37.40 -9.98 31.46
N ALA A 931 36.51 -10.80 32.04
CA ALA A 931 36.58 -11.26 33.43
C ALA A 931 35.97 -12.65 33.63
N ARG A 932 36.47 -13.38 34.64
CA ARG A 932 35.99 -14.71 35.09
C ARG A 932 36.18 -14.85 36.60
N LEU A 933 35.15 -15.35 37.30
CA LEU A 933 35.11 -15.58 38.76
C LEU A 933 34.73 -17.03 39.06
N THR A 934 35.59 -17.74 39.80
CA THR A 934 35.60 -19.20 39.94
C THR A 934 34.68 -19.78 41.03
N ARG A 935 33.83 -18.95 41.66
CA ARG A 935 32.84 -19.38 42.67
C ARG A 935 31.54 -18.58 42.57
N GLY A 936 30.59 -19.01 41.74
CA GLY A 936 29.20 -18.55 41.84
C GLY A 936 28.48 -19.25 43.00
N GLU A 937 27.82 -18.48 43.87
CA GLU A 937 26.77 -19.03 44.74
C GLU A 937 25.49 -19.20 43.91
N GLN A 938 24.73 -20.27 44.14
CA GLN A 938 23.48 -20.49 43.39
C GLN A 938 22.44 -19.41 43.72
N LEU A 939 21.84 -18.84 42.68
CA LEU A 939 20.72 -17.90 42.80
C LEU A 939 19.46 -18.68 43.21
N VAL A 940 19.07 -18.59 44.49
CA VAL A 940 17.92 -19.29 45.07
C VAL A 940 16.83 -18.28 45.42
N GLY A 941 15.61 -18.48 44.91
CA GLY A 941 14.44 -17.63 45.18
C GLY A 941 14.28 -16.46 44.21
N THR A 942 13.45 -15.48 44.60
CA THR A 942 13.31 -14.21 43.87
C THR A 942 14.60 -13.40 43.96
N THR A 943 15.18 -13.08 42.80
CA THR A 943 16.44 -12.37 42.69
C THR A 943 16.22 -11.01 42.03
N ASP A 944 16.50 -9.93 42.74
CA ASP A 944 16.42 -8.60 42.17
C ASP A 944 17.75 -8.21 41.47
N VAL A 945 17.62 -7.52 40.34
CA VAL A 945 18.71 -6.81 39.68
C VAL A 945 18.49 -5.31 39.85
N VAL A 946 19.44 -4.61 40.45
CA VAL A 946 19.33 -3.19 40.80
C VAL A 946 20.34 -2.37 40.01
N PHE A 947 19.85 -1.49 39.14
CA PHE A 947 20.63 -0.48 38.43
C PHE A 947 20.65 0.80 39.27
N SER A 948 21.84 1.34 39.58
CA SER A 948 22.04 2.57 40.37
C SER A 948 22.81 3.61 39.56
N GLY A 949 22.32 4.84 39.53
CA GLY A 949 22.95 5.97 38.84
C GLY A 949 24.13 6.58 39.60
N PRO A 950 24.76 7.65 39.07
CA PRO A 950 25.90 8.31 39.71
C PRO A 950 25.50 8.90 41.08
N LYS A 951 26.34 8.67 42.10
CA LYS A 951 26.05 9.01 43.51
C LYS A 951 26.23 10.50 43.88
N VAL A 952 26.60 11.36 42.93
CA VAL A 952 26.97 12.76 43.19
C VAL A 952 26.09 13.70 42.37
N VAL A 953 25.44 14.61 43.08
CA VAL A 953 24.70 15.75 42.53
C VAL A 953 25.31 17.00 43.18
N ASP A 954 25.60 18.04 42.41
CA ASP A 954 26.10 19.30 42.96
C ASP A 954 24.99 20.00 43.77
N SER A 955 25.38 20.89 44.67
CA SER A 955 24.53 21.82 45.42
C SER A 955 23.47 22.54 44.57
N ASP A 956 23.78 22.78 43.28
CA ASP A 956 22.93 23.42 42.26
C ASP A 956 21.98 22.45 41.49
N GLN A 957 21.91 21.17 41.90
CA GLN A 957 21.21 20.06 41.22
C GLN A 957 21.60 19.78 39.75
N LYS A 958 22.69 20.39 39.25
CA LYS A 958 23.18 20.16 37.87
C LYS A 958 24.00 18.87 37.78
N ILE A 959 23.67 18.03 36.79
CA ILE A 959 24.45 16.83 36.44
C ILE A 959 25.69 17.28 35.66
N LEU A 960 26.83 17.41 36.34
CA LEU A 960 28.14 17.73 35.76
C LEU A 960 28.99 16.48 35.47
N SER A 961 28.35 15.30 35.42
CA SER A 961 29.00 14.00 35.28
C SER A 961 28.67 13.30 33.94
N PRO A 962 29.61 12.55 33.36
CA PRO A 962 29.36 11.71 32.20
C PRO A 962 28.24 10.70 32.49
N THR A 963 27.31 10.59 31.55
CA THR A 963 26.01 9.95 31.70
C THR A 963 25.98 8.59 30.99
N PRO A 964 25.69 7.48 31.70
CA PRO A 964 25.45 6.19 31.08
C PRO A 964 24.05 6.15 30.45
N VAL A 965 23.96 5.59 29.25
CA VAL A 965 22.73 5.39 28.48
C VAL A 965 22.63 3.91 28.11
N ILE A 966 21.52 3.25 28.45
CA ILE A 966 21.29 1.81 28.24
C ILE A 966 20.06 1.62 27.34
N THR A 967 20.11 0.72 26.34
CA THR A 967 18.97 0.54 25.40
C THR A 967 18.05 -0.63 25.73
N HIS A 968 18.54 -1.69 26.37
CA HIS A 968 17.75 -2.88 26.75
C HIS A 968 18.47 -3.70 27.85
N PHE A 969 17.77 -4.65 28.48
CA PHE A 969 18.37 -5.66 29.35
C PHE A 969 17.69 -7.02 29.19
N ALA A 970 18.36 -7.95 28.50
CA ALA A 970 17.86 -9.29 28.23
C ALA A 970 18.38 -10.31 29.25
N VAL A 971 17.54 -11.27 29.66
CA VAL A 971 17.93 -12.46 30.43
C VAL A 971 17.69 -13.71 29.59
N LEU A 972 18.77 -14.33 29.12
CA LEU A 972 18.74 -15.44 28.18
C LEU A 972 19.20 -16.74 28.88
N PRO A 973 18.53 -17.89 28.70
CA PRO A 973 19.06 -19.16 29.16
C PRO A 973 20.31 -19.53 28.34
N VAL A 974 21.33 -20.07 29.01
CA VAL A 974 22.61 -20.44 28.38
C VAL A 974 22.67 -21.94 28.18
N GLU A 975 22.38 -22.39 26.96
CA GLU A 975 22.58 -23.79 26.54
C GLU A 975 24.07 -24.20 26.52
N SER A 976 24.96 -23.30 26.07
CA SER A 976 26.41 -23.52 26.09
C SER A 976 27.21 -22.21 25.97
N GLU A 977 28.47 -22.25 26.43
CA GLU A 977 29.43 -21.14 26.38
C GLU A 977 29.73 -20.68 24.94
N GLN A 978 29.78 -21.60 23.97
CA GLN A 978 29.95 -21.26 22.55
C GLN A 978 28.73 -20.52 21.98
N LYS A 979 27.50 -20.98 22.27
CA LYS A 979 26.27 -20.33 21.78
C LYS A 979 26.11 -18.91 22.36
N LEU A 980 26.60 -18.70 23.59
CA LEU A 980 26.69 -17.38 24.22
C LEU A 980 27.68 -16.46 23.47
N LEU A 981 28.94 -16.90 23.29
CA LEU A 981 29.96 -16.06 22.63
C LEU A 981 29.56 -15.71 21.18
N GLN A 982 28.95 -16.67 20.47
CA GLN A 982 28.36 -16.44 19.14
C GLN A 982 27.26 -15.36 19.18
N PHE A 983 26.35 -15.39 20.16
CA PHE A 983 25.34 -14.35 20.35
C PHE A 983 25.98 -12.96 20.61
N CYS A 984 27.00 -12.88 21.47
CA CYS A 984 27.72 -11.62 21.72
C CYS A 984 28.41 -11.07 20.46
N GLN A 985 28.94 -11.95 19.60
CA GLN A 985 29.51 -11.56 18.31
C GLN A 985 28.43 -11.01 17.36
N THR A 986 27.27 -11.66 17.26
CA THR A 986 26.14 -11.12 16.45
C THR A 986 25.62 -9.78 17.00
N MET A 987 25.56 -9.60 18.33
CA MET A 987 25.17 -8.33 18.95
C MET A 987 26.14 -7.20 18.61
N LYS A 988 27.45 -7.48 18.62
CA LYS A 988 28.49 -6.55 18.19
C LYS A 988 28.33 -6.18 16.71
N GLU A 989 28.24 -7.17 15.82
CA GLU A 989 28.16 -6.96 14.37
C GLU A 989 26.93 -6.15 13.93
N LYS A 990 25.80 -6.27 14.65
CA LYS A 990 24.55 -5.60 14.29
C LYS A 990 24.28 -4.28 15.00
N TYR A 991 24.81 -4.08 16.21
CA TYR A 991 24.40 -2.95 17.07
C TYR A 991 25.56 -2.19 17.73
N VAL A 992 26.82 -2.60 17.54
CA VAL A 992 27.99 -1.80 17.94
C VAL A 992 28.48 -1.03 16.72
N SER A 993 28.07 0.23 16.65
CA SER A 993 28.38 1.19 15.58
C SER A 993 29.87 1.19 15.21
N ALA A 994 30.18 0.91 13.93
CA ALA A 994 31.49 1.22 13.37
C ALA A 994 31.76 2.74 13.51
N ALA A 995 33.02 3.11 13.75
CA ALA A 995 33.40 4.48 14.10
C ALA A 995 32.98 5.52 13.04
N PRO A 996 32.64 6.76 13.47
CA PRO A 996 32.30 7.84 12.54
C PRO A 996 33.44 8.16 11.58
N LEU A 997 33.09 8.66 10.39
CA LEU A 997 34.08 9.14 9.42
C LEU A 997 34.82 10.36 10.00
N GLN A 998 36.14 10.34 9.97
CA GLN A 998 36.95 11.50 10.35
C GLN A 998 37.12 12.41 9.13
N ALA A 999 36.82 13.70 9.28
CA ALA A 999 37.11 14.67 8.25
C ALA A 999 38.55 15.19 8.41
N ILE A 1000 39.34 15.12 7.34
CA ILE A 1000 40.73 15.54 7.28
C ILE A 1000 40.87 16.62 6.21
N ASP A 1001 41.34 17.80 6.59
CA ASP A 1001 41.52 18.94 5.69
C ASP A 1001 42.78 18.86 4.82
N HIS A 1002 42.96 19.84 3.94
CA HIS A 1002 44.13 19.94 3.07
C HIS A 1002 45.47 20.19 3.80
N SER A 1003 45.47 20.48 5.11
CA SER A 1003 46.67 20.55 5.95
C SER A 1003 47.05 19.19 6.56
N GLY A 1004 46.08 18.26 6.64
CA GLY A 1004 46.18 17.01 7.40
C GLY A 1004 45.63 17.11 8.82
N SER A 1005 44.88 18.17 9.14
CA SER A 1005 44.27 18.38 10.45
C SER A 1005 42.83 17.83 10.48
N PRO A 1006 42.32 17.41 11.65
CA PRO A 1006 40.90 17.13 11.82
C PRO A 1006 40.06 18.37 11.52
N SER A 1007 38.95 18.19 10.79
CA SER A 1007 38.00 19.24 10.45
C SER A 1007 36.65 19.00 11.12
N ASP A 1008 35.93 20.07 11.48
CA ASP A 1008 34.60 19.98 12.08
C ASP A 1008 33.48 19.65 11.06
N LYS A 1009 33.80 19.57 9.76
CA LYS A 1009 32.82 19.18 8.72
C LYS A 1009 32.39 17.71 8.91
N THR A 1010 31.10 17.43 8.84
CA THR A 1010 30.52 16.07 8.91
C THR A 1010 30.19 15.52 7.51
N CYS A 1011 30.05 14.19 7.38
CA CYS A 1011 29.68 13.54 6.13
C CYS A 1011 28.22 13.04 6.18
N GLU A 1012 27.32 13.71 5.46
CA GLU A 1012 25.89 13.39 5.44
C GLU A 1012 25.52 12.18 4.55
N LEU A 1013 26.49 11.71 3.73
CA LEU A 1013 26.31 10.70 2.70
C LEU A 1013 26.37 9.28 3.29
N TYR A 1014 25.21 8.71 3.61
CA TYR A 1014 25.08 7.40 4.26
C TYR A 1014 25.90 6.26 3.60
N VAL A 1015 25.95 6.18 2.26
CA VAL A 1015 26.72 5.15 1.53
C VAL A 1015 28.25 5.26 1.74
N ALA A 1016 28.75 6.41 2.22
CA ALA A 1016 30.13 6.56 2.64
C ALA A 1016 30.41 5.91 4.02
N SER A 1017 29.40 5.73 4.89
CA SER A 1017 29.58 5.06 6.18
C SER A 1017 30.05 3.60 6.00
N LEU A 1018 30.92 3.12 6.88
CA LEU A 1018 31.30 1.69 6.93
C LEU A 1018 30.08 0.79 7.19
N GLN A 1019 29.14 1.26 8.00
CA GLN A 1019 27.95 0.51 8.41
C GLN A 1019 26.98 0.21 7.25
N SER A 1020 27.07 0.99 6.16
CA SER A 1020 26.23 0.81 4.97
C SER A 1020 26.53 -0.49 4.21
N GLY A 1021 27.74 -1.04 4.35
CA GLY A 1021 28.25 -2.19 3.60
C GLY A 1021 28.68 -1.88 2.16
N PHE A 1022 28.56 -0.63 1.70
CA PHE A 1022 29.05 -0.23 0.38
C PHE A 1022 30.58 -0.01 0.38
N ARG A 1023 31.23 -0.22 -0.77
CA ARG A 1023 32.57 0.35 -1.08
C ARG A 1023 32.48 1.41 -2.16
N VAL A 1024 33.50 2.24 -2.30
CA VAL A 1024 33.64 3.10 -3.50
C VAL A 1024 33.95 2.19 -4.68
N ALA A 1025 33.10 2.25 -5.71
CA ALA A 1025 33.19 1.47 -6.93
C ALA A 1025 33.87 2.24 -8.06
N ARG A 1026 33.58 3.55 -8.18
CA ARG A 1026 34.13 4.40 -9.25
C ARG A 1026 34.39 5.82 -8.78
N VAL A 1027 35.37 6.46 -9.42
CA VAL A 1027 35.65 7.89 -9.30
C VAL A 1027 35.46 8.54 -10.67
N ARG A 1028 34.61 9.55 -10.75
CA ARG A 1028 34.39 10.38 -11.95
C ARG A 1028 34.90 11.78 -11.71
N MET A 1029 35.58 12.36 -12.70
CA MET A 1029 36.12 13.71 -12.61
C MET A 1029 35.76 14.55 -13.85
N TRP A 1030 35.58 15.84 -13.60
CA TRP A 1030 35.36 16.88 -14.59
C TRP A 1030 36.46 17.93 -14.47
N GLY A 1031 36.94 18.43 -15.60
CA GLY A 1031 38.02 19.41 -15.67
C GLY A 1031 38.52 19.63 -17.10
N GLY A 1032 39.23 20.73 -17.27
CA GLY A 1032 39.89 21.17 -18.51
C GLY A 1032 41.15 21.95 -18.17
N GLU A 1033 41.13 23.27 -18.32
CA GLU A 1033 42.20 24.15 -17.84
C GLU A 1033 42.29 24.18 -16.31
N PHE A 1034 41.15 24.00 -15.62
CA PHE A 1034 41.01 23.89 -14.18
C PHE A 1034 40.27 22.60 -13.80
N PHE A 1035 40.16 22.31 -12.50
CA PHE A 1035 39.37 21.20 -11.98
C PHE A 1035 37.93 21.65 -11.66
N ASP A 1036 36.95 21.02 -12.33
CA ASP A 1036 35.55 21.43 -12.31
C ASP A 1036 34.66 20.60 -11.35
N GLY A 1037 35.00 19.35 -11.05
CA GLY A 1037 34.22 18.55 -10.11
C GLY A 1037 34.56 17.05 -10.00
N ILE A 1038 33.95 16.40 -9.01
CA ILE A 1038 34.10 14.96 -8.71
C ILE A 1038 32.76 14.32 -8.33
N GLN A 1039 32.59 13.05 -8.70
CA GLN A 1039 31.52 12.19 -8.18
C GLN A 1039 32.11 10.83 -7.81
N LEU A 1040 31.77 10.32 -6.63
CA LEU A 1040 32.02 8.94 -6.25
C LEU A 1040 30.77 8.10 -6.51
N VAL A 1041 30.95 6.92 -7.10
CA VAL A 1041 29.90 5.89 -7.23
C VAL A 1041 30.26 4.75 -6.31
N TYR A 1042 29.26 4.20 -5.63
CA TYR A 1042 29.38 3.18 -4.60
C TYR A 1042 28.74 1.88 -5.08
N GLU A 1043 29.23 0.73 -4.64
CA GLU A 1043 28.58 -0.56 -4.87
C GLU A 1043 28.65 -1.50 -3.67
N LYS A 1044 27.70 -2.43 -3.61
CA LYS A 1044 27.53 -3.41 -2.53
C LYS A 1044 27.05 -4.73 -3.10
N GLU A 1045 27.69 -5.82 -2.69
CA GLU A 1045 27.29 -7.18 -3.06
C GLU A 1045 26.28 -7.73 -2.03
N SER A 1046 25.19 -8.32 -2.52
CA SER A 1046 24.13 -8.92 -1.73
C SER A 1046 24.37 -10.41 -1.48
N ILE A 1047 23.62 -10.99 -0.53
CA ILE A 1047 23.73 -12.41 -0.13
C ILE A 1047 23.42 -13.39 -1.27
N ASP A 1048 22.75 -12.92 -2.33
CA ASP A 1048 22.43 -13.66 -3.56
C ASP A 1048 23.40 -13.40 -4.73
N GLY A 1049 24.45 -12.60 -4.52
CA GLY A 1049 25.42 -12.21 -5.56
C GLY A 1049 24.96 -11.06 -6.47
N SER A 1050 23.81 -10.42 -6.20
CA SER A 1050 23.42 -9.20 -6.91
C SER A 1050 24.22 -7.99 -6.42
N ILE A 1051 24.59 -7.08 -7.33
CA ILE A 1051 25.37 -5.87 -7.01
C ILE A 1051 24.46 -4.64 -7.06
N GLU A 1052 24.24 -4.03 -5.91
CA GLU A 1052 23.56 -2.73 -5.77
C GLU A 1052 24.56 -1.60 -6.05
N VAL A 1053 24.20 -0.64 -6.90
CA VAL A 1053 25.08 0.47 -7.32
C VAL A 1053 24.40 1.81 -7.10
N VAL A 1054 25.06 2.71 -6.37
CA VAL A 1054 24.51 4.02 -5.96
C VAL A 1054 25.51 5.14 -6.27
N SER A 1055 25.12 6.13 -7.07
CA SER A 1055 25.91 7.34 -7.25
C SER A 1055 25.77 8.28 -6.06
N GLY A 1056 26.90 8.75 -5.52
CA GLY A 1056 26.92 9.87 -4.57
C GLY A 1056 26.70 11.21 -5.26
N SER A 1057 26.63 12.28 -4.46
CA SER A 1057 26.52 13.65 -4.95
C SER A 1057 27.70 14.03 -5.86
N LEU A 1058 27.40 14.71 -6.97
CA LEU A 1058 28.40 15.42 -7.77
C LEU A 1058 28.78 16.70 -7.03
N VAL A 1059 30.04 16.79 -6.61
CA VAL A 1059 30.63 17.99 -5.98
C VAL A 1059 31.41 18.72 -7.08
N GLY A 1060 30.82 19.75 -7.65
CA GLY A 1060 31.39 20.45 -8.81
C GLY A 1060 30.80 21.84 -9.05
N ASN A 1061 31.43 22.61 -9.93
CA ASN A 1061 30.96 23.92 -10.35
C ASN A 1061 29.86 23.81 -11.43
N ARG A 1062 29.43 24.96 -11.95
CA ARG A 1062 28.43 25.06 -13.03
C ARG A 1062 28.84 24.37 -14.34
N ILE A 1063 30.13 24.11 -14.57
CA ILE A 1063 30.62 23.39 -15.75
C ILE A 1063 30.37 21.89 -15.58
N ALA A 1064 30.86 21.31 -14.47
CA ALA A 1064 30.63 19.89 -14.15
C ALA A 1064 29.13 19.53 -14.08
N HIS A 1065 28.29 20.40 -13.51
CA HIS A 1065 26.85 20.17 -13.47
C HIS A 1065 26.17 20.22 -14.85
N ARG A 1066 26.70 20.97 -15.83
CA ARG A 1066 26.19 20.98 -17.22
C ARG A 1066 26.58 19.74 -18.01
N SER A 1067 27.70 19.09 -17.65
CA SER A 1067 28.21 17.88 -18.29
C SER A 1067 28.13 16.64 -17.37
N ALA A 1068 27.21 16.62 -16.40
CA ALA A 1068 27.12 15.59 -15.36
C ALA A 1068 26.96 14.13 -15.85
N ASN A 1069 26.53 13.92 -17.10
CA ASN A 1069 26.44 12.59 -17.74
C ASN A 1069 27.68 12.21 -18.57
N ALA A 1070 28.66 13.11 -18.70
CA ALA A 1070 29.85 12.98 -19.51
C ALA A 1070 31.09 13.48 -18.74
N PRO A 1071 31.66 12.67 -17.82
CA PRO A 1071 32.89 13.03 -17.12
C PRO A 1071 34.08 13.13 -18.08
N THR A 1072 35.02 14.04 -17.80
CA THR A 1072 36.30 14.12 -18.50
C THR A 1072 37.09 12.82 -18.35
N THR A 1073 36.98 12.15 -17.20
CA THR A 1073 37.65 10.87 -16.94
C THR A 1073 36.98 10.06 -15.81
N GLU A 1074 37.07 8.72 -15.86
CA GLU A 1074 36.49 7.79 -14.89
C GLU A 1074 37.52 6.69 -14.52
N LEU A 1075 37.57 6.30 -13.24
CA LEU A 1075 38.35 5.15 -12.73
C LEU A 1075 37.43 4.19 -11.99
N THR A 1076 37.28 2.98 -12.51
CA THR A 1076 36.62 1.87 -11.80
C THR A 1076 37.60 1.19 -10.86
N LEU A 1077 37.28 1.18 -9.56
CA LEU A 1077 38.04 0.55 -8.49
C LEU A 1077 37.76 -0.96 -8.44
N LEU A 1078 38.83 -1.74 -8.47
CA LEU A 1078 38.79 -3.19 -8.51
C LEU A 1078 38.33 -3.77 -7.15
N PRO A 1079 37.98 -5.07 -7.06
CA PRO A 1079 37.80 -5.73 -5.77
C PRO A 1079 38.99 -5.52 -4.84
N ASN A 1080 38.72 -5.26 -3.56
CA ASN A 1080 39.68 -4.88 -2.51
C ASN A 1080 40.49 -3.59 -2.78
N GLU A 1081 40.13 -2.80 -3.79
CA GLU A 1081 40.74 -1.48 -4.03
C GLU A 1081 39.96 -0.35 -3.34
N TYR A 1082 40.68 0.59 -2.74
CA TYR A 1082 40.12 1.77 -2.08
C TYR A 1082 41.06 2.97 -2.19
N LEU A 1083 40.49 4.17 -2.01
CA LEU A 1083 41.20 5.44 -2.09
C LEU A 1083 42.07 5.69 -0.84
N THR A 1084 43.31 6.12 -1.03
CA THR A 1084 44.33 6.28 0.02
C THR A 1084 45.04 7.64 0.01
N GLY A 1085 44.78 8.50 -0.98
CA GLY A 1085 45.36 9.84 -1.01
C GLY A 1085 44.64 10.78 -1.97
N LEU A 1086 44.61 12.07 -1.62
CA LEU A 1086 44.22 13.17 -2.49
C LEU A 1086 45.45 14.07 -2.70
N VAL A 1087 45.77 14.36 -3.95
CA VAL A 1087 46.91 15.18 -4.39
C VAL A 1087 46.40 16.11 -5.48
N GLY A 1088 47.08 17.22 -5.72
CA GLY A 1088 46.74 18.07 -6.86
C GLY A 1088 47.65 19.29 -6.92
N ARG A 1089 47.25 20.28 -7.71
CA ARG A 1089 47.90 21.58 -7.79
C ARG A 1089 46.88 22.71 -7.60
N LYS A 1090 47.23 23.67 -6.75
CA LYS A 1090 46.38 24.82 -6.39
C LYS A 1090 47.17 26.13 -6.54
N GLY A 1091 46.65 27.05 -7.34
CA GLY A 1091 47.06 28.45 -7.43
C GLY A 1091 46.10 29.33 -6.62
N ALA A 1092 45.44 30.28 -7.30
CA ALA A 1092 44.26 30.94 -6.75
C ALA A 1092 43.03 30.02 -6.71
N TRP A 1093 43.01 28.98 -7.56
CA TRP A 1093 41.93 28.01 -7.75
C TRP A 1093 42.51 26.59 -7.77
N MET A 1094 41.65 25.56 -7.85
CA MET A 1094 42.09 24.18 -8.08
C MET A 1094 42.47 23.97 -9.55
N ASP A 1095 43.75 24.04 -9.88
CA ASP A 1095 44.26 23.81 -11.23
C ASP A 1095 44.08 22.35 -11.64
N CYS A 1096 44.49 21.40 -10.81
CA CYS A 1096 44.27 19.97 -11.05
C CYS A 1096 44.14 19.15 -9.76
N PHE A 1097 43.52 17.98 -9.88
CA PHE A 1097 43.24 17.06 -8.80
C PHE A 1097 43.57 15.62 -9.20
N ARG A 1098 44.05 14.82 -8.25
CA ARG A 1098 44.43 13.42 -8.41
C ARG A 1098 44.04 12.60 -7.18
N VAL A 1099 43.36 11.48 -7.40
CA VAL A 1099 43.17 10.45 -6.36
C VAL A 1099 44.20 9.33 -6.52
N GLU A 1100 44.61 8.75 -5.40
CA GLU A 1100 45.54 7.61 -5.32
C GLU A 1100 44.88 6.44 -4.60
N THR A 1101 45.20 5.19 -4.99
CA THR A 1101 44.61 3.96 -4.44
C THR A 1101 45.61 3.09 -3.67
N ASN A 1102 45.12 2.17 -2.83
CA ASN A 1102 45.95 1.16 -2.15
C ASN A 1102 46.71 0.25 -3.14
N PHE A 1103 46.16 0.03 -4.34
CA PHE A 1103 46.82 -0.72 -5.43
C PHE A 1103 47.87 0.12 -6.20
N GLY A 1104 48.05 1.39 -5.86
CA GLY A 1104 49.01 2.29 -6.49
C GLY A 1104 48.55 2.85 -7.84
N ARG A 1105 47.26 2.70 -8.18
CA ARG A 1105 46.66 3.36 -9.35
C ARG A 1105 46.27 4.80 -8.98
N SER A 1106 46.10 5.65 -10.00
CA SER A 1106 45.65 7.03 -9.80
C SER A 1106 44.84 7.54 -10.99
N LEU A 1107 43.93 8.47 -10.72
CA LEU A 1107 43.14 9.20 -11.72
C LEU A 1107 43.42 10.69 -11.55
N TYR A 1108 43.71 11.39 -12.65
CA TYR A 1108 44.04 12.83 -12.65
C TYR A 1108 43.06 13.62 -13.54
N CYS A 1109 42.77 14.87 -13.19
CA CYS A 1109 41.96 15.77 -14.00
C CYS A 1109 42.30 17.24 -13.73
N GLY A 1110 42.13 18.12 -14.73
CA GLY A 1110 42.52 19.53 -14.69
C GLY A 1110 43.88 19.83 -15.34
N GLY A 1111 44.32 21.09 -15.24
CA GLY A 1111 45.44 21.66 -15.99
C GLY A 1111 46.82 21.55 -15.33
N SER A 1112 47.74 22.41 -15.80
CA SER A 1112 49.18 22.38 -15.46
C SER A 1112 49.67 23.55 -14.60
N GLY A 1113 48.76 24.39 -14.10
CA GLY A 1113 49.05 25.48 -13.17
C GLY A 1113 49.20 25.04 -11.71
N GLY A 1114 49.26 26.02 -10.79
CA GLY A 1114 49.26 25.80 -9.34
C GLY A 1114 50.55 25.22 -8.71
N ASN A 1115 50.59 25.22 -7.38
CA ASN A 1115 51.61 24.55 -6.56
C ASN A 1115 51.08 23.21 -6.04
N ASP A 1116 51.96 22.21 -5.90
CA ASP A 1116 51.61 20.87 -5.39
C ASP A 1116 51.02 20.91 -3.97
N PHE A 1117 49.94 20.17 -3.73
CA PHE A 1117 49.41 19.89 -2.40
C PHE A 1117 49.08 18.39 -2.22
N ARG A 1118 49.01 17.94 -0.96
CA ARG A 1118 48.62 16.56 -0.60
C ARG A 1118 47.86 16.53 0.72
N VAL A 1119 46.64 16.00 0.68
CA VAL A 1119 45.84 15.72 1.89
C VAL A 1119 46.48 14.55 2.64
N ARG A 1120 46.85 14.76 3.90
CA ARG A 1120 47.55 13.77 4.73
C ARG A 1120 46.55 12.94 5.54
N VAL A 1121 45.96 11.93 4.91
CA VAL A 1121 45.09 10.97 5.61
C VAL A 1121 45.91 10.03 6.52
N PRO A 1122 45.35 9.49 7.63
CA PRO A 1122 46.07 8.58 8.51
C PRO A 1122 46.46 7.27 7.81
N ALA A 1123 47.58 6.67 8.25
CA ALA A 1123 48.00 5.36 7.77
C ALA A 1123 46.95 4.28 8.12
N GLY A 1124 46.75 3.30 7.24
CA GLY A 1124 45.72 2.27 7.43
C GLY A 1124 44.28 2.77 7.28
N SER A 1125 44.06 3.94 6.68
CA SER A 1125 42.72 4.49 6.41
C SER A 1125 42.34 4.40 4.93
N GLN A 1126 41.03 4.36 4.67
CA GLN A 1126 40.40 4.48 3.36
C GLN A 1126 39.59 5.79 3.26
N ILE A 1127 39.64 6.47 2.12
CA ILE A 1127 38.82 7.66 1.85
C ILE A 1127 37.45 7.20 1.33
N ARG A 1128 36.39 7.64 2.00
CA ARG A 1128 35.00 7.21 1.79
C ARG A 1128 34.13 8.26 1.09
N ALA A 1129 34.43 9.53 1.30
CA ALA A 1129 33.84 10.67 0.61
C ALA A 1129 34.84 11.84 0.52
N ILE A 1130 34.57 12.80 -0.37
CA ILE A 1130 35.39 13.99 -0.59
C ILE A 1130 34.44 15.20 -0.69
N ALA A 1131 34.76 16.29 0.00
CA ALA A 1131 34.10 17.58 -0.15
C ALA A 1131 35.09 18.67 -0.57
N PHE A 1132 34.57 19.77 -1.10
CA PHE A 1132 35.27 20.98 -1.49
C PHE A 1132 34.42 22.18 -1.06
N ASP A 1133 35.04 23.35 -0.95
CA ASP A 1133 34.29 24.61 -0.99
C ASP A 1133 34.06 24.98 -2.46
N VAL A 1134 32.80 25.25 -2.83
CA VAL A 1134 32.35 25.31 -4.24
C VAL A 1134 31.85 26.71 -4.59
N GLY A 1135 32.52 27.36 -5.53
CA GLY A 1135 32.06 28.58 -6.22
C GLY A 1135 32.04 28.36 -7.73
N ASP A 1136 32.42 29.37 -8.51
CA ASP A 1136 32.71 29.18 -9.95
C ASP A 1136 33.95 28.28 -10.17
N HIS A 1137 34.85 28.20 -9.17
CA HIS A 1137 35.93 27.22 -9.07
C HIS A 1137 35.84 26.43 -7.75
N LEU A 1138 36.51 25.29 -7.67
CA LEU A 1138 36.62 24.49 -6.44
C LEU A 1138 37.84 24.91 -5.61
N ALA A 1139 37.72 24.76 -4.29
CA ALA A 1139 38.79 25.01 -3.33
C ALA A 1139 38.78 23.99 -2.17
N ASP A 1140 39.91 23.93 -1.46
CA ASP A 1140 40.04 23.40 -0.09
C ASP A 1140 39.39 22.03 0.18
N PRO A 1141 39.97 20.96 -0.41
CA PRO A 1141 39.44 19.61 -0.33
C PRO A 1141 39.52 19.03 1.08
N VAL A 1142 38.45 18.36 1.48
CA VAL A 1142 38.34 17.62 2.75
C VAL A 1142 38.06 16.15 2.45
N ALA A 1143 38.90 15.26 2.99
CA ALA A 1143 38.74 13.81 2.88
C ALA A 1143 37.96 13.28 4.10
N PHE A 1144 36.87 12.57 3.86
CA PHE A 1144 36.19 11.80 4.91
C PHE A 1144 36.75 10.38 4.93
N VAL A 1145 37.41 10.00 6.02
CA VAL A 1145 38.17 8.75 6.12
C VAL A 1145 37.61 7.78 7.18
N ALA A 1146 37.83 6.50 6.94
CA ALA A 1146 37.55 5.42 7.87
C ALA A 1146 38.74 4.46 7.96
N GLU A 1147 38.75 3.58 8.96
CA GLU A 1147 39.69 2.46 9.02
C GLU A 1147 39.56 1.57 7.77
N ALA A 1148 40.69 1.18 7.17
CA ALA A 1148 40.72 0.27 6.02
C ALA A 1148 40.45 -1.18 6.45
N PRO A 1149 40.04 -2.08 5.53
CA PRO A 1149 39.85 -3.49 5.86
C PRO A 1149 41.10 -4.11 6.47
N GLY A 1150 40.93 -4.86 7.57
CA GLY A 1150 42.03 -5.43 8.34
C GLY A 1150 42.81 -6.47 7.55
N LEU A 1151 44.09 -6.19 7.29
CA LEU A 1151 44.98 -7.10 6.53
C LEU A 1151 45.01 -8.52 7.10
N ASN A 1152 44.96 -8.67 8.43
CA ASN A 1152 45.02 -9.98 9.10
C ASN A 1152 43.73 -10.81 8.94
N ASP A 1153 42.63 -10.18 8.55
CA ASP A 1153 41.31 -10.80 8.45
C ASP A 1153 41.04 -11.34 7.02
N ASP A 1154 41.87 -10.99 6.04
CA ASP A 1154 41.85 -11.61 4.70
C ASP A 1154 42.62 -12.96 4.71
N PRO A 1155 41.96 -14.09 4.37
CA PRO A 1155 42.60 -15.40 4.36
C PRO A 1155 43.79 -15.48 3.40
N THR A 1156 43.79 -14.70 2.32
CA THR A 1156 44.90 -14.60 1.36
C THR A 1156 46.18 -14.09 2.00
N TYR A 1157 46.09 -13.12 2.90
CA TYR A 1157 47.26 -12.56 3.58
C TYR A 1157 47.68 -13.45 4.77
N ALA A 1158 46.74 -14.17 5.39
CA ALA A 1158 47.04 -15.23 6.35
C ALA A 1158 47.81 -16.40 5.70
N GLU A 1159 47.40 -16.85 4.49
CA GLU A 1159 48.14 -17.84 3.69
C GLU A 1159 49.58 -17.38 3.41
N LEU A 1160 49.76 -16.14 2.96
CA LEU A 1160 51.09 -15.56 2.68
C LEU A 1160 51.98 -15.60 3.95
N LYS A 1161 51.39 -15.25 5.09
CA LYS A 1161 52.05 -15.27 6.40
C LYS A 1161 52.51 -16.65 6.80
N GLU A 1162 51.65 -17.67 6.74
CA GLU A 1162 52.03 -19.03 7.15
C GLU A 1162 53.05 -19.65 6.17
N LEU A 1163 52.92 -19.37 4.87
CA LEU A 1163 53.81 -19.86 3.81
C LEU A 1163 55.24 -19.33 3.97
N LEU A 1164 55.41 -18.04 4.30
CA LEU A 1164 56.72 -17.38 4.44
C LEU A 1164 57.29 -17.40 5.86
N LYS A 1165 56.50 -17.81 6.86
CA LYS A 1165 56.83 -17.87 8.30
C LYS A 1165 58.19 -18.48 8.66
N ASN A 1166 58.61 -19.50 7.91
CA ASN A 1166 59.84 -20.26 8.15
C ASN A 1166 60.91 -20.01 7.06
N VAL A 1167 60.77 -18.94 6.27
CA VAL A 1167 61.69 -18.58 5.20
C VAL A 1167 62.68 -17.51 5.69
N ASP A 1168 63.97 -17.67 5.36
CA ASP A 1168 65.00 -16.66 5.62
C ASP A 1168 64.62 -15.28 5.05
N THR A 1169 64.79 -14.23 5.85
CA THR A 1169 64.34 -12.87 5.52
C THR A 1169 64.93 -12.34 4.20
N SER A 1170 66.21 -12.62 3.89
CA SER A 1170 66.84 -12.13 2.66
C SER A 1170 66.30 -12.86 1.42
N LYS A 1171 66.07 -14.18 1.53
CA LYS A 1171 65.44 -14.99 0.48
C LYS A 1171 63.99 -14.59 0.27
N CYS A 1172 63.28 -14.32 1.36
CA CYS A 1172 61.91 -13.83 1.37
C CYS A 1172 61.80 -12.48 0.62
N GLN A 1173 62.61 -11.49 0.98
CA GLN A 1173 62.62 -10.17 0.32
C GLN A 1173 63.01 -10.24 -1.16
N ALA A 1174 63.92 -11.13 -1.55
CA ALA A 1174 64.28 -11.37 -2.95
C ALA A 1174 63.10 -11.99 -3.74
N ALA A 1175 62.48 -13.04 -3.20
CA ALA A 1175 61.34 -13.71 -3.82
C ALA A 1175 60.13 -12.78 -3.97
N ILE A 1176 59.80 -12.02 -2.92
CA ILE A 1176 58.76 -10.98 -2.94
C ILE A 1176 59.07 -9.92 -4.00
N SER A 1177 60.30 -9.41 -4.07
CA SER A 1177 60.65 -8.36 -5.03
C SER A 1177 60.60 -8.85 -6.48
N ALA A 1178 60.88 -10.13 -6.73
CA ALA A 1178 60.69 -10.73 -8.05
C ALA A 1178 59.21 -11.00 -8.37
N ALA A 1179 58.42 -11.50 -7.42
CA ALA A 1179 56.98 -11.70 -7.57
C ALA A 1179 56.24 -10.40 -7.85
N CYS A 1180 56.54 -9.32 -7.10
CA CYS A 1180 56.03 -7.98 -7.36
C CYS A 1180 56.31 -7.55 -8.80
N ARG A 1181 57.54 -7.74 -9.30
CA ARG A 1181 57.91 -7.38 -10.66
C ARG A 1181 57.12 -8.18 -11.71
N TYR A 1182 56.88 -9.48 -11.50
CA TYR A 1182 56.04 -10.26 -12.42
C TYR A 1182 54.60 -9.76 -12.44
N LEU A 1183 54.00 -9.58 -11.25
CA LEU A 1183 52.63 -9.12 -11.09
C LEU A 1183 52.42 -7.69 -11.59
N GLU A 1184 53.40 -6.80 -11.48
CA GLU A 1184 53.35 -5.44 -12.02
C GLU A 1184 53.17 -5.43 -13.55
N ASN A 1185 53.91 -6.29 -14.28
CA ASN A 1185 53.76 -6.38 -15.75
C ASN A 1185 52.41 -6.99 -16.17
N ILE A 1186 51.87 -7.93 -15.37
CA ILE A 1186 50.55 -8.52 -15.60
C ILE A 1186 49.44 -7.49 -15.28
N ALA A 1187 49.60 -6.71 -14.21
CA ALA A 1187 48.65 -5.70 -13.78
C ALA A 1187 48.62 -4.47 -14.71
N SER A 1188 49.75 -4.09 -15.32
CA SER A 1188 49.83 -3.01 -16.32
C SER A 1188 49.37 -3.44 -17.72
N THR A 1189 49.52 -4.72 -18.05
CA THR A 1189 49.38 -5.25 -19.42
C THR A 1189 48.75 -6.66 -19.40
N PRO A 1190 47.52 -6.80 -18.84
CA PRO A 1190 46.90 -8.11 -18.58
C PRO A 1190 46.64 -8.94 -19.83
N SER A 1191 46.54 -8.30 -20.99
CA SER A 1191 46.26 -8.93 -22.29
C SER A 1191 47.50 -9.36 -23.07
N ASP A 1192 48.73 -9.12 -22.59
CA ASP A 1192 49.96 -9.56 -23.27
C ASP A 1192 50.42 -10.95 -22.76
N PRO A 1193 50.35 -12.02 -23.60
CA PRO A 1193 50.75 -13.37 -23.20
C PRO A 1193 52.21 -13.50 -22.75
N LYS A 1194 53.07 -12.55 -23.15
CA LYS A 1194 54.48 -12.46 -22.76
C LYS A 1194 54.68 -12.26 -21.26
N PHE A 1195 53.75 -11.58 -20.59
CA PHE A 1195 53.81 -11.36 -19.14
C PHE A 1195 53.03 -12.42 -18.34
N GLN A 1196 52.05 -13.06 -18.97
CA GLN A 1196 51.29 -14.17 -18.40
C GLN A 1196 52.10 -15.45 -18.18
N SER A 1197 53.36 -15.54 -18.63
CA SER A 1197 54.18 -16.76 -18.53
C SER A 1197 55.61 -16.50 -18.04
N VAL A 1198 56.07 -17.32 -17.10
CA VAL A 1198 57.37 -17.21 -16.42
C VAL A 1198 58.11 -18.55 -16.49
N ARG A 1199 59.18 -18.58 -17.29
CA ARG A 1199 60.05 -19.74 -17.46
C ARG A 1199 60.91 -19.98 -16.21
N ALA A 1200 60.84 -21.17 -15.63
CA ALA A 1200 61.54 -21.51 -14.38
C ALA A 1200 63.08 -21.45 -14.50
N THR A 1201 63.63 -21.76 -15.68
CA THR A 1201 65.07 -21.67 -15.97
C THR A 1201 65.57 -20.24 -16.26
N ASN A 1202 64.71 -19.22 -16.20
CA ASN A 1202 65.13 -17.83 -16.33
C ASN A 1202 66.06 -17.46 -15.16
N LYS A 1203 67.27 -16.94 -15.45
CA LYS A 1203 68.25 -16.52 -14.45
C LYS A 1203 67.66 -15.60 -13.37
N PHE A 1204 66.75 -14.69 -13.74
CA PHE A 1204 66.08 -13.81 -12.77
C PHE A 1204 65.11 -14.57 -11.84
N PHE A 1205 64.43 -15.61 -12.34
CA PHE A 1205 63.60 -16.50 -11.53
C PHE A 1205 64.45 -17.35 -10.58
N VAL A 1206 65.47 -18.04 -11.12
CA VAL A 1206 66.36 -18.93 -10.35
C VAL A 1206 67.05 -18.16 -9.22
N THR A 1207 67.60 -16.97 -9.49
CA THR A 1207 68.33 -16.18 -8.48
C THR A 1207 67.44 -15.61 -7.37
N ASN A 1208 66.16 -15.31 -7.62
CA ASN A 1208 65.30 -14.62 -6.65
C ASN A 1208 64.23 -15.52 -6.00
N ILE A 1209 63.59 -16.40 -6.77
CA ILE A 1209 62.53 -17.30 -6.29
C ILE A 1209 63.05 -18.75 -6.16
N GLY A 1210 63.86 -19.22 -7.11
CA GLY A 1210 64.42 -20.59 -7.12
C GLY A 1210 65.37 -20.92 -5.96
N ASN A 1211 65.73 -19.95 -5.12
CA ASN A 1211 66.53 -20.12 -3.90
C ASN A 1211 65.71 -20.52 -2.65
N LEU A 1212 64.37 -20.61 -2.77
CA LEU A 1212 63.46 -21.19 -1.78
C LEU A 1212 63.45 -22.73 -1.88
N ALA A 1213 62.91 -23.42 -0.87
CA ALA A 1213 62.73 -24.87 -0.96
C ALA A 1213 61.70 -25.23 -2.06
N PRO A 1214 61.83 -26.35 -2.81
CA PRO A 1214 60.99 -26.62 -3.98
C PRO A 1214 59.47 -26.56 -3.72
N ALA A 1215 59.00 -27.16 -2.63
CA ALA A 1215 57.58 -27.10 -2.24
C ALA A 1215 57.12 -25.67 -1.92
N THR A 1216 58.00 -24.85 -1.34
CA THR A 1216 57.75 -23.41 -1.09
C THR A 1216 57.73 -22.63 -2.39
N VAL A 1217 58.58 -22.95 -3.39
CA VAL A 1217 58.52 -22.32 -4.73
C VAL A 1217 57.16 -22.58 -5.38
N THR A 1218 56.72 -23.84 -5.46
CA THR A 1218 55.43 -24.20 -6.04
C THR A 1218 54.26 -23.52 -5.31
N SER A 1219 54.28 -23.54 -3.96
CA SER A 1219 53.22 -22.92 -3.15
C SER A 1219 53.21 -21.40 -3.29
N PHE A 1220 54.37 -20.75 -3.31
CA PHE A 1220 54.49 -19.29 -3.45
C PHE A 1220 54.05 -18.81 -4.84
N MET A 1221 54.39 -19.55 -5.90
CA MET A 1221 53.93 -19.25 -7.26
C MET A 1221 52.42 -19.49 -7.41
N ALA A 1222 51.89 -20.55 -6.82
CA ALA A 1222 50.44 -20.80 -6.74
C ALA A 1222 49.71 -19.67 -6.01
N TRP A 1223 50.24 -19.24 -4.85
CA TRP A 1223 49.71 -18.07 -4.12
C TRP A 1223 49.84 -16.78 -4.95
N CYS A 1224 50.89 -16.60 -5.75
CA CYS A 1224 51.00 -15.48 -6.68
C CYS A 1224 50.02 -15.58 -7.88
N GLY A 1225 49.19 -16.62 -7.97
CA GLY A 1225 48.20 -16.80 -9.03
C GLY A 1225 48.71 -17.55 -10.27
N PHE A 1226 49.87 -18.20 -10.19
CA PHE A 1226 50.42 -19.01 -11.28
C PHE A 1226 50.11 -20.49 -11.11
N THR A 1227 49.58 -21.14 -12.14
CA THR A 1227 49.39 -22.60 -12.17
C THR A 1227 50.72 -23.33 -12.30
N ASN A 1228 50.70 -24.61 -11.90
CA ASN A 1228 51.87 -25.48 -11.84
C ASN A 1228 52.44 -25.80 -13.24
N CYS A 1229 53.69 -26.24 -13.30
CA CYS A 1229 54.51 -26.21 -14.52
C CYS A 1229 53.91 -26.90 -15.75
N GLU A 1230 53.70 -26.15 -16.83
CA GLU A 1230 53.66 -26.73 -18.18
C GLU A 1230 55.09 -26.95 -18.70
N LYS A 1231 55.36 -28.11 -19.30
CA LYS A 1231 56.60 -28.36 -20.03
C LYS A 1231 56.47 -27.90 -21.47
N ARG A 1232 57.26 -26.89 -21.86
CA ARG A 1232 57.31 -26.35 -23.23
C ARG A 1232 58.77 -26.31 -23.68
N ASN A 1233 59.11 -27.18 -24.64
CA ASN A 1233 60.47 -27.36 -25.16
C ASN A 1233 61.50 -27.67 -24.06
N GLU A 1234 61.22 -28.71 -23.27
CA GLU A 1234 62.04 -29.21 -22.13
C GLU A 1234 62.17 -28.26 -20.92
N ASP A 1235 61.94 -26.94 -21.10
CA ASP A 1235 61.79 -25.96 -20.02
C ASP A 1235 60.44 -26.11 -19.28
N ASP A 1236 60.46 -25.93 -17.95
CA ASP A 1236 59.27 -25.78 -17.10
C ASP A 1236 58.79 -24.31 -17.08
N TRP A 1237 57.47 -24.09 -17.20
CA TRP A 1237 56.84 -22.76 -17.23
C TRP A 1237 55.70 -22.61 -16.23
N TYR A 1238 55.79 -21.58 -15.39
CA TYR A 1238 54.67 -21.09 -14.58
C TYR A 1238 53.78 -20.17 -15.44
N ILE A 1239 52.47 -20.37 -15.41
CA ILE A 1239 51.50 -19.62 -16.22
C ILE A 1239 50.51 -18.94 -15.29
N PHE A 1240 50.29 -17.64 -15.45
CA PHE A 1240 49.32 -16.90 -14.64
C PHE A 1240 47.90 -17.33 -15.01
N ALA A 1241 47.07 -17.60 -14.01
CA ALA A 1241 45.68 -17.98 -14.21
C ALA A 1241 44.85 -16.77 -14.64
N VAL A 1242 44.81 -16.52 -15.95
CA VAL A 1242 43.98 -15.51 -16.63
C VAL A 1242 42.49 -15.75 -16.33
N GLU A 1243 41.79 -14.67 -16.01
CA GLU A 1243 40.36 -14.67 -15.70
C GLU A 1243 39.51 -14.40 -16.95
N LYS A 1244 38.18 -14.49 -16.82
CA LYS A 1244 37.23 -14.26 -17.93
C LYS A 1244 37.36 -12.88 -18.60
N THR A 1245 37.97 -11.90 -17.92
CA THR A 1245 38.23 -10.56 -18.43
C THR A 1245 39.65 -10.09 -18.10
N ASN A 1246 40.16 -9.14 -18.89
CA ASN A 1246 41.41 -8.45 -18.63
C ASN A 1246 41.38 -7.70 -17.27
N GLU A 1247 40.23 -7.17 -16.88
CA GLU A 1247 40.02 -6.42 -15.64
C GLU A 1247 40.09 -7.32 -14.40
N GLN A 1248 39.45 -8.49 -14.43
CA GLN A 1248 39.57 -9.51 -13.37
C GLN A 1248 41.00 -10.05 -13.28
N THR A 1249 41.66 -10.26 -14.43
CA THR A 1249 43.07 -10.69 -14.50
C THR A 1249 43.99 -9.65 -13.85
N ALA A 1250 43.78 -8.36 -14.14
CA ALA A 1250 44.50 -7.26 -13.50
C ALA A 1250 44.18 -7.16 -12.00
N ALA A 1251 42.91 -7.27 -11.59
CA ALA A 1251 42.49 -7.21 -10.18
C ALA A 1251 43.15 -8.30 -9.33
N LYS A 1252 43.22 -9.53 -9.85
CA LYS A 1252 43.91 -10.66 -9.23
C LYS A 1252 45.41 -10.36 -9.05
N ALA A 1253 46.06 -9.79 -10.07
CA ALA A 1253 47.46 -9.39 -10.01
C ALA A 1253 47.70 -8.23 -9.01
N TYR A 1254 46.90 -7.16 -9.07
CA TYR A 1254 46.98 -6.02 -8.14
C TYR A 1254 46.73 -6.42 -6.68
N THR A 1255 45.78 -7.33 -6.41
CA THR A 1255 45.48 -7.81 -5.05
C THR A 1255 46.68 -8.57 -4.46
N ARG A 1256 47.26 -9.53 -5.19
CA ARG A 1256 48.45 -10.26 -4.73
C ARG A 1256 49.68 -9.34 -4.63
N LEU A 1257 49.83 -8.38 -5.55
CA LEU A 1257 50.87 -7.34 -5.51
C LEU A 1257 50.75 -6.43 -4.28
N TYR A 1258 49.53 -6.03 -3.89
CA TYR A 1258 49.26 -5.26 -2.69
C TYR A 1258 49.68 -6.04 -1.44
N TYR A 1259 49.24 -7.29 -1.28
CA TYR A 1259 49.61 -8.13 -0.13
C TYR A 1259 51.11 -8.41 -0.03
N LEU A 1260 51.81 -8.60 -1.16
CA LEU A 1260 53.27 -8.68 -1.19
C LEU A 1260 53.95 -7.36 -0.75
N LYS A 1261 53.40 -6.20 -1.14
CA LYS A 1261 53.89 -4.88 -0.72
C LYS A 1261 53.61 -4.57 0.75
N GLN A 1262 52.59 -5.18 1.37
CA GLN A 1262 52.32 -5.11 2.81
C GLN A 1262 53.06 -6.18 3.63
N PHE A 1263 53.89 -7.02 3.00
CA PHE A 1263 54.76 -8.00 3.66
C PHE A 1263 56.25 -7.58 3.64
N LYS A 1264 56.60 -6.62 2.78
CA LYS A 1264 57.97 -6.22 2.46
C LYS A 1264 58.57 -5.21 3.44
#